data_AF-A0A1D6J454-F1
#
_entry.id   AF-A0A1D6J454-F1
#
_cell.length_a   1.000
_cell.length_b   1.000
_cell.length_c   1.000
_cell.angle_alpha   90.00
_cell.angle_beta   90.00
_cell.angle_gamma   90.00
#
_symmetry.space_group_name_H-M   'P 1'
#
loop_
_entity.id
_entity.type
_entity.pdbx_description
1 polymer ?
#
loop_
_entity_poly.entity_id
_entity_poly.type
_entity_poly.pdbx_seq_one_letter_code
_entity_poly.pdbx_strand_id
1 'polypeptide(L)'
;MRCVAWWAVLLAAASLVGAWGNHTVSALTLVSETWYDDRLALVPVEFGGGDGEDAAGLRSELPCQTYSANSRSCEELNGSGSFNTTCVISSSSSLDGDLCVYGDGSVEIRPHVKIICPFRGCYITVNVSGSVRIGEHVEVIAGSVSLYAANVSLDHHSTINTTALAGEPPPQTSGTPHSLEGAGGGHGGRGASCKVSNDTNWGGDVYAWSTLDWPWSYGSMGGSMSAGQFGGYGGGRVMLRTSGFLNVDGQVLAEGGVGSLKGGGGSGGSIIIHAFKLSGNGTISAAGGNGWGGGGGGRISLDCYSIQQDLEITVHGGQSFGCAQNAGAAGTIYDSSLQTLKVSNGNFTTRTETPLLGFPMTRLWSNVLVERYAKVLVPLLWSRVQVTGQIRLLTKGSICFGLSENPISEFELVAEELLMSDSVIKVYGAFRMYVKVLLMWDSNIQIDGGAKDVVLASMLEARNLVVLRHGSVISSNTDLMVYGQGLLNLSGPGDGIKAKRLFLSLFYNIEVGPGSLVQAPLDEAVPSNLDALSRCESKTCPSELITPPDDCHVNRSLSFTLQICRVEDITVSGIVRGSIIHIHRARTVTIAKDGTISASELGCKEGIGKGKFLKYGAGGGAGHGGRGGTGIYNGMRSEGGLEYGNADLPCELGSGSGGSALSADNTAGGGLIVIGSMKWPLSRLLVYGSLNSDGESHRGTSGNSNGTFKGGVGGGSGGSILLFLQWFLLEKNSSLSASGGNGGVYGGGGGGGGRIHFHWSYIATGDEYVHIASVNGTIVSSGGSGKNDGHCGEDGTVTGKKCPKGLYGTFCTECPVGTYKNVVGSNSSLCIPCSVDSLPNRAEFIYIRGGVTELPCPYRCISDKYKMPNCYTPLEELMYTFGGPWSFSIILSLTVILLALVLSALRIKIGESDITYRATNAIHNDGCSFPFLLSLAEVPGASRAEETQSHVHRMYFMGPNTFREPWHLPYSPPDAIIGIVYEDAFNRFIDEINLVAAYEWWEGSIHSILSVLAYPCAWSWKQWRRRKKNHRLQEYVKSEYDHSCLRSCRSRALYKGLKVGSTPDLMVAYIDFFLGGDEKRLDVASTIQKRFPMCLIFGGDGSYMSPYYLHSDTLLSNLLGQYVSTAIWNRLVAGLNAQLRTVRQGSVRSTLGPVVSWINSHGNPQLERHGVRVELGWFQSTASAYYQLGIIVAVNENFYKNLRHHEHATEFCERSRKNVAVPLQDFNQANLDQPCTSYAVSRKRLTGGVNGGIINEGTLKSLHYKRDYLFPFSLLLRNSRPLGYAETLQLLICIVLLGDFSITLLMLVQYYWISVGAFLAILLIPPLALLSPFLAGLNALFSRGLKRSSVTRIFALWNITSVVNIIVAIIYGSLYFWLSSLAVSSVHQVYNTKSFKSREDNEWWILPTILFLIKSLQAGLVNWHVANLEIQDYSLFSPDPDRFWAM
;
A
#
# COMPACT_ATOMS: atom_id res chain seq x y z
N MET A 1 -17.64 -26.77 -18.63
CA MET A 1 -16.29 -27.36 -18.85
C MET A 1 -16.29 -28.84 -19.31
N ARG A 2 -17.18 -29.75 -18.88
CA ARG A 2 -17.03 -31.20 -19.16
C ARG A 2 -16.88 -31.61 -20.65
N CYS A 3 -17.53 -30.93 -21.61
CA CYS A 3 -17.31 -31.20 -23.05
C CYS A 3 -15.93 -30.76 -23.59
N VAL A 4 -15.29 -29.79 -22.93
CA VAL A 4 -14.02 -29.20 -23.40
C VAL A 4 -12.86 -30.16 -23.20
N ALA A 5 -12.89 -31.07 -22.22
CA ALA A 5 -11.80 -32.04 -22.00
C ALA A 5 -11.66 -33.05 -23.16
N TRP A 6 -12.79 -33.58 -23.66
CA TRP A 6 -12.79 -34.46 -24.85
C TRP A 6 -12.34 -33.70 -26.11
N TRP A 7 -12.84 -32.47 -26.29
CA TRP A 7 -12.38 -31.61 -27.36
C TRP A 7 -10.91 -31.19 -27.20
N ALA A 8 -10.37 -31.07 -25.99
CA ALA A 8 -8.97 -30.68 -25.75
C ALA A 8 -7.98 -31.80 -26.09
N VAL A 9 -8.33 -33.08 -25.91
CA VAL A 9 -7.49 -34.19 -26.37
C VAL A 9 -7.47 -34.27 -27.90
N LEU A 10 -8.62 -34.05 -28.55
CA LEU A 10 -8.72 -33.96 -30.02
C LEU A 10 -8.07 -32.68 -30.58
N LEU A 11 -8.19 -31.54 -29.90
CA LEU A 11 -7.57 -30.26 -30.27
C LEU A 11 -6.08 -30.21 -29.93
N ALA A 12 -5.57 -30.99 -28.98
CA ALA A 12 -4.13 -31.15 -28.80
C ALA A 12 -3.52 -31.91 -30.00
N ALA A 13 -4.27 -32.84 -30.59
CA ALA A 13 -3.87 -33.49 -31.85
C ALA A 13 -4.06 -32.59 -33.09
N ALA A 14 -5.06 -31.70 -33.10
CA ALA A 14 -5.36 -30.83 -34.25
C ALA A 14 -4.65 -29.46 -34.24
N SER A 15 -4.36 -28.87 -33.08
CA SER A 15 -3.78 -27.51 -32.97
C SER A 15 -2.32 -27.45 -33.41
N LEU A 16 -1.58 -28.56 -33.32
CA LEU A 16 -0.27 -28.73 -33.94
C LEU A 16 -0.29 -28.70 -35.49
N VAL A 17 -1.48 -28.65 -36.10
CA VAL A 17 -1.68 -28.48 -37.55
C VAL A 17 -2.22 -27.07 -37.89
N GLY A 18 -2.71 -26.30 -36.91
CA GLY A 18 -3.43 -25.04 -37.14
C GLY A 18 -2.66 -23.74 -36.81
N ALA A 19 -1.50 -23.80 -36.17
CA ALA A 19 -0.82 -22.64 -35.57
C ALA A 19 0.34 -22.04 -36.39
N TRP A 20 0.40 -22.26 -37.70
CA TRP A 20 1.29 -21.55 -38.63
C TRP A 20 0.47 -20.63 -39.55
N GLY A 21 0.12 -19.44 -39.05
CA GLY A 21 -0.61 -18.45 -39.83
C GLY A 21 -0.80 -17.10 -39.12
N ASN A 22 0.02 -16.12 -39.51
CA ASN A 22 -0.18 -14.67 -39.36
C ASN A 22 -0.21 -14.08 -37.92
N HIS A 23 0.16 -12.81 -37.67
CA HIS A 23 1.21 -11.91 -38.18
C HIS A 23 1.10 -10.58 -37.38
N THR A 24 2.22 -9.89 -37.09
CA THR A 24 2.30 -8.42 -36.80
C THR A 24 1.61 -7.87 -35.50
N VAL A 25 2.01 -6.75 -34.85
CA VAL A 25 3.14 -5.80 -35.05
C VAL A 25 3.62 -5.14 -33.72
N SER A 26 4.63 -4.26 -33.82
CA SER A 26 5.37 -3.47 -32.80
C SER A 26 4.52 -2.66 -31.79
N ALA A 27 5.00 -2.08 -30.67
CA ALA A 27 6.28 -1.49 -30.23
C ALA A 27 6.69 -0.15 -30.87
N LEU A 28 7.03 0.88 -30.05
CA LEU A 28 8.05 1.93 -30.32
C LEU A 28 8.19 2.95 -29.15
N THR A 29 9.17 3.86 -29.26
CA THR A 29 9.75 4.71 -28.20
C THR A 29 10.47 5.96 -28.77
N LEU A 30 10.79 6.96 -27.92
CA LEU A 30 11.78 8.07 -28.09
C LEU A 30 11.34 9.29 -28.98
N VAL A 31 11.44 10.57 -28.52
CA VAL A 31 12.55 11.60 -28.66
C VAL A 31 12.41 12.46 -29.94
N SER A 32 12.64 13.79 -30.02
CA SER A 32 12.99 14.92 -29.09
C SER A 32 12.29 16.23 -29.60
N GLU A 33 12.68 17.53 -29.51
CA GLU A 33 13.77 18.41 -28.95
C GLU A 33 13.19 19.88 -28.91
N THR A 34 13.81 21.06 -28.66
CA THR A 34 15.20 21.58 -28.44
C THR A 34 15.20 22.79 -27.47
N TRP A 35 16.19 22.83 -26.58
CA TRP A 35 17.10 23.95 -26.21
C TRP A 35 16.83 25.40 -26.66
N TYR A 36 16.89 26.36 -25.71
CA TYR A 36 17.93 27.42 -25.68
C TYR A 36 18.05 28.09 -24.29
N ASP A 37 19.26 28.57 -23.93
CA ASP A 37 19.60 29.43 -22.77
C ASP A 37 19.22 30.92 -23.09
N ASP A 38 19.17 31.91 -22.17
CA ASP A 38 20.22 32.28 -21.22
C ASP A 38 19.80 33.30 -20.11
N ARG A 39 20.72 33.43 -19.16
CA ARG A 39 20.88 34.17 -17.88
C ARG A 39 20.57 35.68 -17.75
N LEU A 40 20.29 36.06 -16.49
CA LEU A 40 20.64 37.31 -15.76
C LEU A 40 20.05 38.66 -16.31
N ALA A 41 19.85 39.73 -15.53
CA ALA A 41 20.36 40.12 -14.21
C ALA A 41 19.37 40.99 -13.37
N LEU A 42 19.81 41.40 -12.17
CA LEU A 42 19.12 42.29 -11.22
C LEU A 42 19.01 43.76 -11.70
N VAL A 43 17.99 44.48 -11.22
CA VAL A 43 18.05 45.79 -10.50
C VAL A 43 16.61 46.23 -10.09
N PRO A 44 16.39 46.89 -8.93
CA PRO A 44 15.05 47.12 -8.38
C PRO A 44 14.30 48.33 -8.97
N VAL A 45 13.00 48.42 -8.67
CA VAL A 45 12.10 49.54 -9.05
C VAL A 45 11.50 50.18 -7.80
N GLU A 46 11.47 51.52 -7.80
CA GLU A 46 10.92 52.37 -6.74
C GLU A 46 9.42 52.68 -6.89
N PHE A 47 8.80 53.06 -5.76
CA PHE A 47 7.59 53.88 -5.63
C PHE A 47 6.47 53.78 -6.70
N GLY A 48 5.46 52.96 -6.39
CA GLY A 48 4.05 53.38 -6.47
C GLY A 48 3.49 53.44 -5.04
N GLY A 49 2.68 54.42 -4.63
CA GLY A 49 1.90 55.36 -5.43
C GLY A 49 0.42 54.98 -5.36
N GLY A 50 -0.17 55.10 -4.17
CA GLY A 50 -1.54 54.68 -3.88
C GLY A 50 -2.10 55.51 -2.74
N ASP A 51 -2.78 56.60 -3.09
CA ASP A 51 -3.34 57.55 -2.14
C ASP A 51 -4.52 56.93 -1.38
N GLY A 52 -4.43 56.99 -0.05
CA GLY A 52 -5.53 56.70 0.88
C GLY A 52 -5.92 57.97 1.61
N GLU A 53 -6.90 58.69 1.07
CA GLU A 53 -7.55 59.81 1.74
C GLU A 53 -8.38 59.33 2.96
N ASP A 54 -9.02 60.25 3.68
CA ASP A 54 -9.92 59.98 4.82
C ASP A 54 -9.29 59.40 6.11
N ALA A 55 -8.21 60.03 6.57
CA ALA A 55 -7.81 60.04 7.99
C ALA A 55 -7.46 61.45 8.53
N ALA A 56 -7.80 62.52 7.80
CA ALA A 56 -7.44 63.91 8.11
C ALA A 56 -8.44 64.59 9.08
N GLY A 57 -8.64 64.00 10.27
CA GLY A 57 -9.72 64.40 11.19
C GLY A 57 -9.34 64.83 12.61
N LEU A 58 -8.07 64.71 13.05
CA LEU A 58 -7.66 65.06 14.41
C LEU A 58 -6.17 65.44 14.53
N ARG A 59 -5.74 66.54 13.91
CA ARG A 59 -4.33 67.01 13.91
C ARG A 59 -4.17 68.52 14.10
N SER A 60 -4.70 69.09 15.19
CA SER A 60 -4.53 70.52 15.50
C SER A 60 -4.63 70.89 16.98
N GLU A 61 -3.88 70.21 17.86
CA GLU A 61 -3.62 70.69 19.24
C GLU A 61 -2.11 70.63 19.56
N LEU A 62 -1.33 71.58 19.04
CA LEU A 62 -0.12 72.06 19.73
C LEU A 62 -0.54 73.23 20.62
N PRO A 63 -0.57 73.11 21.97
CA PRO A 63 -1.26 74.07 22.84
C PRO A 63 -0.82 75.53 22.68
N CYS A 64 0.46 75.77 22.40
CA CYS A 64 1.03 77.12 22.34
C CYS A 64 0.64 77.95 21.10
N GLN A 65 -0.14 77.43 20.15
CA GLN A 65 -0.55 78.20 18.96
C GLN A 65 -1.73 79.15 19.21
N THR A 66 -2.41 79.05 20.36
CA THR A 66 -3.54 79.91 20.71
C THR A 66 -3.34 80.61 22.06
N TYR A 67 -3.24 81.94 22.01
CA TYR A 67 -3.14 82.90 23.14
C TYR A 67 -1.86 82.85 24.00
N SER A 68 -0.97 83.80 23.74
CA SER A 68 -0.03 84.44 24.70
C SER A 68 0.73 83.54 25.70
N ALA A 69 1.15 82.34 25.30
CA ALA A 69 2.14 81.58 26.07
C ALA A 69 3.50 82.27 26.02
N ASN A 70 4.17 82.43 27.17
CA ASN A 70 5.47 83.10 27.25
C ASN A 70 6.57 82.18 26.69
N SER A 71 6.96 82.41 25.43
CA SER A 71 8.12 81.75 24.81
C SER A 71 9.42 82.27 25.44
N ARG A 72 9.86 81.63 26.53
CA ARG A 72 11.07 82.03 27.26
C ARG A 72 12.34 81.71 26.48
N SER A 73 13.36 82.54 26.65
CA SER A 73 14.71 82.29 26.14
C SER A 73 15.47 81.23 26.97
N CYS A 74 16.59 80.71 26.44
CA CYS A 74 17.44 79.76 27.17
C CYS A 74 18.00 80.38 28.47
N GLU A 75 18.35 81.67 28.42
CA GLU A 75 18.89 82.42 29.57
C GLU A 75 17.82 82.66 30.65
N GLU A 76 16.56 82.89 30.27
CA GLU A 76 15.41 83.00 31.20
C GLU A 76 15.01 81.68 31.88
N LEU A 77 15.61 80.56 31.46
CA LEU A 77 15.54 79.23 32.10
C LEU A 77 16.80 78.93 32.93
N ASN A 78 17.67 79.92 33.16
CA ASN A 78 19.01 79.76 33.74
C ASN A 78 19.90 78.76 32.97
N GLY A 79 19.66 78.63 31.67
CA GLY A 79 20.51 77.90 30.74
C GLY A 79 21.56 78.78 30.09
N SER A 80 22.51 78.13 29.42
CA SER A 80 23.54 78.80 28.61
C SER A 80 23.44 78.34 27.15
N GLY A 81 23.60 79.29 26.22
CA GLY A 81 23.46 79.05 24.78
C GLY A 81 22.08 79.41 24.23
N SER A 82 21.61 78.67 23.22
CA SER A 82 20.40 79.00 22.47
C SER A 82 19.66 77.75 21.99
N PHE A 83 18.34 77.81 21.93
CA PHE A 83 17.51 76.72 21.39
C PHE A 83 17.74 76.45 19.90
N ASN A 84 18.40 77.35 19.16
CA ASN A 84 18.79 77.12 17.76
C ASN A 84 20.18 76.46 17.60
N THR A 85 20.90 76.20 18.69
CA THR A 85 22.20 75.51 18.65
C THR A 85 22.29 74.43 19.73
N THR A 86 22.57 74.82 20.96
CA THR A 86 22.55 74.01 22.16
C THR A 86 22.17 74.90 23.33
N CYS A 87 21.09 74.59 24.03
CA CYS A 87 20.75 75.18 25.32
C CYS A 87 21.11 74.20 26.44
N VAL A 88 22.09 74.56 27.28
CA VAL A 88 22.51 73.73 28.42
C VAL A 88 21.92 74.32 29.70
N ILE A 89 20.89 73.68 30.26
CA ILE A 89 20.23 74.10 31.50
C ILE A 89 21.03 73.58 32.69
N SER A 90 21.56 74.51 33.49
CA SER A 90 22.55 74.23 34.55
C SER A 90 22.08 74.50 35.99
N SER A 91 20.88 75.05 36.19
CA SER A 91 20.32 75.23 37.52
C SER A 91 18.80 75.08 37.51
N SER A 92 18.23 74.84 38.69
CA SER A 92 16.80 74.60 38.87
C SER A 92 15.95 75.84 38.61
N SER A 93 14.76 75.64 38.05
CA SER A 93 13.78 76.69 37.76
C SER A 93 12.39 76.32 38.27
N SER A 94 11.73 77.27 38.93
CA SER A 94 10.29 77.23 39.19
C SER A 94 9.61 78.12 38.14
N LEU A 95 8.54 77.62 37.54
CA LEU A 95 7.80 78.30 36.48
C LEU A 95 6.50 78.87 37.03
N ASP A 96 6.22 80.14 36.72
CA ASP A 96 5.01 80.86 37.15
C ASP A 96 3.81 80.67 36.18
N GLY A 97 3.95 79.81 35.17
CA GLY A 97 2.96 79.53 34.14
C GLY A 97 3.55 78.63 33.04
N ASP A 98 2.78 78.42 31.97
CA ASP A 98 3.14 77.52 30.88
C ASP A 98 4.45 77.90 30.18
N LEU A 99 5.24 76.88 29.83
CA LEU A 99 6.52 77.00 29.15
C LEU A 99 6.43 76.40 27.75
N CYS A 100 6.72 77.20 26.73
CA CYS A 100 6.78 76.77 25.34
C CYS A 100 8.14 77.12 24.73
N VAL A 101 8.95 76.11 24.44
CA VAL A 101 10.29 76.21 23.86
C VAL A 101 10.28 75.71 22.41
N TYR A 102 10.86 76.51 21.51
CA TYR A 102 11.02 76.21 20.09
C TYR A 102 12.45 76.55 19.64
N GLY A 103 13.04 75.72 18.77
CA GLY A 103 14.31 76.06 18.11
C GLY A 103 14.97 74.91 17.35
N ASP A 104 15.89 75.22 16.45
CA ASP A 104 16.47 74.23 15.53
C ASP A 104 17.55 73.31 16.15
N GLY A 105 17.99 73.60 17.38
CA GLY A 105 19.14 72.96 18.04
C GLY A 105 18.78 71.85 19.02
N SER A 106 19.64 71.66 20.02
CA SER A 106 19.52 70.64 21.08
C SER A 106 19.30 71.26 22.47
N VAL A 107 18.76 70.49 23.41
CA VAL A 107 18.61 70.87 24.83
C VAL A 107 19.30 69.82 25.70
N GLU A 108 20.20 70.23 26.60
CA GLU A 108 20.83 69.35 27.59
C GLU A 108 20.53 69.86 29.00
N ILE A 109 19.86 69.05 29.81
CA ILE A 109 19.62 69.35 31.22
C ILE A 109 20.71 68.65 32.05
N ARG A 110 21.52 69.42 32.77
CA ARG A 110 22.61 68.91 33.62
C ARG A 110 22.05 68.08 34.80
N PRO A 111 22.82 67.10 35.30
CA PRO A 111 22.41 66.30 36.46
C PRO A 111 21.97 67.12 37.68
N HIS A 112 21.03 66.55 38.46
CA HIS A 112 20.43 67.15 39.67
C HIS A 112 19.64 68.47 39.48
N VAL A 113 19.39 68.92 38.26
CA VAL A 113 18.51 70.09 37.98
C VAL A 113 17.03 69.72 38.18
N LYS A 114 16.24 70.66 38.71
CA LYS A 114 14.77 70.52 38.79
C LYS A 114 14.07 71.62 38.00
N ILE A 115 13.16 71.25 37.09
CA ILE A 115 12.29 72.18 36.36
C ILE A 115 10.86 71.90 36.82
N ILE A 116 10.25 72.84 37.52
CA ILE A 116 8.97 72.64 38.23
C ILE A 116 7.96 73.69 37.81
N CYS A 117 6.83 73.26 37.23
CA CYS A 117 5.62 74.05 37.14
C CYS A 117 4.57 73.51 38.13
N PRO A 118 4.29 74.21 39.26
CA PRO A 118 3.49 73.66 40.36
C PRO A 118 1.98 73.72 40.12
N PHE A 119 1.50 74.40 39.08
CA PHE A 119 0.08 74.54 38.81
C PHE A 119 -0.50 73.29 38.13
N ARG A 120 -1.68 72.88 38.57
CA ARG A 120 -2.42 71.77 37.96
C ARG A 120 -2.75 72.08 36.51
N GLY A 121 -2.44 71.13 35.63
CA GLY A 121 -2.61 71.28 34.20
C GLY A 121 -1.63 72.24 33.49
N CYS A 122 -0.57 72.72 34.17
CA CYS A 122 0.47 73.53 33.51
C CYS A 122 1.21 72.72 32.43
N TYR A 123 1.49 73.36 31.30
CA TYR A 123 2.16 72.77 30.14
C TYR A 123 3.66 73.13 30.09
N ILE A 124 4.52 72.12 29.98
CA ILE A 124 5.90 72.25 29.51
C ILE A 124 5.96 71.63 28.11
N THR A 125 6.22 72.43 27.08
CA THR A 125 6.43 71.97 25.71
C THR A 125 7.83 72.35 25.25
N VAL A 126 8.61 71.36 24.81
CA VAL A 126 9.91 71.56 24.15
C VAL A 126 9.81 70.94 22.75
N ASN A 127 9.97 71.75 21.72
CA ASN A 127 9.95 71.30 20.33
C ASN A 127 11.23 71.78 19.63
N VAL A 128 12.17 70.86 19.44
CA VAL A 128 13.48 71.17 18.85
C VAL A 128 13.90 70.16 17.78
N SER A 129 14.73 70.57 16.82
CA SER A 129 15.13 69.68 15.71
C SER A 129 16.31 68.75 16.05
N GLY A 130 17.12 69.10 17.05
CA GLY A 130 18.22 68.30 17.57
C GLY A 130 17.78 67.30 18.65
N SER A 131 18.65 67.07 19.65
CA SER A 131 18.41 66.10 20.73
C SER A 131 18.00 66.78 22.04
N VAL A 132 17.06 66.18 22.78
CA VAL A 132 16.76 66.55 24.17
C VAL A 132 17.38 65.52 25.11
N ARG A 133 18.32 65.94 25.94
CA ARG A 133 19.07 65.06 26.84
C ARG A 133 18.78 65.43 28.29
N ILE A 134 18.27 64.48 29.06
CA ILE A 134 17.90 64.63 30.47
C ILE A 134 18.90 63.83 31.30
N GLY A 135 19.85 64.54 31.92
CA GLY A 135 20.91 63.94 32.73
C GLY A 135 20.43 63.28 34.02
N GLU A 136 21.33 62.55 34.69
CA GLU A 136 20.99 61.78 35.89
C GLU A 136 20.37 62.62 37.02
N HIS A 137 19.41 62.04 37.75
CA HIS A 137 18.74 62.69 38.88
C HIS A 137 18.04 64.04 38.56
N VAL A 138 17.76 64.34 37.29
CA VAL A 138 16.93 65.49 36.89
C VAL A 138 15.46 65.21 37.18
N GLU A 139 14.72 66.23 37.63
CA GLU A 139 13.26 66.15 37.79
C GLU A 139 12.56 67.21 36.93
N VAL A 140 11.70 66.78 36.01
CA VAL A 140 10.81 67.66 35.22
C VAL A 140 9.38 67.43 35.68
N ILE A 141 8.78 68.43 36.33
CA ILE A 141 7.50 68.33 37.02
C ILE A 141 6.50 69.35 36.45
N ALA A 142 5.38 68.88 35.91
CA ALA A 142 4.29 69.72 35.38
C ALA A 142 2.96 68.94 35.28
N GLY A 143 1.86 69.62 34.93
CA GLY A 143 0.60 68.95 34.61
C GLY A 143 0.62 68.22 33.25
N SER A 144 1.30 68.79 32.27
CA SER A 144 1.53 68.21 30.94
C SER A 144 2.97 68.45 30.49
N VAL A 145 3.64 67.40 30.02
CA VAL A 145 5.01 67.49 29.45
C VAL A 145 4.99 66.96 28.02
N SER A 146 5.46 67.77 27.07
CA SER A 146 5.52 67.41 25.63
C SER A 146 6.92 67.66 25.08
N LEU A 147 7.64 66.60 24.71
CA LEU A 147 8.98 66.66 24.14
C LEU A 147 8.94 66.18 22.68
N TYR A 148 9.31 67.07 21.75
CA TYR A 148 9.52 66.77 20.34
C TYR A 148 10.99 67.00 20.01
N ALA A 149 11.66 65.99 19.47
CA ALA A 149 13.10 66.01 19.18
C ALA A 149 13.47 65.05 18.03
N ALA A 150 14.69 65.12 17.51
CA ALA A 150 15.26 64.00 16.75
C ALA A 150 15.49 62.78 17.66
N ASN A 151 16.14 62.99 18.80
CA ASN A 151 16.42 61.95 19.80
C ASN A 151 16.13 62.46 21.22
N VAL A 152 15.69 61.57 22.11
CA VAL A 152 15.53 61.85 23.55
C VAL A 152 16.30 60.80 24.36
N SER A 153 17.03 61.22 25.39
CA SER A 153 17.48 60.30 26.46
C SER A 153 17.09 60.79 27.84
N LEU A 154 16.59 59.85 28.65
CA LEU A 154 16.46 59.96 30.10
C LEU A 154 17.53 59.05 30.72
N ASP A 155 18.59 59.67 31.23
CA ASP A 155 19.70 58.96 31.89
C ASP A 155 19.25 58.50 33.31
N HIS A 156 20.03 57.63 33.98
CA HIS A 156 19.61 56.95 35.22
C HIS A 156 19.08 57.90 36.32
N HIS A 157 18.02 57.46 37.00
CA HIS A 157 17.31 58.22 38.05
C HIS A 157 16.75 59.59 37.65
N SER A 158 16.79 59.97 36.36
CA SER A 158 16.02 61.11 35.88
C SER A 158 14.51 60.80 35.89
N THR A 159 13.66 61.82 36.04
CA THR A 159 12.21 61.66 36.07
C THR A 159 11.49 62.76 35.27
N ILE A 160 10.54 62.36 34.43
CA ILE A 160 9.43 63.21 33.98
C ILE A 160 8.22 62.82 34.82
N ASN A 161 7.71 63.73 35.63
CA ASN A 161 6.71 63.43 36.65
C ASN A 161 5.51 64.39 36.57
N THR A 162 4.37 63.85 36.13
CA THR A 162 3.09 64.55 36.07
C THR A 162 2.06 63.94 37.03
N THR A 163 2.54 63.20 38.04
CA THR A 163 1.71 62.50 39.04
C THR A 163 0.87 63.48 39.86
N ALA A 164 -0.42 63.20 40.01
CA ALA A 164 -1.38 64.05 40.75
C ALA A 164 -1.51 65.52 40.28
N LEU A 165 -0.99 65.88 39.09
CA LEU A 165 -0.98 67.26 38.55
C LEU A 165 -1.99 67.48 37.40
N ALA A 166 -2.98 66.60 37.26
CA ALA A 166 -4.10 66.77 36.32
C ALA A 166 -4.76 68.17 36.43
N GLY A 167 -5.03 68.77 35.28
CA GLY A 167 -6.06 69.81 35.14
C GLY A 167 -7.46 69.19 35.13
N GLU A 168 -8.48 69.93 34.66
CA GLU A 168 -9.83 69.37 34.58
C GLU A 168 -9.92 68.25 33.52
N PRO A 169 -10.57 67.10 33.83
CA PRO A 169 -10.87 66.07 32.84
C PRO A 169 -11.89 66.59 31.81
N PRO A 170 -12.03 65.93 30.64
CA PRO A 170 -12.93 66.42 29.59
C PRO A 170 -14.37 66.60 30.10
N PRO A 171 -15.08 67.66 29.67
CA PRO A 171 -16.49 67.84 30.01
C PRO A 171 -17.31 66.65 29.50
N GLN A 172 -18.44 66.37 30.17
CA GLN A 172 -19.32 65.20 29.93
C GLN A 172 -18.77 63.84 30.42
N THR A 173 -17.59 63.77 31.05
CA THR A 173 -17.07 62.51 31.61
C THR A 173 -17.61 62.21 33.01
N SER A 174 -17.92 60.94 33.27
CA SER A 174 -18.30 60.40 34.60
C SER A 174 -17.10 59.82 35.38
N GLY A 175 -15.87 60.22 35.01
CA GLY A 175 -14.63 59.72 35.62
C GLY A 175 -14.38 60.20 37.06
N THR A 176 -14.99 61.31 37.45
CA THR A 176 -15.05 61.76 38.84
C THR A 176 -16.33 61.20 39.47
N PRO A 177 -16.25 60.32 40.50
CA PRO A 177 -17.44 59.64 41.03
C PRO A 177 -18.43 60.59 41.71
N HIS A 178 -19.72 60.43 41.42
CA HIS A 178 -20.80 61.26 41.98
C HIS A 178 -21.09 61.02 43.48
N SER A 179 -20.70 59.88 44.07
CA SER A 179 -21.01 59.59 45.49
C SER A 179 -19.89 60.01 46.44
N LEU A 180 -20.28 60.61 47.57
CA LEU A 180 -19.39 60.96 48.68
C LEU A 180 -19.03 59.72 49.55
N GLU A 181 -18.70 58.60 48.90
CA GLU A 181 -18.37 57.31 49.55
C GLU A 181 -16.87 56.99 49.44
N GLY A 182 -16.03 57.96 49.02
CA GLY A 182 -14.59 57.78 48.90
C GLY A 182 -14.17 56.85 47.75
N ALA A 183 -15.00 56.68 46.73
CA ALA A 183 -14.71 55.85 45.56
C ALA A 183 -13.58 56.45 44.69
N GLY A 184 -12.81 55.61 44.00
CA GLY A 184 -11.70 56.04 43.14
C GLY A 184 -12.15 56.73 41.86
N GLY A 185 -11.30 57.60 41.30
CA GLY A 185 -11.48 58.17 39.96
C GLY A 185 -11.22 57.13 38.87
N GLY A 186 -11.88 57.27 37.71
CA GLY A 186 -11.67 56.43 36.52
C GLY A 186 -11.03 57.21 35.36
N HIS A 187 -10.42 56.50 34.40
CA HIS A 187 -9.92 57.08 33.14
C HIS A 187 -9.73 56.01 32.06
N GLY A 188 -8.64 55.25 32.13
CA GLY A 188 -8.35 54.10 31.28
C GLY A 188 -9.11 52.86 31.73
N GLY A 189 -9.05 52.60 33.04
CA GLY A 189 -9.90 51.69 33.80
C GLY A 189 -10.84 52.44 34.76
N ARG A 190 -11.88 51.77 35.25
CA ARG A 190 -12.79 52.30 36.28
C ARG A 190 -12.10 52.39 37.65
N GLY A 191 -12.45 53.40 38.42
CA GLY A 191 -12.12 53.45 39.85
C GLY A 191 -12.92 52.42 40.65
N ALA A 192 -12.38 51.95 41.77
CA ALA A 192 -13.07 51.01 42.65
C ALA A 192 -13.98 51.71 43.67
N SER A 193 -15.00 51.00 44.14
CA SER A 193 -15.83 51.41 45.28
C SER A 193 -15.91 50.31 46.34
N CYS A 194 -16.05 50.72 47.60
CA CYS A 194 -16.20 49.86 48.77
C CYS A 194 -17.57 50.09 49.42
N LYS A 195 -18.66 49.90 48.66
CA LYS A 195 -20.02 49.96 49.19
C LYS A 195 -20.34 48.80 50.13
N VAL A 196 -21.28 49.06 51.04
CA VAL A 196 -21.83 48.07 51.99
C VAL A 196 -23.08 47.37 51.44
N SER A 197 -23.72 47.91 50.40
CA SER A 197 -24.81 47.28 49.64
C SER A 197 -24.34 46.73 48.29
N ASN A 198 -25.05 45.73 47.76
CA ASN A 198 -24.59 44.90 46.64
C ASN A 198 -24.49 45.59 45.27
N ASP A 199 -25.17 46.73 45.09
CA ASP A 199 -25.66 47.11 43.76
C ASP A 199 -24.59 47.69 42.80
N THR A 200 -23.45 48.18 43.29
CA THR A 200 -22.36 48.73 42.45
C THR A 200 -20.98 48.62 43.12
N ASN A 201 -20.04 47.88 42.50
CA ASN A 201 -18.65 47.71 42.98
C ASN A 201 -17.64 48.76 42.45
N TRP A 202 -18.06 49.72 41.63
CA TRP A 202 -17.19 50.66 40.91
C TRP A 202 -17.49 52.13 41.25
N GLY A 203 -16.54 53.01 40.94
CA GLY A 203 -16.52 54.44 41.27
C GLY A 203 -16.64 55.32 40.03
N GLY A 204 -15.57 56.03 39.66
CA GLY A 204 -15.51 56.80 38.42
C GLY A 204 -15.42 55.91 37.17
N ASP A 205 -16.08 56.33 36.08
CA ASP A 205 -16.11 55.59 34.81
C ASP A 205 -14.90 55.90 33.88
N VAL A 206 -14.77 55.16 32.78
CA VAL A 206 -13.74 55.35 31.75
C VAL A 206 -14.13 56.40 30.71
N TYR A 207 -13.12 57.04 30.11
CA TYR A 207 -13.28 57.97 28.98
C TYR A 207 -12.05 57.93 28.07
N ALA A 208 -12.04 58.76 27.01
CA ALA A 208 -11.02 58.77 25.96
C ALA A 208 -10.82 57.41 25.22
N TRP A 209 -11.87 56.59 25.14
CA TRP A 209 -11.85 55.32 24.38
C TRP A 209 -11.79 55.54 22.86
N SER A 210 -12.46 56.57 22.35
CA SER A 210 -12.47 56.94 20.92
C SER A 210 -11.13 57.47 20.41
N THR A 211 -10.17 57.69 21.30
CA THR A 211 -8.80 58.17 21.03
C THR A 211 -7.79 57.25 21.70
N LEU A 212 -7.98 55.92 21.59
CA LEU A 212 -7.11 54.91 22.21
C LEU A 212 -5.68 54.93 21.62
N ASP A 213 -5.58 55.30 20.35
CA ASP A 213 -4.36 55.52 19.57
C ASP A 213 -3.66 56.84 19.90
N TRP A 214 -4.42 57.88 20.28
CA TRP A 214 -3.89 59.19 20.67
C TRP A 214 -4.54 59.75 21.96
N PRO A 215 -4.35 59.10 23.12
CA PRO A 215 -4.97 59.52 24.37
C PRO A 215 -4.34 60.82 24.90
N TRP A 216 -5.05 61.95 24.79
CA TRP A 216 -4.55 63.26 25.22
C TRP A 216 -5.44 63.91 26.30
N SER A 217 -5.65 63.20 27.39
CA SER A 217 -6.57 63.58 28.48
C SER A 217 -5.91 63.56 29.86
N TYR A 218 -6.29 64.50 30.72
CA TYR A 218 -6.00 64.40 32.16
C TYR A 218 -6.79 63.27 32.80
N GLY A 219 -6.27 62.68 33.88
CA GLY A 219 -6.99 61.76 34.75
C GLY A 219 -7.97 62.45 35.70
N SER A 220 -8.91 61.70 36.27
CA SER A 220 -9.93 62.22 37.20
C SER A 220 -9.52 62.12 38.68
N MET A 221 -10.06 63.03 39.48
CA MET A 221 -9.92 63.03 40.94
C MET A 221 -10.81 61.97 41.60
N GLY A 222 -10.36 61.37 42.69
CA GLY A 222 -11.15 60.47 43.53
C GLY A 222 -12.18 61.18 44.41
N GLY A 223 -13.26 60.48 44.76
CA GLY A 223 -14.32 60.99 45.62
C GLY A 223 -13.89 61.21 47.08
N SER A 224 -14.69 61.94 47.85
CA SER A 224 -14.42 62.30 49.25
C SER A 224 -15.61 61.97 50.15
N MET A 225 -15.35 61.41 51.34
CA MET A 225 -16.40 61.17 52.34
C MET A 225 -16.69 62.36 53.28
N SER A 226 -15.85 63.41 53.29
CA SER A 226 -16.07 64.58 54.17
C SER A 226 -15.24 65.79 53.77
N ALA A 227 -15.71 66.99 54.10
CA ALA A 227 -15.13 68.28 53.70
C ALA A 227 -13.69 68.56 54.19
N GLY A 228 -13.07 67.67 54.97
CA GLY A 228 -11.66 67.73 55.37
C GLY A 228 -10.80 66.56 54.86
N GLN A 229 -11.35 65.63 54.08
CA GLN A 229 -10.66 64.43 53.61
C GLN A 229 -10.74 64.32 52.08
N PHE A 230 -9.81 65.00 51.41
CA PHE A 230 -9.75 65.03 49.95
C PHE A 230 -9.43 63.64 49.35
N GLY A 231 -9.98 63.38 48.16
CA GLY A 231 -9.50 62.32 47.28
C GLY A 231 -8.22 62.72 46.56
N GLY A 232 -7.52 61.75 46.00
CA GLY A 232 -6.32 61.97 45.20
C GLY A 232 -6.65 62.60 43.85
N TYR A 233 -5.81 63.52 43.38
CA TYR A 233 -5.93 64.15 42.06
C TYR A 233 -5.47 63.21 40.94
N GLY A 234 -5.99 63.37 39.73
CA GLY A 234 -5.63 62.52 38.60
C GLY A 234 -4.19 62.73 38.11
N GLY A 235 -3.70 61.77 37.32
CA GLY A 235 -2.44 61.89 36.60
C GLY A 235 -2.50 62.89 35.44
N GLY A 236 -1.36 63.52 35.16
CA GLY A 236 -1.17 64.49 34.07
C GLY A 236 -1.11 63.88 32.67
N ARG A 237 -0.44 64.58 31.75
CA ARG A 237 -0.19 64.09 30.37
C ARG A 237 1.30 64.08 30.05
N VAL A 238 1.79 63.04 29.38
CA VAL A 238 3.15 63.05 28.80
C VAL A 238 3.10 62.70 27.31
N MET A 239 3.81 63.47 26.48
CA MET A 239 4.04 63.14 25.08
C MET A 239 5.55 63.14 24.79
N LEU A 240 6.07 62.02 24.32
CA LEU A 240 7.47 61.87 23.88
C LEU A 240 7.47 61.51 22.40
N ARG A 241 7.96 62.41 21.55
CA ARG A 241 7.95 62.24 20.10
C ARG A 241 9.34 62.43 19.49
N THR A 242 9.93 61.32 19.06
CA THR A 242 11.26 61.29 18.43
C THR A 242 11.18 60.75 17.01
N SER A 243 12.06 61.24 16.12
CA SER A 243 12.23 60.67 14.77
C SER A 243 13.29 59.57 14.71
N GLY A 244 14.21 59.55 15.68
CA GLY A 244 15.23 58.53 15.89
C GLY A 244 14.96 57.70 17.15
N PHE A 245 15.86 57.77 18.12
CA PHE A 245 15.77 56.96 19.34
C PHE A 245 15.20 57.73 20.54
N LEU A 246 14.44 57.01 21.36
CA LEU A 246 14.05 57.39 22.71
C LEU A 246 14.65 56.36 23.67
N ASN A 247 15.60 56.79 24.51
CA ASN A 247 16.20 55.94 25.53
C ASN A 247 15.70 56.34 26.92
N VAL A 248 15.19 55.37 27.70
CA VAL A 248 14.57 55.59 29.00
C VAL A 248 15.20 54.68 30.04
N ASP A 249 16.24 55.17 30.72
CA ASP A 249 16.82 54.55 31.92
C ASP A 249 16.38 55.27 33.22
N GLY A 250 15.63 56.37 33.07
CA GLY A 250 14.90 57.07 34.12
C GLY A 250 13.45 56.61 34.29
N GLN A 251 12.57 57.52 34.73
CA GLN A 251 11.14 57.26 34.92
C GLN A 251 10.26 58.27 34.19
N VAL A 252 9.13 57.81 33.63
CA VAL A 252 8.11 58.65 33.01
C VAL A 252 6.76 58.35 33.68
N LEU A 253 6.29 59.28 34.51
CA LEU A 253 5.19 59.07 35.44
C LEU A 253 4.01 60.00 35.17
N ALA A 254 2.82 59.41 34.96
CA ALA A 254 1.53 60.09 34.89
C ALA A 254 0.53 59.42 35.85
N GLU A 255 0.95 59.15 37.08
CA GLU A 255 0.16 58.38 38.04
C GLU A 255 -0.92 59.19 38.76
N GLY A 256 -1.94 58.48 39.25
CA GLY A 256 -2.96 59.04 40.11
C GLY A 256 -2.46 59.30 41.53
N GLY A 257 -2.83 60.44 42.10
CA GLY A 257 -2.49 60.78 43.48
C GLY A 257 -3.14 59.85 44.51
N VAL A 258 -2.44 59.61 45.61
CA VAL A 258 -2.96 58.83 46.74
C VAL A 258 -4.03 59.62 47.49
N GLY A 259 -5.20 59.00 47.68
CA GLY A 259 -6.29 59.53 48.48
C GLY A 259 -6.05 59.39 49.98
N SER A 260 -6.70 60.24 50.78
CA SER A 260 -6.69 60.13 52.24
C SER A 260 -7.38 58.83 52.72
N LEU A 261 -7.28 58.50 54.01
CA LEU A 261 -7.89 57.28 54.60
C LEU A 261 -9.42 57.12 54.38
N LYS A 262 -10.12 58.17 53.94
CA LYS A 262 -11.53 58.14 53.47
C LYS A 262 -11.75 58.94 52.17
N GLY A 263 -10.69 59.10 51.37
CA GLY A 263 -10.73 59.67 50.03
C GLY A 263 -10.35 58.61 49.01
N GLY A 264 -11.00 58.61 47.85
CA GLY A 264 -10.63 57.74 46.75
C GLY A 264 -9.29 58.15 46.13
N GLY A 265 -8.59 57.20 45.52
CA GLY A 265 -7.40 57.51 44.72
C GLY A 265 -7.78 58.21 43.41
N GLY A 266 -6.89 59.07 42.91
CA GLY A 266 -7.01 59.63 41.56
C GLY A 266 -6.74 58.57 40.50
N SER A 267 -7.29 58.73 39.29
CA SER A 267 -6.93 57.84 38.18
C SER A 267 -5.53 58.14 37.66
N GLY A 268 -4.93 57.17 36.96
CA GLY A 268 -3.81 57.47 36.05
C GLY A 268 -4.21 58.48 34.97
N GLY A 269 -3.21 59.10 34.35
CA GLY A 269 -3.34 60.06 33.25
C GLY A 269 -3.09 59.44 31.88
N SER A 270 -2.63 60.27 30.92
CA SER A 270 -2.31 59.80 29.56
C SER A 270 -0.82 59.89 29.22
N ILE A 271 -0.26 58.88 28.57
CA ILE A 271 1.10 58.91 27.99
C ILE A 271 1.03 58.54 26.51
N ILE A 272 1.68 59.32 25.65
CA ILE A 272 1.87 59.05 24.22
C ILE A 272 3.38 58.98 23.95
N ILE A 273 3.82 57.87 23.33
CA ILE A 273 5.20 57.71 22.87
C ILE A 273 5.19 57.40 21.39
N HIS A 274 5.97 58.14 20.61
CA HIS A 274 6.20 57.94 19.18
C HIS A 274 7.70 58.01 18.92
N ALA A 275 8.31 56.94 18.43
CA ALA A 275 9.76 56.82 18.24
C ALA A 275 10.12 55.80 17.15
N PHE A 276 11.28 55.92 16.50
CA PHE A 276 11.76 54.82 15.64
C PHE A 276 12.29 53.65 16.49
N LYS A 277 13.01 53.94 17.58
CA LYS A 277 13.44 52.93 18.56
C LYS A 277 13.24 53.40 20.00
N LEU A 278 12.56 52.57 20.79
CA LEU A 278 12.44 52.69 22.24
C LEU A 278 13.37 51.67 22.92
N SER A 279 14.27 52.15 23.79
CA SER A 279 15.21 51.32 24.57
C SER A 279 15.41 51.85 25.99
N GLY A 280 16.12 51.08 26.82
CA GLY A 280 16.46 51.42 28.20
C GLY A 280 15.79 50.49 29.22
N ASN A 281 16.23 50.60 30.47
CA ASN A 281 15.84 49.73 31.59
C ASN A 281 14.95 50.46 32.62
N GLY A 282 14.38 51.61 32.25
CA GLY A 282 13.54 52.46 33.09
C GLY A 282 12.08 52.02 33.20
N THR A 283 11.26 52.92 33.75
CA THR A 283 9.82 52.69 33.97
C THR A 283 8.93 53.77 33.32
N ILE A 284 7.83 53.34 32.71
CA ILE A 284 6.79 54.23 32.16
C ILE A 284 5.45 53.86 32.82
N SER A 285 4.93 54.73 33.69
CA SER A 285 3.74 54.41 34.50
C SER A 285 2.62 55.43 34.36
N ALA A 286 1.42 54.94 34.10
CA ALA A 286 0.16 55.66 34.25
C ALA A 286 -0.77 54.89 35.23
N ALA A 287 -0.22 54.44 36.36
CA ALA A 287 -0.97 53.71 37.38
C ALA A 287 -2.02 54.57 38.10
N GLY A 288 -3.06 53.92 38.63
CA GLY A 288 -4.07 54.55 39.48
C GLY A 288 -3.59 54.70 40.93
N GLY A 289 -4.00 55.79 41.59
CA GLY A 289 -3.60 56.08 42.97
C GLY A 289 -4.30 55.19 44.00
N ASN A 290 -3.61 54.89 45.10
CA ASN A 290 -4.19 54.18 46.25
C ASN A 290 -5.23 55.07 46.97
N GLY A 291 -6.23 54.49 47.62
CA GLY A 291 -7.25 55.26 48.35
C GLY A 291 -8.29 54.37 49.01
N TRP A 292 -9.35 54.95 49.60
CA TRP A 292 -10.46 54.17 50.16
C TRP A 292 -11.08 53.26 49.10
N GLY A 293 -11.58 53.85 48.01
CA GLY A 293 -11.66 53.27 46.68
C GLY A 293 -10.37 53.54 45.90
N GLY A 294 -9.70 52.50 45.39
CA GLY A 294 -8.51 52.66 44.54
C GLY A 294 -8.83 53.28 43.17
N GLY A 295 -7.99 54.18 42.67
CA GLY A 295 -8.16 54.82 41.37
C GLY A 295 -7.92 53.85 40.20
N GLY A 296 -8.60 54.07 39.07
CA GLY A 296 -8.40 53.30 37.84
C GLY A 296 -7.09 53.66 37.14
N GLY A 297 -6.51 52.71 36.41
CA GLY A 297 -5.32 52.96 35.59
C GLY A 297 -5.59 53.91 34.41
N GLY A 298 -4.54 54.54 33.89
CA GLY A 298 -4.58 55.52 32.81
C GLY A 298 -4.55 54.92 31.40
N ARG A 299 -4.14 55.71 30.40
CA ARG A 299 -3.96 55.26 29.01
C ARG A 299 -2.55 55.52 28.51
N ILE A 300 -1.92 54.51 27.91
CA ILE A 300 -0.61 54.64 27.26
C ILE A 300 -0.77 54.22 25.80
N SER A 301 -0.34 55.08 24.87
CA SER A 301 -0.19 54.73 23.44
C SER A 301 1.28 54.71 23.04
N LEU A 302 1.66 53.69 22.28
CA LEU A 302 3.00 53.47 21.76
C LEU A 302 2.94 53.41 20.22
N ASP A 303 3.81 54.16 19.56
CA ASP A 303 4.01 54.16 18.10
C ASP A 303 5.53 54.01 17.86
N CYS A 304 6.01 52.78 18.04
CA CYS A 304 7.43 52.46 18.17
C CYS A 304 7.81 51.31 17.23
N TYR A 305 8.58 51.58 16.17
CA TYR A 305 8.99 50.55 15.20
C TYR A 305 9.87 49.44 15.83
N SER A 306 10.58 49.74 16.91
CA SER A 306 11.31 48.76 17.73
C SER A 306 11.21 49.12 19.21
N ILE A 307 10.86 48.13 20.05
CA ILE A 307 10.84 48.24 21.51
C ILE A 307 11.77 47.19 22.12
N GLN A 308 12.66 47.58 23.03
CA GLN A 308 13.49 46.66 23.81
C GLN A 308 12.73 46.08 25.01
N GLN A 309 12.91 44.79 25.30
CA GLN A 309 12.06 44.03 26.23
C GLN A 309 12.35 44.25 27.73
N ASP A 310 13.41 44.99 28.07
CA ASP A 310 13.85 45.25 29.43
C ASP A 310 13.09 46.41 30.13
N LEU A 311 12.27 47.15 29.36
CA LEU A 311 11.56 48.35 29.81
C LEU A 311 10.20 48.02 30.45
N GLU A 312 9.95 48.49 31.68
CA GLU A 312 8.68 48.22 32.38
C GLU A 312 7.62 49.30 32.09
N ILE A 313 6.45 48.88 31.61
CA ILE A 313 5.31 49.76 31.27
C ILE A 313 4.07 49.35 32.07
N THR A 314 3.57 50.24 32.92
CA THR A 314 2.53 49.96 33.93
C THR A 314 1.29 50.84 33.81
N VAL A 315 0.12 50.21 33.88
CA VAL A 315 -1.21 50.86 33.85
C VAL A 315 -2.19 50.24 34.86
N HIS A 316 -1.71 49.61 35.93
CA HIS A 316 -2.61 48.97 36.90
C HIS A 316 -3.44 50.00 37.69
N GLY A 317 -4.59 49.57 38.22
CA GLY A 317 -5.33 50.36 39.20
C GLY A 317 -4.61 50.43 40.56
N GLY A 318 -5.03 51.38 41.39
CA GLY A 318 -4.52 51.56 42.75
C GLY A 318 -5.19 50.62 43.76
N GLN A 319 -4.50 50.37 44.86
CA GLN A 319 -5.00 49.52 45.95
C GLN A 319 -6.10 50.23 46.76
N SER A 320 -7.12 49.46 47.16
CA SER A 320 -8.27 49.94 47.94
C SER A 320 -8.11 49.64 49.43
N PHE A 321 -8.09 50.67 50.27
CA PHE A 321 -7.98 50.54 51.72
C PHE A 321 -9.27 50.02 52.37
N GLY A 322 -10.45 50.39 51.83
CA GLY A 322 -11.74 49.96 52.38
C GLY A 322 -12.10 48.51 52.03
N CYS A 323 -11.53 47.95 50.96
CA CYS A 323 -11.88 46.63 50.44
C CYS A 323 -10.73 46.00 49.65
N ALA A 324 -9.81 45.33 50.33
CA ALA A 324 -8.53 44.84 49.79
C ALA A 324 -8.61 43.91 48.55
N GLN A 325 -9.75 43.25 48.29
CA GLN A 325 -9.99 42.43 47.09
C GLN A 325 -10.57 43.21 45.89
N ASN A 326 -10.76 44.53 46.01
CA ASN A 326 -11.30 45.38 44.95
C ASN A 326 -10.41 46.60 44.71
N ALA A 327 -9.16 46.38 44.26
CA ALA A 327 -8.34 47.45 43.69
C ALA A 327 -9.03 48.10 42.48
N GLY A 328 -8.57 49.28 42.05
CA GLY A 328 -9.00 49.89 40.80
C GLY A 328 -8.81 48.96 39.60
N ALA A 329 -9.57 49.18 38.53
CA ALA A 329 -9.42 48.41 37.30
C ALA A 329 -8.22 48.91 36.47
N ALA A 330 -7.67 48.02 35.65
CA ALA A 330 -6.51 48.30 34.81
C ALA A 330 -6.83 49.33 33.73
N GLY A 331 -5.86 50.19 33.46
CA GLY A 331 -5.80 51.02 32.27
C GLY A 331 -5.45 50.23 31.01
N THR A 332 -5.19 50.95 29.93
CA THR A 332 -4.92 50.37 28.61
C THR A 332 -3.57 50.81 28.07
N ILE A 333 -2.73 49.84 27.68
CA ILE A 333 -1.57 50.07 26.81
C ILE A 333 -1.99 49.67 25.40
N TYR A 334 -1.87 50.57 24.44
CA TYR A 334 -2.12 50.31 23.03
C TYR A 334 -0.85 50.52 22.22
N ASP A 335 -0.37 49.46 21.56
CA ASP A 335 0.69 49.56 20.57
C ASP A 335 0.04 49.76 19.20
N SER A 336 0.18 50.96 18.65
CA SER A 336 -0.38 51.34 17.34
C SER A 336 0.41 50.75 16.17
N SER A 337 1.69 50.42 16.36
CA SER A 337 2.55 49.81 15.35
C SER A 337 2.23 48.33 15.17
N LEU A 338 2.12 47.59 16.29
CA LEU A 338 1.67 46.20 16.34
C LEU A 338 0.14 46.07 16.34
N GLN A 339 -0.60 47.18 16.36
CA GLN A 339 -2.07 47.25 16.47
C GLN A 339 -2.61 46.34 17.59
N THR A 340 -1.98 46.39 18.76
CA THR A 340 -2.17 45.42 19.85
C THR A 340 -2.59 46.12 21.14
N LEU A 341 -3.72 45.69 21.71
CA LEU A 341 -4.23 46.18 23.00
C LEU A 341 -3.76 45.26 24.14
N LYS A 342 -3.18 45.84 25.19
CA LYS A 342 -2.81 45.15 26.43
C LYS A 342 -3.50 45.79 27.64
N VAL A 343 -4.15 44.95 28.45
CA VAL A 343 -4.76 45.30 29.73
C VAL A 343 -4.14 44.41 30.81
N SER A 344 -3.48 45.02 31.81
CA SER A 344 -2.72 44.32 32.85
C SER A 344 -2.88 45.02 34.19
N ASN A 345 -3.35 44.32 35.23
CA ASN A 345 -3.59 44.92 36.54
C ASN A 345 -2.47 44.67 37.56
N GLY A 346 -1.26 44.32 37.12
CA GLY A 346 -0.09 44.20 38.01
C GLY A 346 -0.23 43.18 39.16
N ASN A 347 -1.13 42.20 39.02
CA ASN A 347 -1.57 41.25 40.05
C ASN A 347 -2.40 41.85 41.20
N PHE A 348 -2.85 43.10 41.09
CA PHE A 348 -3.83 43.66 42.01
C PHE A 348 -5.21 43.02 41.79
N THR A 349 -5.71 42.30 42.80
CA THR A 349 -7.04 41.69 42.78
C THR A 349 -8.13 42.75 42.71
N THR A 350 -9.00 42.66 41.71
CA THR A 350 -10.13 43.59 41.53
C THR A 350 -11.48 42.88 41.36
N ARG A 351 -12.57 43.57 41.71
CA ARG A 351 -13.97 43.28 41.32
C ARG A 351 -14.53 44.36 40.38
N THR A 352 -13.74 45.39 40.13
CA THR A 352 -13.98 46.48 39.20
C THR A 352 -13.49 46.07 37.81
N GLU A 353 -14.12 46.54 36.76
CA GLU A 353 -13.86 46.09 35.38
C GLU A 353 -13.44 47.27 34.49
N THR A 354 -12.61 46.97 33.49
CA THR A 354 -12.17 47.89 32.42
C THR A 354 -13.10 47.75 31.21
N PRO A 355 -14.00 48.71 30.92
CA PRO A 355 -14.92 48.59 29.79
C PRO A 355 -14.20 48.85 28.45
N LEU A 356 -14.37 47.94 27.49
CA LEU A 356 -14.00 48.17 26.09
C LEU A 356 -15.27 48.57 25.34
N LEU A 357 -15.37 49.86 24.98
CA LEU A 357 -16.62 50.46 24.49
C LEU A 357 -16.86 50.31 22.99
N GLY A 358 -16.02 49.54 22.28
CA GLY A 358 -16.18 49.24 20.85
C GLY A 358 -14.85 48.90 20.18
N PHE A 359 -14.88 47.96 19.24
CA PHE A 359 -13.70 47.52 18.47
C PHE A 359 -13.70 48.17 17.07
N PRO A 360 -12.53 48.48 16.48
CA PRO A 360 -12.47 49.06 15.15
C PRO A 360 -12.90 48.06 14.08
N MET A 361 -13.72 48.50 13.13
CA MET A 361 -14.24 47.67 12.03
C MET A 361 -13.45 47.86 10.72
N THR A 362 -12.71 48.96 10.57
CA THR A 362 -11.90 49.29 9.38
C THR A 362 -10.47 48.78 9.50
N ARG A 363 -9.78 49.14 10.60
CA ARG A 363 -8.41 48.73 10.91
C ARG A 363 -8.42 47.84 12.15
N LEU A 364 -8.65 46.55 11.90
CA LEU A 364 -8.73 45.49 12.92
C LEU A 364 -7.43 45.38 13.73
N TRP A 365 -7.54 45.12 15.03
CA TRP A 365 -6.37 44.90 15.90
C TRP A 365 -5.71 43.54 15.62
N SER A 366 -4.39 43.47 15.78
CA SER A 366 -3.61 42.23 15.66
C SER A 366 -3.78 41.32 16.88
N ASN A 367 -3.71 41.88 18.09
CA ASN A 367 -3.82 41.08 19.31
C ASN A 367 -4.53 41.83 20.44
N VAL A 368 -5.14 41.06 21.35
CA VAL A 368 -5.71 41.56 22.61
C VAL A 368 -5.20 40.70 23.75
N LEU A 369 -4.50 41.31 24.72
CA LEU A 369 -3.93 40.63 25.88
C LEU A 369 -4.59 41.12 27.16
N VAL A 370 -5.13 40.19 27.95
CA VAL A 370 -5.73 40.45 29.28
C VAL A 370 -4.99 39.60 30.31
N GLU A 371 -4.20 40.23 31.18
CA GLU A 371 -3.28 39.52 32.07
C GLU A 371 -3.24 40.07 33.51
N ARG A 372 -2.58 39.34 34.42
CA ARG A 372 -2.22 39.80 35.77
C ARG A 372 -3.41 40.36 36.56
N TYR A 373 -4.46 39.54 36.72
CA TYR A 373 -5.71 39.86 37.41
C TYR A 373 -6.57 40.98 36.78
N ALA A 374 -6.29 41.39 35.53
CA ALA A 374 -7.16 42.31 34.79
C ALA A 374 -8.56 41.71 34.54
N LYS A 375 -9.59 42.51 34.82
CA LYS A 375 -10.98 42.22 34.47
C LYS A 375 -11.47 43.22 33.44
N VAL A 376 -12.00 42.70 32.35
CA VAL A 376 -12.42 43.46 31.18
C VAL A 376 -13.90 43.22 30.93
N LEU A 377 -14.64 44.28 30.63
CA LEU A 377 -16.08 44.23 30.32
C LEU A 377 -16.31 44.68 28.88
N VAL A 378 -17.12 43.93 28.13
CA VAL A 378 -17.69 44.37 26.84
C VAL A 378 -19.20 44.54 27.06
N PRO A 379 -19.68 45.76 27.37
CA PRO A 379 -21.05 45.99 27.83
C PRO A 379 -22.08 46.16 26.70
N LEU A 380 -21.63 46.25 25.45
CA LEU A 380 -22.48 46.60 24.31
C LEU A 380 -23.42 45.45 23.93
N LEU A 381 -24.73 45.75 23.97
CA LEU A 381 -25.79 44.90 23.45
C LEU A 381 -25.64 44.82 21.92
N TRP A 382 -25.34 43.61 21.41
CA TRP A 382 -24.74 43.36 20.10
C TRP A 382 -23.37 44.01 19.93
N SER A 383 -22.30 43.26 20.19
CA SER A 383 -20.94 43.68 19.86
C SER A 383 -20.08 42.57 19.27
N ARG A 384 -19.27 42.98 18.29
CA ARG A 384 -18.33 42.16 17.53
C ARG A 384 -16.90 42.52 17.94
N VAL A 385 -16.18 41.54 18.47
CA VAL A 385 -14.75 41.59 18.81
C VAL A 385 -14.01 40.89 17.69
N GLN A 386 -13.47 41.64 16.73
CA GLN A 386 -12.71 41.07 15.62
C GLN A 386 -11.23 41.46 15.67
N VAL A 387 -10.36 40.45 15.61
CA VAL A 387 -8.91 40.51 15.78
C VAL A 387 -8.26 39.68 14.67
N THR A 388 -7.15 40.14 14.07
CA THR A 388 -6.49 39.44 12.94
C THR A 388 -5.44 38.42 13.37
N GLY A 389 -5.02 38.44 14.64
CA GLY A 389 -4.15 37.46 15.27
C GLY A 389 -4.82 36.87 16.50
N GLN A 390 -4.35 37.23 17.69
CA GLN A 390 -4.58 36.43 18.90
C GLN A 390 -5.29 37.19 20.03
N ILE A 391 -6.24 36.52 20.69
CA ILE A 391 -6.78 36.93 21.98
C ILE A 391 -6.15 36.03 23.05
N ARG A 392 -5.45 36.63 24.02
CA ARG A 392 -4.75 35.94 25.11
C ARG A 392 -5.29 36.36 26.47
N LEU A 393 -5.81 35.42 27.24
CA LEU A 393 -6.10 35.60 28.67
C LEU A 393 -5.09 34.78 29.49
N LEU A 394 -4.38 35.45 30.41
CA LEU A 394 -3.31 34.85 31.22
C LEU A 394 -3.45 35.28 32.69
N THR A 395 -2.98 34.46 33.63
CA THR A 395 -2.75 34.84 35.04
C THR A 395 -3.94 35.57 35.69
N LYS A 396 -5.08 34.88 35.74
CA LYS A 396 -6.39 35.35 36.23
C LYS A 396 -6.95 36.56 35.50
N GLY A 397 -6.58 36.71 34.23
CA GLY A 397 -7.29 37.56 33.27
C GLY A 397 -8.74 37.09 33.09
N SER A 398 -9.66 38.05 33.02
CA SER A 398 -11.09 37.78 32.84
C SER A 398 -11.69 38.71 31.80
N ILE A 399 -12.48 38.17 30.86
CA ILE A 399 -13.34 38.97 29.97
C ILE A 399 -14.80 38.61 30.24
N CYS A 400 -15.58 39.60 30.64
CA CYS A 400 -17.02 39.56 30.76
C CYS A 400 -17.67 40.18 29.51
N PHE A 401 -18.57 39.44 28.87
CA PHE A 401 -19.40 39.89 27.77
C PHE A 401 -20.84 40.06 28.26
N GLY A 402 -21.37 41.29 28.21
CA GLY A 402 -22.73 41.61 28.67
C GLY A 402 -22.86 41.81 30.17
N LEU A 403 -24.10 41.98 30.63
CA LEU A 403 -24.43 42.35 32.02
C LEU A 403 -25.20 41.23 32.71
N SER A 404 -24.74 40.81 33.89
CA SER A 404 -25.28 39.66 34.63
C SER A 404 -26.75 39.80 35.04
N GLU A 405 -27.25 41.02 35.20
CA GLU A 405 -28.67 41.28 35.53
C GLU A 405 -29.60 41.11 34.32
N ASN A 406 -29.08 41.28 33.11
CA ASN A 406 -29.84 41.23 31.86
C ASN A 406 -29.05 40.44 30.79
N PRO A 407 -28.98 39.10 30.91
CA PRO A 407 -28.36 38.21 29.92
C PRO A 407 -29.23 38.11 28.66
N ILE A 408 -29.31 39.19 27.87
CA ILE A 408 -30.10 39.32 26.64
C ILE A 408 -29.26 39.72 25.42
N SER A 409 -27.95 39.85 25.60
CA SER A 409 -27.03 40.38 24.58
C SER A 409 -26.39 39.24 23.79
N GLU A 410 -26.25 39.40 22.47
CA GLU A 410 -25.44 38.48 21.67
C GLU A 410 -24.06 39.08 21.40
N PHE A 411 -23.03 38.25 21.47
CA PHE A 411 -21.64 38.64 21.24
C PHE A 411 -21.03 37.82 20.12
N GLU A 412 -20.20 38.45 19.30
CA GLU A 412 -19.45 37.79 18.23
C GLU A 412 -17.95 37.97 18.47
N LEU A 413 -17.21 36.91 18.73
CA LEU A 413 -15.75 36.91 18.85
C LEU A 413 -15.13 36.27 17.61
N VAL A 414 -14.28 37.01 16.89
CA VAL A 414 -13.56 36.56 15.70
C VAL A 414 -12.06 36.78 15.91
N ALA A 415 -11.27 35.72 15.87
CA ALA A 415 -9.81 35.76 15.99
C ALA A 415 -9.16 34.64 15.16
N GLU A 416 -7.84 34.63 15.01
CA GLU A 416 -7.16 33.42 14.55
C GLU A 416 -6.93 32.44 15.71
N GLU A 417 -6.43 32.93 16.84
CA GLU A 417 -6.18 32.12 18.03
C GLU A 417 -6.84 32.71 19.29
N LEU A 418 -7.50 31.87 20.08
CA LEU A 418 -7.91 32.16 21.45
C LEU A 418 -7.13 31.28 22.43
N LEU A 419 -6.31 31.92 23.26
CA LEU A 419 -5.40 31.30 24.22
C LEU A 419 -5.81 31.68 25.65
N MET A 420 -6.01 30.69 26.52
CA MET A 420 -6.42 30.89 27.91
C MET A 420 -5.54 30.07 28.88
N SER A 421 -5.00 30.72 29.91
CA SER A 421 -4.23 30.06 30.99
C SER A 421 -4.59 30.65 32.35
N ASP A 422 -5.06 29.81 33.29
CA ASP A 422 -5.58 30.25 34.60
C ASP A 422 -6.54 31.44 34.45
N SER A 423 -7.53 31.34 33.56
CA SER A 423 -8.30 32.49 33.08
C SER A 423 -9.77 32.17 32.77
N VAL A 424 -10.63 33.19 32.77
CA VAL A 424 -12.09 33.01 32.63
C VAL A 424 -12.68 33.93 31.56
N ILE A 425 -13.51 33.38 30.68
CA ILE A 425 -14.48 34.15 29.89
C ILE A 425 -15.86 33.93 30.50
N LYS A 426 -16.62 35.02 30.65
CA LYS A 426 -18.03 35.00 31.03
C LYS A 426 -18.87 35.66 29.96
N VAL A 427 -20.02 35.07 29.63
CA VAL A 427 -20.98 35.63 28.67
C VAL A 427 -22.37 35.64 29.27
N TYR A 428 -23.04 36.78 29.19
CA TYR A 428 -24.40 37.01 29.66
C TYR A 428 -25.32 37.25 28.46
N GLY A 429 -25.89 36.15 27.96
CA GLY A 429 -26.67 36.07 26.73
C GLY A 429 -26.10 35.02 25.77
N ALA A 430 -26.15 35.27 24.46
CA ALA A 430 -25.70 34.34 23.43
C ALA A 430 -24.23 34.60 23.02
N PHE A 431 -23.41 33.55 23.01
CA PHE A 431 -22.02 33.64 22.53
C PHE A 431 -21.90 33.08 21.12
N ARG A 432 -21.33 33.84 20.19
CA ARG A 432 -20.91 33.37 18.86
C ARG A 432 -19.40 33.57 18.75
N MET A 433 -18.66 32.51 18.46
CA MET A 433 -17.20 32.53 18.40
C MET A 433 -16.73 31.89 17.09
N TYR A 434 -15.75 32.51 16.44
CA TYR A 434 -15.14 32.03 15.20
C TYR A 434 -13.62 32.16 15.33
N VAL A 435 -12.93 31.04 15.55
CA VAL A 435 -11.46 31.01 15.62
C VAL A 435 -10.87 29.89 14.76
N LYS A 436 -9.58 29.99 14.42
CA LYS A 436 -8.85 28.85 13.84
C LYS A 436 -8.45 27.87 14.94
N VAL A 437 -7.97 28.39 16.06
CA VAL A 437 -7.41 27.63 17.17
C VAL A 437 -7.96 28.12 18.51
N LEU A 438 -8.46 27.20 19.34
CA LEU A 438 -8.77 27.43 20.75
C LEU A 438 -7.83 26.57 21.61
N LEU A 439 -7.14 27.18 22.57
CA LEU A 439 -6.24 26.49 23.50
C LEU A 439 -6.53 26.98 24.93
N MET A 440 -7.00 26.07 25.79
CA MET A 440 -7.36 26.33 27.18
C MET A 440 -6.51 25.47 28.13
N TRP A 441 -5.97 26.10 29.17
CA TRP A 441 -5.21 25.46 30.23
C TRP A 441 -5.70 25.96 31.60
N ASP A 442 -6.21 25.07 32.45
CA ASP A 442 -6.83 25.41 33.75
C ASP A 442 -7.76 26.64 33.65
N SER A 443 -8.64 26.64 32.64
CA SER A 443 -9.37 27.84 32.19
C SER A 443 -10.85 27.54 31.91
N ASN A 444 -11.71 28.54 32.06
CA ASN A 444 -13.16 28.34 32.03
C ASN A 444 -13.89 29.32 31.10
N ILE A 445 -14.77 28.83 30.22
CA ILE A 445 -15.69 29.64 29.42
C ILE A 445 -17.12 29.37 29.94
N GLN A 446 -17.70 30.37 30.60
CA GLN A 446 -19.00 30.28 31.27
C GLN A 446 -20.05 31.10 30.51
N ILE A 447 -21.07 30.44 29.97
CA ILE A 447 -22.14 31.06 29.17
C ILE A 447 -23.46 30.97 29.92
N ASP A 448 -23.94 32.11 30.40
CA ASP A 448 -25.27 32.27 31.01
C ASP A 448 -26.23 32.90 29.99
N GLY A 449 -27.02 32.07 29.31
CA GLY A 449 -28.06 32.49 28.39
C GLY A 449 -29.37 32.94 29.08
N GLY A 450 -29.38 33.09 30.40
CA GLY A 450 -30.52 33.55 31.18
C GLY A 450 -31.64 32.52 31.39
N ALA A 451 -32.50 32.81 32.37
CA ALA A 451 -33.63 31.96 32.76
C ALA A 451 -34.92 32.16 31.92
N LYS A 452 -34.86 32.94 30.84
CA LYS A 452 -35.99 33.19 29.93
C LYS A 452 -35.59 32.72 28.53
N ASP A 453 -36.35 31.83 27.91
CA ASP A 453 -36.02 31.19 26.61
C ASP A 453 -36.05 32.16 25.38
N VAL A 454 -35.88 33.47 25.59
CA VAL A 454 -35.73 34.49 24.55
C VAL A 454 -34.37 34.36 23.83
N VAL A 455 -33.33 33.92 24.54
CA VAL A 455 -31.94 33.99 24.07
C VAL A 455 -31.61 32.87 23.07
N LEU A 456 -30.95 33.24 21.97
CA LEU A 456 -30.54 32.34 20.89
C LEU A 456 -29.43 31.37 21.35
N ALA A 457 -29.31 30.23 20.67
CA ALA A 457 -28.30 29.22 20.98
C ALA A 457 -26.88 29.77 20.78
N SER A 458 -25.95 29.34 21.63
CA SER A 458 -24.55 29.75 21.54
C SER A 458 -23.76 28.85 20.59
N MET A 459 -22.82 29.42 19.84
CA MET A 459 -22.11 28.79 18.73
C MET A 459 -20.60 29.03 18.84
N LEU A 460 -19.81 27.96 18.83
CA LEU A 460 -18.35 27.97 18.92
C LEU A 460 -17.74 27.30 17.66
N GLU A 461 -17.24 28.06 16.68
CA GLU A 461 -16.57 27.54 15.47
C GLU A 461 -15.04 27.49 15.64
N ALA A 462 -14.52 26.30 15.97
CA ALA A 462 -13.15 25.78 16.02
C ALA A 462 -12.52 25.29 14.70
N ARG A 463 -12.12 26.13 13.73
CA ARG A 463 -11.77 25.61 12.37
C ARG A 463 -10.71 24.52 12.34
N ASN A 464 -9.56 24.69 12.99
CA ASN A 464 -8.43 23.75 12.91
C ASN A 464 -8.25 22.90 14.18
N LEU A 465 -8.41 23.51 15.37
CA LEU A 465 -8.03 22.85 16.63
C LEU A 465 -8.78 23.44 17.83
N VAL A 466 -9.27 22.57 18.72
CA VAL A 466 -9.71 22.93 20.07
C VAL A 466 -9.08 22.00 21.12
N VAL A 467 -8.09 22.58 21.82
CA VAL A 467 -7.29 22.20 23.00
C VAL A 467 -7.91 22.43 24.38
N LEU A 468 -8.44 21.44 25.11
CA LEU A 468 -8.71 21.59 26.56
C LEU A 468 -7.71 20.78 27.38
N ARG A 469 -7.04 21.43 28.36
CA ARG A 469 -6.05 20.79 29.25
C ARG A 469 -6.21 21.22 30.72
N HIS A 470 -5.84 20.33 31.63
CA HIS A 470 -5.67 20.58 33.06
C HIS A 470 -6.91 21.16 33.76
N GLY A 471 -8.08 20.54 33.58
CA GLY A 471 -9.33 20.96 34.24
C GLY A 471 -10.05 22.10 33.51
N SER A 472 -9.76 22.29 32.22
CA SER A 472 -10.39 23.33 31.41
C SER A 472 -11.84 22.99 31.10
N VAL A 473 -12.77 23.93 31.28
CA VAL A 473 -14.21 23.69 31.11
C VAL A 473 -14.85 24.74 30.22
N ILE A 474 -15.71 24.29 29.29
CA ILE A 474 -16.69 25.14 28.62
C ILE A 474 -18.07 24.75 29.16
N SER A 475 -18.81 25.69 29.75
CA SER A 475 -20.14 25.45 30.31
C SER A 475 -21.19 26.42 29.77
N SER A 476 -22.41 25.91 29.50
CA SER A 476 -23.56 26.75 29.16
C SER A 476 -24.85 26.26 29.80
N ASN A 477 -25.60 27.14 30.44
CA ASN A 477 -26.93 26.79 30.98
C ASN A 477 -28.04 26.70 29.91
N THR A 478 -27.71 26.95 28.63
CA THR A 478 -28.62 26.90 27.48
C THR A 478 -28.09 25.94 26.39
N ASP A 479 -28.60 26.08 25.16
CA ASP A 479 -28.21 25.24 24.03
C ASP A 479 -26.86 25.72 23.48
N LEU A 480 -25.86 24.83 23.52
CA LEU A 480 -24.49 25.08 23.08
C LEU A 480 -24.13 24.24 21.86
N MET A 481 -23.60 24.90 20.83
CA MET A 481 -23.09 24.27 19.62
C MET A 481 -21.58 24.45 19.54
N VAL A 482 -20.85 23.39 19.20
CA VAL A 482 -19.43 23.42 18.90
C VAL A 482 -19.23 22.82 17.51
N TYR A 483 -18.67 23.62 16.62
CA TYR A 483 -18.38 23.29 15.24
C TYR A 483 -16.87 23.38 15.01
N GLY A 484 -16.34 22.68 14.01
CA GLY A 484 -14.95 22.83 13.60
C GLY A 484 -14.64 21.90 12.44
N GLN A 485 -13.58 22.13 11.67
CA GLN A 485 -13.19 21.24 10.56
C GLN A 485 -12.00 20.33 10.90
N GLY A 486 -11.38 20.56 12.06
CA GLY A 486 -10.17 19.87 12.52
C GLY A 486 -10.40 18.96 13.72
N LEU A 487 -9.53 19.08 14.73
CA LEU A 487 -9.50 18.22 15.92
C LEU A 487 -10.15 18.89 17.13
N LEU A 488 -11.04 18.15 17.82
CA LEU A 488 -11.47 18.46 19.18
C LEU A 488 -10.84 17.45 20.14
N ASN A 489 -9.97 17.91 21.04
CA ASN A 489 -9.28 17.06 22.00
C ASN A 489 -9.48 17.60 23.43
N LEU A 490 -10.01 16.75 24.31
CA LEU A 490 -10.01 16.95 25.75
C LEU A 490 -8.87 16.07 26.30
N SER A 491 -7.83 16.69 26.87
CA SER A 491 -6.53 16.02 26.97
C SER A 491 -6.19 15.39 28.33
N GLY A 492 -7.03 15.58 29.35
CA GLY A 492 -6.80 15.03 30.68
C GLY A 492 -7.99 15.10 31.65
N PRO A 493 -7.77 14.75 32.93
CA PRO A 493 -8.82 14.66 33.93
C PRO A 493 -9.40 16.03 34.28
N GLY A 494 -10.73 16.11 34.36
CA GLY A 494 -11.47 17.33 34.67
C GLY A 494 -11.72 18.24 33.46
N ASP A 495 -11.06 18.01 32.32
CA ASP A 495 -11.37 18.74 31.07
C ASP A 495 -12.79 18.40 30.59
N GLY A 496 -13.58 19.39 30.16
CA GLY A 496 -14.95 19.09 29.77
C GLY A 496 -15.75 20.16 29.03
N ILE A 497 -16.80 19.71 28.36
CA ILE A 497 -17.78 20.57 27.68
C ILE A 497 -19.17 20.17 28.20
N LYS A 498 -19.84 21.10 28.89
CA LYS A 498 -21.12 20.87 29.57
C LYS A 498 -22.21 21.84 29.07
N ALA A 499 -23.41 21.34 28.77
CA ALA A 499 -24.53 22.22 28.40
C ALA A 499 -25.91 21.71 28.84
N LYS A 500 -26.97 22.53 28.70
CA LYS A 500 -28.38 22.08 28.78
C LYS A 500 -28.70 21.16 27.59
N ARG A 501 -28.27 21.57 26.38
CA ARG A 501 -28.16 20.73 25.18
C ARG A 501 -26.83 21.02 24.49
N LEU A 502 -26.12 20.00 24.02
CA LEU A 502 -24.79 20.10 23.40
C LEU A 502 -24.81 19.48 21.99
N PHE A 503 -24.35 20.24 21.01
CA PHE A 503 -24.29 19.84 19.60
C PHE A 503 -22.84 19.93 19.11
N LEU A 504 -22.18 18.79 18.87
CA LEU A 504 -20.81 18.71 18.35
C LEU A 504 -20.84 18.32 16.88
N SER A 505 -20.23 19.09 15.96
CA SER A 505 -20.25 18.69 14.54
C SER A 505 -19.12 19.23 13.65
N LEU A 506 -19.01 18.64 12.46
CA LEU A 506 -18.06 18.94 11.38
C LEU A 506 -16.59 18.53 11.61
N PHE A 507 -16.19 18.22 12.85
CA PHE A 507 -14.81 17.83 13.21
C PHE A 507 -14.34 16.58 12.44
N TYR A 508 -13.06 16.48 12.07
CA TYR A 508 -12.57 15.22 11.49
C TYR A 508 -12.46 14.13 12.59
N ASN A 509 -11.99 14.52 13.78
CA ASN A 509 -11.82 13.64 14.94
C ASN A 509 -12.24 14.35 16.24
N ILE A 510 -12.91 13.60 17.12
CA ILE A 510 -13.23 14.02 18.50
C ILE A 510 -12.60 13.02 19.46
N GLU A 511 -11.69 13.52 20.31
CA GLU A 511 -10.94 12.74 21.30
C GLU A 511 -11.33 13.18 22.71
N VAL A 512 -12.05 12.31 23.43
CA VAL A 512 -12.38 12.50 24.85
C VAL A 512 -11.36 11.73 25.68
N GLY A 513 -10.36 12.42 26.22
CA GLY A 513 -9.25 11.86 26.99
C GLY A 513 -9.66 11.24 28.34
N PRO A 514 -8.74 10.50 28.98
CA PRO A 514 -9.03 9.79 30.23
C PRO A 514 -9.35 10.78 31.36
N GLY A 515 -10.53 10.60 31.97
CA GLY A 515 -11.05 11.51 33.00
C GLY A 515 -11.65 12.81 32.47
N SER A 516 -11.69 13.03 31.15
CA SER A 516 -12.42 14.14 30.53
C SER A 516 -13.93 13.86 30.45
N LEU A 517 -14.75 14.91 30.38
CA LEU A 517 -16.22 14.81 30.49
C LEU A 517 -16.95 15.69 29.46
N VAL A 518 -17.64 15.05 28.52
CA VAL A 518 -18.62 15.69 27.63
C VAL A 518 -20.02 15.43 28.19
N GLN A 519 -20.82 16.46 28.45
CA GLN A 519 -22.07 16.31 29.20
C GLN A 519 -23.24 17.19 28.72
N ALA A 520 -24.42 16.60 28.52
CA ALA A 520 -25.69 17.32 28.47
C ALA A 520 -26.91 16.43 28.85
N PRO A 521 -27.68 16.74 29.90
CA PRO A 521 -27.71 18.01 30.65
C PRO A 521 -26.65 18.16 31.75
N LEU A 522 -26.45 19.41 32.20
CA LEU A 522 -25.69 19.81 33.40
C LEU A 522 -26.18 19.14 34.69
N ASP A 523 -25.28 19.06 35.69
CA ASP A 523 -25.51 18.35 36.97
C ASP A 523 -26.47 19.04 37.94
N GLU A 524 -26.73 20.34 37.76
CA GLU A 524 -27.68 21.07 38.62
C GLU A 524 -29.11 20.55 38.38
N ALA A 525 -29.85 20.37 39.48
CA ALA A 525 -31.13 19.63 39.49
C ALA A 525 -32.22 20.34 38.66
N VAL A 526 -32.23 20.07 37.34
CA VAL A 526 -33.10 20.74 36.36
C VAL A 526 -34.57 20.66 36.81
N PRO A 527 -35.21 21.79 37.15
CA PRO A 527 -36.54 21.79 37.73
C PRO A 527 -37.58 21.50 36.64
N SER A 528 -37.99 20.22 36.55
CA SER A 528 -39.28 19.76 35.98
C SER A 528 -39.81 20.54 34.77
N ASN A 529 -38.96 20.80 33.76
CA ASN A 529 -39.37 21.55 32.59
C ASN A 529 -40.39 20.76 31.76
N LEU A 530 -41.43 21.44 31.29
CA LEU A 530 -42.57 20.86 30.55
C LEU A 530 -42.11 19.99 29.36
N ASP A 531 -41.08 20.43 28.64
CA ASP A 531 -40.40 19.67 27.57
C ASP A 531 -40.04 18.24 27.99
N ALA A 532 -39.42 18.07 29.16
CA ALA A 532 -38.97 16.76 29.64
C ALA A 532 -40.16 15.86 29.99
N LEU A 533 -41.18 16.42 30.64
CA LEU A 533 -42.43 15.72 30.96
C LEU A 533 -43.14 15.24 29.68
N SER A 534 -43.25 16.09 28.66
CA SER A 534 -43.88 15.73 27.37
C SER A 534 -43.22 14.54 26.67
N ARG A 535 -41.89 14.42 26.80
CA ARG A 535 -41.10 13.29 26.26
C ARG A 535 -41.31 12.00 27.07
N CYS A 536 -41.50 12.12 28.37
CA CYS A 536 -41.72 10.99 29.30
C CYS A 536 -43.12 10.36 29.22
N GLU A 537 -44.10 11.08 28.65
CA GLU A 537 -45.45 10.58 28.39
C GLU A 537 -45.67 10.11 26.93
N SER A 538 -44.78 10.49 26.00
CA SER A 538 -44.84 10.08 24.59
C SER A 538 -44.51 8.60 24.39
N LYS A 539 -45.46 7.85 23.81
CA LYS A 539 -45.23 6.50 23.26
C LYS A 539 -44.71 6.51 21.81
N THR A 540 -44.55 7.69 21.23
CA THR A 540 -44.19 7.88 19.81
C THR A 540 -42.72 8.26 19.67
N CYS A 541 -41.97 7.43 18.95
CA CYS A 541 -40.58 7.69 18.58
C CYS A 541 -40.46 9.00 17.77
N PRO A 542 -39.64 9.97 18.20
CA PRO A 542 -39.31 11.13 17.37
C PRO A 542 -38.65 10.71 16.05
N SER A 543 -39.25 11.08 14.93
CA SER A 543 -38.76 10.79 13.58
C SER A 543 -37.33 11.31 13.33
N GLU A 544 -36.95 12.38 14.02
CA GLU A 544 -35.63 13.00 14.06
C GLU A 544 -34.48 12.03 14.41
N LEU A 545 -34.75 11.02 15.25
CA LEU A 545 -33.78 9.99 15.65
C LEU A 545 -33.58 8.92 14.57
N ILE A 546 -34.61 8.66 13.76
CA ILE A 546 -34.62 7.64 12.72
C ILE A 546 -34.06 8.21 11.41
N THR A 547 -34.53 9.42 11.06
CA THR A 547 -34.23 10.18 9.85
C THR A 547 -33.87 11.62 10.23
N PRO A 548 -32.63 11.87 10.70
CA PRO A 548 -32.18 13.21 11.05
C PRO A 548 -32.06 14.14 9.83
N PRO A 549 -32.10 15.47 10.04
CA PRO A 549 -31.87 16.46 8.99
C PRO A 549 -30.43 16.35 8.47
N ASP A 550 -30.24 16.37 7.14
CA ASP A 550 -28.94 16.06 6.52
C ASP A 550 -27.83 17.07 6.88
N ASP A 551 -28.19 18.30 7.27
CA ASP A 551 -27.27 19.42 7.56
C ASP A 551 -26.87 19.59 9.03
N CYS A 552 -27.13 18.59 9.88
CA CYS A 552 -26.91 18.69 11.34
C CYS A 552 -27.67 19.87 12.00
N HIS A 553 -28.62 20.47 11.28
CA HIS A 553 -29.11 21.81 11.59
C HIS A 553 -29.95 21.78 12.87
N VAL A 554 -29.45 22.43 13.92
CA VAL A 554 -30.11 22.47 15.22
C VAL A 554 -31.38 23.31 15.13
N ASN A 555 -32.49 22.74 15.59
CA ASN A 555 -33.76 23.43 15.78
C ASN A 555 -34.24 23.19 17.22
N ARG A 556 -34.90 24.17 17.85
CA ARG A 556 -35.29 24.06 19.27
C ARG A 556 -36.29 22.93 19.55
N SER A 557 -37.03 22.49 18.53
CA SER A 557 -37.93 21.33 18.61
C SER A 557 -37.20 20.01 18.86
N LEU A 558 -35.92 19.91 18.50
CA LEU A 558 -35.19 18.65 18.46
C LEU A 558 -35.15 17.93 19.81
N SER A 559 -35.28 16.61 19.72
CA SER A 559 -35.37 15.69 20.86
C SER A 559 -34.06 15.56 21.65
N PHE A 560 -32.92 15.87 21.04
CA PHE A 560 -31.60 15.54 21.58
C PHE A 560 -31.21 16.38 22.81
N THR A 561 -30.39 15.83 23.70
CA THR A 561 -29.61 16.62 24.66
C THR A 561 -28.13 16.61 24.34
N LEU A 562 -27.60 15.50 23.81
CA LEU A 562 -26.26 15.44 23.22
C LEU A 562 -26.36 14.93 21.78
N GLN A 563 -25.91 15.71 20.82
CA GLN A 563 -25.82 15.29 19.43
C GLN A 563 -24.38 15.40 18.91
N ILE A 564 -23.93 14.38 18.19
CA ILE A 564 -22.67 14.40 17.43
C ILE A 564 -22.99 14.10 15.96
N CYS A 565 -22.55 14.96 15.04
CA CYS A 565 -22.95 14.92 13.62
C CYS A 565 -21.83 15.29 12.65
N ARG A 566 -21.71 14.60 11.51
CA ARG A 566 -20.63 14.84 10.50
C ARG A 566 -19.24 14.85 11.15
N VAL A 567 -18.85 13.72 11.73
CA VAL A 567 -17.51 13.51 12.29
C VAL A 567 -16.94 12.21 11.73
N GLU A 568 -15.70 12.15 11.25
CA GLU A 568 -15.19 10.88 10.72
C GLU A 568 -15.04 9.86 11.85
N ASP A 569 -14.12 10.12 12.78
CA ASP A 569 -13.79 9.21 13.87
C ASP A 569 -14.04 9.86 15.24
N ILE A 570 -14.60 9.08 16.17
CA ILE A 570 -14.87 9.54 17.55
C ILE A 570 -14.19 8.56 18.50
N THR A 571 -13.26 9.04 19.32
CA THR A 571 -12.58 8.23 20.34
C THR A 571 -12.97 8.68 21.75
N VAL A 572 -13.42 7.74 22.56
CA VAL A 572 -13.86 7.99 23.95
C VAL A 572 -13.02 7.15 24.89
N SER A 573 -12.18 7.81 25.69
CA SER A 573 -11.41 7.24 26.81
C SER A 573 -11.76 7.87 28.17
N GLY A 574 -12.49 8.99 28.16
CA GLY A 574 -13.19 9.55 29.32
C GLY A 574 -14.69 9.23 29.28
N ILE A 575 -15.52 10.23 29.63
CA ILE A 575 -16.96 10.07 29.82
C ILE A 575 -17.73 10.94 28.83
N VAL A 576 -18.66 10.35 28.08
CA VAL A 576 -19.71 11.08 27.34
C VAL A 576 -21.05 10.79 28.01
N ARG A 577 -21.68 11.79 28.63
CA ARG A 577 -22.90 11.64 29.42
C ARG A 577 -24.08 12.45 28.86
N GLY A 578 -25.27 11.85 28.74
CA GLY A 578 -26.47 12.60 28.39
C GLY A 578 -27.77 11.79 28.39
N SER A 579 -28.92 12.46 28.51
CA SER A 579 -30.23 11.78 28.57
C SER A 579 -30.74 11.30 27.21
N ILE A 580 -30.48 12.06 26.14
CA ILE A 580 -30.70 11.64 24.75
C ILE A 580 -29.42 11.89 23.97
N ILE A 581 -28.62 10.84 23.79
CA ILE A 581 -27.37 10.82 23.03
C ILE A 581 -27.68 10.39 21.59
N HIS A 582 -27.36 11.22 20.60
CA HIS A 582 -27.50 10.87 19.18
C HIS A 582 -26.20 11.12 18.40
N ILE A 583 -25.48 10.07 18.04
CA ILE A 583 -24.26 10.12 17.21
C ILE A 583 -24.64 9.66 15.81
N HIS A 584 -24.56 10.49 14.77
CA HIS A 584 -24.93 10.08 13.42
C HIS A 584 -24.09 10.73 12.32
N ARG A 585 -24.16 10.17 11.10
CA ARG A 585 -23.33 10.58 9.96
C ARG A 585 -21.84 10.61 10.36
N ALA A 586 -21.41 9.55 11.03
CA ALA A 586 -20.03 9.30 11.44
C ALA A 586 -19.52 7.96 10.90
N ARG A 587 -18.20 7.80 10.79
CA ARG A 587 -17.57 6.63 10.18
C ARG A 587 -17.21 5.58 11.22
N THR A 588 -16.45 5.96 12.26
CA THR A 588 -16.16 5.06 13.38
C THR A 588 -16.40 5.70 14.74
N VAL A 589 -16.84 4.89 15.70
CA VAL A 589 -16.94 5.24 17.12
C VAL A 589 -16.14 4.20 17.89
N THR A 590 -15.15 4.64 18.66
CA THR A 590 -14.25 3.79 19.42
C THR A 590 -14.30 4.16 20.89
N ILE A 591 -14.90 3.30 21.70
CA ILE A 591 -14.90 3.41 23.17
C ILE A 591 -13.68 2.62 23.68
N ALA A 592 -12.63 3.30 24.12
CA ALA A 592 -11.43 2.70 24.71
C ALA A 592 -11.75 2.04 26.07
N LYS A 593 -10.82 1.26 26.63
CA LYS A 593 -11.05 0.42 27.83
C LYS A 593 -11.62 1.17 29.04
N ASP A 594 -11.06 2.34 29.34
CA ASP A 594 -11.49 3.19 30.46
C ASP A 594 -12.59 4.19 30.05
N GLY A 595 -12.95 4.19 28.76
CA GLY A 595 -13.95 5.06 28.18
C GLY A 595 -15.37 4.57 28.42
N THR A 596 -16.28 5.52 28.63
CA THR A 596 -17.70 5.26 28.86
C THR A 596 -18.57 6.22 28.07
N ILE A 597 -19.62 5.70 27.43
CA ILE A 597 -20.73 6.50 26.90
C ILE A 597 -21.97 6.10 27.71
N SER A 598 -22.55 7.05 28.45
CA SER A 598 -23.56 6.76 29.48
C SER A 598 -24.78 7.68 29.40
N ALA A 599 -25.94 7.05 29.26
CA ALA A 599 -27.25 7.63 29.53
C ALA A 599 -27.86 7.11 30.85
N SER A 600 -27.07 6.42 31.69
CA SER A 600 -27.54 5.87 32.97
C SER A 600 -27.95 6.96 33.95
N GLU A 601 -29.02 6.70 34.72
CA GLU A 601 -29.64 7.63 35.68
C GLU A 601 -30.24 8.92 35.07
N LEU A 602 -30.31 9.03 33.73
CA LEU A 602 -30.74 10.25 33.02
C LEU A 602 -32.04 10.11 32.21
N GLY A 603 -32.81 9.05 32.46
CA GLY A 603 -34.17 8.89 31.94
C GLY A 603 -35.21 9.70 32.73
N CYS A 604 -36.46 9.28 32.61
CA CYS A 604 -37.59 9.94 33.27
C CYS A 604 -37.65 9.63 34.77
N LYS A 605 -38.00 10.61 35.61
CA LYS A 605 -38.30 10.37 37.04
C LYS A 605 -39.74 9.90 37.27
N GLU A 606 -40.67 10.42 36.47
CA GLU A 606 -42.00 9.83 36.27
C GLU A 606 -42.26 9.71 34.76
N GLY A 607 -42.92 8.64 34.35
CA GLY A 607 -43.24 8.37 32.94
C GLY A 607 -44.22 7.19 32.82
N ILE A 608 -44.41 6.71 31.59
CA ILE A 608 -45.43 5.71 31.20
C ILE A 608 -45.43 4.46 32.12
N GLY A 609 -44.26 3.91 32.42
CA GLY A 609 -44.09 2.70 33.24
C GLY A 609 -43.65 2.98 34.67
N LYS A 610 -44.11 4.08 35.29
CA LYS A 610 -43.79 4.34 36.71
C LYS A 610 -44.35 3.27 37.65
N GLY A 611 -43.63 3.01 38.73
CA GLY A 611 -44.08 2.12 39.79
C GLY A 611 -45.27 2.70 40.57
N LYS A 612 -45.98 1.86 41.32
CA LYS A 612 -46.91 2.34 42.34
C LYS A 612 -46.14 2.61 43.63
N PHE A 613 -46.37 3.78 44.22
CA PHE A 613 -45.81 4.17 45.51
C PHE A 613 -46.93 4.38 46.54
N LEU A 614 -46.76 3.82 47.74
CA LEU A 614 -47.69 3.99 48.86
C LEU A 614 -47.02 4.83 49.95
N LYS A 615 -47.72 5.84 50.47
CA LYS A 615 -47.17 6.85 51.40
C LYS A 615 -46.53 6.27 52.68
N TYR A 616 -46.87 5.03 53.04
CA TYR A 616 -46.36 4.28 54.19
C TYR A 616 -45.90 2.84 53.83
N GLY A 617 -45.77 2.51 52.53
CA GLY A 617 -45.33 1.21 52.04
C GLY A 617 -44.07 1.30 51.18
N ALA A 618 -43.60 0.18 50.63
CA ALA A 618 -42.53 0.19 49.63
C ALA A 618 -43.04 0.67 48.26
N GLY A 619 -42.12 1.19 47.44
CA GLY A 619 -42.37 1.47 46.03
C GLY A 619 -42.13 0.22 45.15
N GLY A 620 -43.00 0.01 44.17
CA GLY A 620 -42.73 -0.92 43.08
C GLY A 620 -41.64 -0.36 42.18
N GLY A 621 -40.83 -1.23 41.58
CA GLY A 621 -39.87 -0.82 40.55
C GLY A 621 -40.57 -0.30 39.31
N ALA A 622 -39.92 0.58 38.55
CA ALA A 622 -40.45 1.00 37.26
C ALA A 622 -40.36 -0.13 36.22
N GLY A 623 -41.25 -0.14 35.22
CA GLY A 623 -41.16 -1.01 34.05
C GLY A 623 -40.75 -0.21 32.82
N HIS A 624 -39.96 -0.83 31.95
CA HIS A 624 -39.63 -0.45 30.57
C HIS A 624 -38.75 -1.60 30.04
N GLY A 625 -38.96 -2.08 28.82
CA GLY A 625 -38.28 -3.27 28.29
C GLY A 625 -38.80 -4.60 28.88
N GLY A 626 -38.88 -4.69 30.20
CA GLY A 626 -39.63 -5.68 31.00
C GLY A 626 -40.45 -5.01 32.10
N ARG A 627 -41.27 -5.76 32.84
CA ARG A 627 -42.09 -5.24 33.95
C ARG A 627 -41.25 -4.96 35.21
N GLY A 628 -41.64 -3.94 35.97
CA GLY A 628 -41.05 -3.64 37.28
C GLY A 628 -41.51 -4.62 38.37
N GLY A 629 -40.61 -4.93 39.31
CA GLY A 629 -40.88 -5.80 40.45
C GLY A 629 -41.83 -5.17 41.47
N THR A 630 -42.67 -5.99 42.10
CA THR A 630 -43.57 -5.52 43.17
C THR A 630 -42.83 -5.26 44.48
N GLY A 631 -43.02 -4.08 45.06
CA GLY A 631 -42.50 -3.74 46.39
C GLY A 631 -43.41 -4.30 47.49
N ILE A 632 -42.81 -4.77 48.58
CA ILE A 632 -43.53 -5.37 49.72
C ILE A 632 -42.94 -4.85 51.03
N TYR A 633 -43.75 -4.23 51.87
CA TYR A 633 -43.34 -3.76 53.20
C TYR A 633 -44.47 -3.90 54.22
N ASN A 634 -44.23 -4.59 55.34
CA ASN A 634 -45.22 -4.88 56.39
C ASN A 634 -46.57 -5.41 55.84
N GLY A 635 -46.51 -6.31 54.86
CA GLY A 635 -47.69 -6.88 54.20
C GLY A 635 -48.39 -5.97 53.18
N MET A 636 -48.06 -4.67 53.12
CA MET A 636 -48.53 -3.78 52.04
C MET A 636 -47.72 -4.04 50.77
N ARG A 637 -48.42 -4.46 49.71
CA ARG A 637 -47.86 -4.71 48.38
C ARG A 637 -48.15 -3.54 47.44
N SER A 638 -47.13 -3.06 46.74
CA SER A 638 -47.25 -2.13 45.62
C SER A 638 -46.83 -2.81 44.32
N GLU A 639 -47.54 -2.55 43.23
CA GLU A 639 -47.20 -3.12 41.93
C GLU A 639 -46.10 -2.31 41.24
N GLY A 640 -45.15 -3.00 40.63
CA GLY A 640 -44.20 -2.36 39.73
C GLY A 640 -44.85 -1.95 38.41
N GLY A 641 -44.17 -1.04 37.70
CA GLY A 641 -44.63 -0.47 36.45
C GLY A 641 -44.77 -1.48 35.32
N LEU A 642 -45.65 -1.19 34.36
CA LEU A 642 -45.88 -2.03 33.19
C LEU A 642 -44.71 -1.94 32.19
N GLU A 643 -44.50 -3.01 31.43
CA GLU A 643 -43.67 -2.97 30.23
C GLU A 643 -44.26 -1.96 29.21
N TYR A 644 -43.40 -1.20 28.53
CA TYR A 644 -43.75 -0.40 27.37
C TYR A 644 -42.57 -0.25 26.40
N GLY A 645 -42.82 0.42 25.27
CA GLY A 645 -41.85 0.68 24.21
C GLY A 645 -41.75 -0.44 23.17
N ASN A 646 -41.19 -0.14 21.99
CA ASN A 646 -41.11 -1.09 20.88
C ASN A 646 -39.80 -1.89 20.89
N ALA A 647 -39.89 -3.22 20.96
CA ALA A 647 -38.72 -4.10 20.89
C ALA A 647 -38.02 -4.11 19.52
N ASP A 648 -38.74 -3.90 18.41
CA ASP A 648 -38.18 -3.87 17.04
C ASP A 648 -37.63 -2.48 16.64
N LEU A 649 -37.89 -1.43 17.42
CA LEU A 649 -37.39 -0.06 17.21
C LEU A 649 -37.52 0.80 18.49
N PRO A 650 -36.69 0.58 19.52
CA PRO A 650 -36.80 1.29 20.80
C PRO A 650 -36.34 2.74 20.69
N CYS A 651 -37.19 3.66 21.14
CA CYS A 651 -36.92 5.11 21.16
C CYS A 651 -37.35 5.78 22.48
N GLU A 652 -37.82 5.00 23.44
CA GLU A 652 -38.43 5.48 24.67
C GLU A 652 -37.38 5.64 25.77
N LEU A 653 -37.50 6.71 26.57
CA LEU A 653 -36.72 6.86 27.81
C LEU A 653 -37.23 5.87 28.86
N GLY A 654 -36.36 5.32 29.70
CA GLY A 654 -36.76 4.52 30.86
C GLY A 654 -37.50 5.37 31.90
N SER A 655 -38.43 4.77 32.63
CA SER A 655 -39.18 5.42 33.72
C SER A 655 -38.53 5.22 35.09
N GLY A 656 -38.75 6.19 35.98
CA GLY A 656 -38.47 6.14 37.40
C GLY A 656 -39.62 5.55 38.21
N SER A 657 -39.36 5.29 39.50
CA SER A 657 -40.27 4.52 40.37
C SER A 657 -41.56 5.27 40.77
N GLY A 658 -41.62 6.59 40.60
CA GLY A 658 -42.77 7.44 40.91
C GLY A 658 -42.90 7.76 42.41
N GLY A 659 -43.16 9.03 42.73
CA GLY A 659 -43.19 9.48 44.12
C GLY A 659 -43.50 10.97 44.28
N SER A 660 -44.15 11.32 45.39
CA SER A 660 -44.63 12.69 45.64
C SER A 660 -43.50 13.72 45.55
N ALA A 661 -43.70 14.77 44.74
CA ALA A 661 -42.72 15.80 44.36
C ALA A 661 -42.15 16.67 45.51
N LEU A 662 -42.43 16.32 46.76
CA LEU A 662 -41.98 16.97 48.00
C LEU A 662 -40.85 16.21 48.72
N SER A 663 -40.37 15.09 48.16
CA SER A 663 -39.25 14.31 48.72
C SER A 663 -38.23 13.94 47.64
N ALA A 664 -36.95 14.07 47.97
CA ALA A 664 -35.83 13.91 47.03
C ALA A 664 -35.55 12.45 46.59
N ASP A 665 -36.26 11.48 47.17
CA ASP A 665 -35.93 10.05 47.08
C ASP A 665 -36.43 9.34 45.79
N ASN A 666 -36.80 10.08 44.73
CA ASN A 666 -37.32 9.50 43.48
C ASN A 666 -36.18 9.06 42.53
N THR A 667 -36.07 7.75 42.28
CA THR A 667 -35.15 7.15 41.30
C THR A 667 -35.55 7.47 39.85
N ALA A 668 -34.59 7.78 38.98
CA ALA A 668 -34.76 7.97 37.54
C ALA A 668 -34.57 6.67 36.74
N GLY A 669 -35.21 6.57 35.56
CA GLY A 669 -34.88 5.52 34.59
C GLY A 669 -33.55 5.75 33.86
N GLY A 670 -33.19 4.85 32.96
CA GLY A 670 -32.10 5.06 31.99
C GLY A 670 -32.53 5.91 30.80
N GLY A 671 -31.62 6.67 30.21
CA GLY A 671 -31.89 7.50 29.03
C GLY A 671 -31.90 6.73 27.70
N LEU A 672 -31.77 7.47 26.60
CA LEU A 672 -31.77 6.96 25.23
C LEU A 672 -30.42 7.19 24.56
N ILE A 673 -29.86 6.16 23.94
CA ILE A 673 -28.67 6.23 23.09
C ILE A 673 -29.03 5.77 21.68
N VAL A 674 -28.81 6.63 20.69
CA VAL A 674 -28.93 6.31 19.26
C VAL A 674 -27.60 6.53 18.56
N ILE A 675 -27.12 5.51 17.85
CA ILE A 675 -25.88 5.60 17.05
C ILE A 675 -26.19 5.21 15.60
N GLY A 676 -25.81 6.06 14.65
CA GLY A 676 -26.21 6.01 13.25
C GLY A 676 -27.65 6.48 13.03
N SER A 677 -28.19 6.23 11.83
CA SER A 677 -29.59 6.48 11.44
C SER A 677 -29.98 5.59 10.27
N MET A 678 -31.27 5.55 9.88
CA MET A 678 -31.72 4.79 8.69
C MET A 678 -31.06 5.26 7.38
N LYS A 679 -30.79 6.56 7.26
CA LYS A 679 -30.13 7.18 6.11
C LYS A 679 -28.60 7.04 6.16
N TRP A 680 -28.03 7.30 7.34
CA TRP A 680 -26.61 7.40 7.59
C TRP A 680 -26.20 6.44 8.73
N PRO A 681 -26.12 5.11 8.46
CA PRO A 681 -25.67 4.12 9.44
C PRO A 681 -24.16 4.26 9.71
N LEU A 682 -23.73 3.92 10.91
CA LEU A 682 -22.32 3.97 11.31
C LEU A 682 -21.54 2.81 10.67
N SER A 683 -20.36 3.05 10.09
CA SER A 683 -19.58 1.98 9.46
C SER A 683 -18.98 1.01 10.47
N ARG A 684 -18.43 1.48 11.59
CA ARG A 684 -17.86 0.61 12.65
C ARG A 684 -18.07 1.17 14.05
N LEU A 685 -18.71 0.40 14.92
CA LEU A 685 -18.73 0.66 16.37
C LEU A 685 -17.78 -0.33 17.07
N LEU A 686 -16.76 0.20 17.74
CA LEU A 686 -15.75 -0.56 18.49
C LEU A 686 -15.90 -0.25 19.98
N VAL A 687 -16.22 -1.26 20.78
CA VAL A 687 -16.41 -1.12 22.24
C VAL A 687 -15.38 -1.98 22.97
N TYR A 688 -14.44 -1.31 23.63
CA TYR A 688 -13.44 -1.87 24.54
C TYR A 688 -13.73 -1.51 26.01
N GLY A 689 -14.42 -0.39 26.24
CA GLY A 689 -14.93 0.06 27.56
C GLY A 689 -16.42 -0.22 27.71
N SER A 690 -17.24 0.80 28.02
CA SER A 690 -18.67 0.60 28.29
C SER A 690 -19.63 1.52 27.54
N LEU A 691 -20.81 1.00 27.20
CA LEU A 691 -21.93 1.70 26.57
C LEU A 691 -23.22 1.41 27.36
N ASN A 692 -23.70 2.39 28.13
CA ASN A 692 -24.64 2.15 29.23
C ASN A 692 -25.89 3.07 29.18
N SER A 693 -27.07 2.52 29.43
CA SER A 693 -28.31 3.27 29.70
C SER A 693 -29.11 2.61 30.84
N ASP A 694 -28.48 2.46 32.01
CA ASP A 694 -29.03 1.75 33.17
C ASP A 694 -29.98 2.62 34.02
N GLY A 695 -30.96 1.98 34.66
CA GLY A 695 -31.86 2.62 35.61
C GLY A 695 -31.21 2.91 36.96
N GLU A 696 -31.63 3.98 37.63
CA GLU A 696 -31.07 4.38 38.93
C GLU A 696 -31.40 3.35 40.03
N SER A 697 -30.37 2.87 40.71
CA SER A 697 -30.50 2.07 41.94
C SER A 697 -30.59 2.99 43.15
N HIS A 698 -31.52 2.77 44.07
CA HIS A 698 -31.67 3.62 45.24
C HIS A 698 -30.43 3.56 46.15
N ARG A 699 -29.62 4.63 46.11
CA ARG A 699 -28.46 4.81 47.01
C ARG A 699 -28.99 5.11 48.41
N GLY A 700 -28.79 4.18 49.33
CA GLY A 700 -29.45 4.19 50.65
C GLY A 700 -29.25 5.49 51.42
N THR A 701 -30.35 6.16 51.78
CA THR A 701 -30.34 7.40 52.56
C THR A 701 -29.64 7.20 53.90
N SER A 702 -28.70 8.09 54.22
CA SER A 702 -28.13 8.19 55.58
C SER A 702 -29.26 8.39 56.59
N GLY A 703 -29.25 7.62 57.68
CA GLY A 703 -30.41 7.45 58.55
C GLY A 703 -30.79 8.73 59.32
N ASN A 704 -31.80 9.45 58.83
CA ASN A 704 -32.40 10.56 59.57
C ASN A 704 -33.09 10.02 60.84
N SER A 705 -32.73 10.56 62.01
CA SER A 705 -32.92 9.95 63.33
C SER A 705 -34.35 10.04 63.92
N ASN A 706 -35.38 10.07 63.07
CA ASN A 706 -36.79 10.09 63.49
C ASN A 706 -37.49 8.79 63.05
N GLY A 707 -37.99 8.01 64.02
CA GLY A 707 -38.41 6.61 63.87
C GLY A 707 -39.68 6.33 63.05
N THR A 708 -40.06 7.18 62.10
CA THR A 708 -41.15 6.91 61.15
C THR A 708 -40.67 6.00 60.03
N PHE A 709 -40.85 4.69 60.20
CA PHE A 709 -40.55 3.69 59.16
C PHE A 709 -41.30 3.98 57.84
N LYS A 710 -40.56 4.45 56.83
CA LYS A 710 -40.97 4.45 55.41
C LYS A 710 -40.50 3.15 54.75
N GLY A 711 -41.29 2.58 53.85
CA GLY A 711 -40.83 1.53 52.95
C GLY A 711 -39.84 2.05 51.91
N GLY A 712 -39.03 1.15 51.37
CA GLY A 712 -37.98 1.45 50.39
C GLY A 712 -38.54 1.82 49.03
N VAL A 713 -37.88 2.74 48.34
CA VAL A 713 -38.27 3.19 47.00
C VAL A 713 -37.97 2.11 45.94
N GLY A 714 -38.70 2.13 44.82
CA GLY A 714 -38.45 1.22 43.71
C GLY A 714 -37.18 1.57 42.93
N GLY A 715 -36.61 0.60 42.22
CA GLY A 715 -35.56 0.86 41.23
C GLY A 715 -36.10 1.53 39.97
N GLY A 716 -35.30 2.39 39.34
CA GLY A 716 -35.57 2.91 38.01
C GLY A 716 -35.44 1.82 36.94
N SER A 717 -36.16 1.94 35.83
CA SER A 717 -36.09 0.96 34.72
C SER A 717 -34.94 1.28 33.77
N GLY A 718 -34.42 0.25 33.08
CA GLY A 718 -33.40 0.43 32.05
C GLY A 718 -33.90 1.28 30.88
N GLY A 719 -32.98 1.95 30.21
CA GLY A 719 -33.25 2.85 29.07
C GLY A 719 -33.38 2.14 27.72
N SER A 720 -33.07 2.87 26.65
CA SER A 720 -33.09 2.39 25.27
C SER A 720 -31.75 2.60 24.56
N ILE A 721 -31.28 1.59 23.84
CA ILE A 721 -30.10 1.67 22.98
C ILE A 721 -30.47 1.19 21.56
N LEU A 722 -30.33 2.07 20.57
CA LEU A 722 -30.69 1.83 19.17
C LEU A 722 -29.48 2.07 18.26
N LEU A 723 -29.00 1.00 17.61
CA LEU A 723 -27.72 1.01 16.89
C LEU A 723 -27.92 0.71 15.39
N PHE A 724 -27.87 1.74 14.55
CA PHE A 724 -27.90 1.65 13.09
C PHE A 724 -26.48 1.46 12.55
N LEU A 725 -26.05 0.21 12.34
CA LEU A 725 -24.66 -0.15 12.05
C LEU A 725 -24.47 -0.86 10.70
N GLN A 726 -23.23 -0.86 10.21
CA GLN A 726 -22.70 -1.83 9.24
C GLN A 726 -21.87 -2.91 9.93
N TRP A 727 -21.10 -2.55 10.97
CA TRP A 727 -20.24 -3.50 11.70
C TRP A 727 -20.10 -3.16 13.20
N PHE A 728 -20.00 -4.20 14.05
CA PHE A 728 -19.93 -4.09 15.51
C PHE A 728 -18.85 -4.98 16.14
N LEU A 729 -18.07 -4.43 17.08
CA LEU A 729 -17.16 -5.17 17.95
C LEU A 729 -17.43 -4.84 19.42
N LEU A 730 -17.62 -5.88 20.23
CA LEU A 730 -17.66 -5.83 21.70
C LEU A 730 -16.54 -6.73 22.22
N GLU A 731 -15.43 -6.15 22.67
CA GLU A 731 -14.22 -6.88 23.04
C GLU A 731 -14.31 -7.54 24.44
N LYS A 732 -13.41 -8.47 24.77
CA LYS A 732 -13.36 -9.06 26.13
C LYS A 732 -13.21 -7.98 27.21
N ASN A 733 -13.97 -8.13 28.28
CA ASN A 733 -14.12 -7.19 29.41
C ASN A 733 -14.85 -5.86 29.09
N SER A 734 -15.34 -5.67 27.87
CA SER A 734 -16.25 -4.55 27.54
C SER A 734 -17.71 -4.88 27.84
N SER A 735 -18.55 -3.86 28.03
CA SER A 735 -19.97 -4.04 28.37
C SER A 735 -20.93 -3.11 27.60
N LEU A 736 -22.09 -3.66 27.24
CA LEU A 736 -23.23 -2.97 26.66
C LEU A 736 -24.45 -3.20 27.56
N SER A 737 -24.91 -2.21 28.31
CA SER A 737 -25.98 -2.43 29.31
C SER A 737 -27.13 -1.43 29.23
N ALA A 738 -28.33 -1.96 29.45
CA ALA A 738 -29.56 -1.21 29.67
C ALA A 738 -30.32 -1.87 30.84
N SER A 739 -29.63 -2.07 31.96
CA SER A 739 -30.15 -2.85 33.09
C SER A 739 -31.12 -2.07 33.98
N GLY A 740 -31.99 -2.80 34.68
CA GLY A 740 -32.89 -2.23 35.69
C GLY A 740 -32.17 -1.91 37.00
N GLY A 741 -32.51 -0.78 37.61
CA GLY A 741 -31.99 -0.35 38.90
C GLY A 741 -32.50 -1.21 40.07
N ASN A 742 -31.69 -1.33 41.13
CA ASN A 742 -32.03 -2.11 42.31
C ASN A 742 -32.98 -1.34 43.25
N GLY A 743 -33.90 -2.06 43.88
CA GLY A 743 -34.83 -1.51 44.86
C GLY A 743 -34.16 -1.08 46.17
N GLY A 744 -34.81 -0.15 46.88
CA GLY A 744 -34.37 0.36 48.18
C GLY A 744 -34.53 -0.67 49.31
N VAL A 745 -33.61 -0.61 50.29
CA VAL A 745 -33.37 -1.66 51.30
C VAL A 745 -34.64 -2.19 52.00
N TYR A 746 -35.60 -1.32 52.32
CA TYR A 746 -36.81 -1.69 53.05
C TYR A 746 -37.95 -2.17 52.12
N GLY A 747 -37.73 -3.23 51.36
CA GLY A 747 -38.80 -3.89 50.58
C GLY A 747 -39.05 -3.36 49.16
N GLY A 748 -38.17 -2.49 48.64
CA GLY A 748 -38.33 -1.89 47.32
C GLY A 748 -38.24 -2.91 46.18
N GLY A 749 -39.12 -2.79 45.18
CA GLY A 749 -39.08 -3.61 43.98
C GLY A 749 -37.98 -3.17 43.00
N GLY A 750 -37.35 -4.13 42.31
CA GLY A 750 -36.35 -3.85 41.28
C GLY A 750 -36.97 -3.33 39.97
N GLY A 751 -36.28 -2.46 39.25
CA GLY A 751 -36.74 -1.95 37.95
C GLY A 751 -36.65 -2.99 36.84
N GLY A 752 -37.52 -2.91 35.83
CA GLY A 752 -37.45 -3.73 34.62
C GLY A 752 -36.20 -3.41 33.79
N GLY A 753 -35.65 -4.41 33.12
CA GLY A 753 -34.52 -4.25 32.20
C GLY A 753 -34.96 -3.65 30.87
N GLY A 754 -34.17 -2.74 30.29
CA GLY A 754 -34.51 -1.90 29.15
C GLY A 754 -34.42 -2.59 27.77
N ARG A 755 -34.29 -1.79 26.70
CA ARG A 755 -34.32 -2.27 25.31
C ARG A 755 -33.03 -1.99 24.56
N ILE A 756 -32.49 -2.98 23.85
CA ILE A 756 -31.29 -2.87 23.02
C ILE A 756 -31.62 -3.42 21.63
N HIS A 757 -31.52 -2.61 20.57
CA HIS A 757 -31.81 -3.02 19.20
C HIS A 757 -30.65 -2.75 18.23
N PHE A 758 -30.25 -3.80 17.51
CA PHE A 758 -29.26 -3.72 16.43
C PHE A 758 -29.94 -3.63 15.06
N HIS A 759 -29.97 -2.43 14.49
CA HIS A 759 -30.55 -2.18 13.17
C HIS A 759 -29.49 -2.27 12.06
N TRP A 760 -29.21 -3.49 11.60
CA TRP A 760 -28.26 -3.74 10.52
C TRP A 760 -28.68 -3.05 9.22
N SER A 761 -27.82 -2.18 8.68
CA SER A 761 -28.14 -1.41 7.48
C SER A 761 -28.25 -2.29 6.23
N TYR A 762 -27.14 -2.96 5.89
CA TYR A 762 -27.06 -3.99 4.85
C TYR A 762 -26.61 -5.32 5.47
N ILE A 763 -27.32 -6.40 5.15
CA ILE A 763 -26.93 -7.77 5.50
C ILE A 763 -26.67 -8.48 4.17
N ALA A 764 -25.39 -8.67 3.83
CA ALA A 764 -24.99 -9.43 2.66
C ALA A 764 -25.48 -10.89 2.75
N THR A 765 -25.77 -11.51 1.61
CA THR A 765 -26.30 -12.90 1.55
C THR A 765 -25.59 -13.72 0.49
N GLY A 766 -25.57 -15.05 0.66
CA GLY A 766 -24.76 -15.93 -0.17
C GLY A 766 -23.26 -15.62 -0.05
N ASP A 767 -22.56 -15.65 -1.19
CA ASP A 767 -21.10 -15.53 -1.26
C ASP A 767 -20.54 -14.21 -0.69
N GLU A 768 -21.33 -13.13 -0.67
CA GLU A 768 -20.94 -11.84 -0.10
C GLU A 768 -21.01 -11.79 1.44
N TYR A 769 -21.65 -12.76 2.11
CA TYR A 769 -21.89 -12.71 3.57
C TYR A 769 -20.60 -12.54 4.38
N VAL A 770 -20.59 -11.60 5.32
CA VAL A 770 -19.51 -11.40 6.30
C VAL A 770 -20.15 -11.23 7.68
N HIS A 771 -19.48 -11.72 8.73
CA HIS A 771 -19.92 -11.49 10.11
C HIS A 771 -20.02 -9.99 10.42
N ILE A 772 -21.25 -9.50 10.55
CA ILE A 772 -21.60 -8.11 10.86
C ILE A 772 -21.32 -7.71 12.32
N ALA A 773 -21.09 -8.69 13.20
CA ALA A 773 -20.75 -8.47 14.59
C ALA A 773 -19.73 -9.49 15.12
N SER A 774 -18.87 -9.05 16.05
CA SER A 774 -18.00 -9.88 16.87
C SER A 774 -18.24 -9.54 18.34
N VAL A 775 -18.76 -10.49 19.12
CA VAL A 775 -19.26 -10.25 20.48
C VAL A 775 -18.54 -11.16 21.48
N ASN A 776 -17.51 -10.61 22.12
CA ASN A 776 -16.67 -11.26 23.13
C ASN A 776 -16.85 -10.65 24.55
N GLY A 777 -17.47 -9.48 24.66
CA GLY A 777 -17.85 -8.83 25.93
C GLY A 777 -19.28 -9.16 26.38
N THR A 778 -19.81 -8.42 27.36
CA THR A 778 -21.13 -8.67 27.95
C THR A 778 -22.23 -7.74 27.41
N ILE A 779 -23.39 -8.30 27.09
CA ILE A 779 -24.61 -7.53 26.78
C ILE A 779 -25.62 -7.80 27.90
N VAL A 780 -26.11 -6.76 28.57
CA VAL A 780 -26.91 -6.87 29.80
C VAL A 780 -28.19 -6.02 29.71
N SER A 781 -29.33 -6.69 29.54
CA SER A 781 -30.67 -6.08 29.61
C SER A 781 -31.45 -6.58 30.82
N SER A 782 -30.79 -7.04 31.89
CA SER A 782 -31.46 -7.74 32.99
C SER A 782 -32.30 -6.82 33.88
N GLY A 783 -33.32 -7.40 34.52
CA GLY A 783 -34.08 -6.77 35.59
C GLY A 783 -33.22 -6.47 36.83
N GLY A 784 -33.54 -5.40 37.53
CA GLY A 784 -32.91 -5.02 38.80
C GLY A 784 -33.37 -5.92 39.94
N SER A 785 -32.53 -6.09 40.96
CA SER A 785 -32.88 -6.89 42.14
C SER A 785 -33.82 -6.11 43.08
N GLY A 786 -34.81 -6.80 43.63
CA GLY A 786 -35.54 -6.32 44.80
C GLY A 786 -34.73 -6.45 46.09
N LYS A 787 -35.27 -5.94 47.20
CA LYS A 787 -34.71 -6.07 48.56
C LYS A 787 -35.74 -6.59 49.55
N ASN A 788 -35.30 -7.39 50.51
CA ASN A 788 -36.16 -8.11 51.47
C ASN A 788 -37.25 -8.89 50.71
N ASP A 789 -38.53 -8.63 50.99
CA ASP A 789 -39.68 -9.25 50.32
C ASP A 789 -40.00 -8.62 48.95
N GLY A 790 -39.28 -7.57 48.54
CA GLY A 790 -39.44 -6.92 47.24
C GLY A 790 -38.98 -7.82 46.08
N HIS A 791 -39.81 -7.94 45.05
CA HIS A 791 -39.50 -8.75 43.87
C HIS A 791 -38.46 -8.07 42.96
N CYS A 792 -37.68 -8.86 42.23
CA CYS A 792 -36.88 -8.38 41.10
C CYS A 792 -37.78 -7.87 39.95
N GLY A 793 -37.24 -7.01 39.09
CA GLY A 793 -37.84 -6.70 37.80
C GLY A 793 -37.66 -7.86 36.81
N GLU A 794 -38.46 -7.85 35.74
CA GLU A 794 -38.30 -8.76 34.61
C GLU A 794 -37.16 -8.29 33.68
N ASP A 795 -36.56 -9.23 32.97
CA ASP A 795 -35.51 -8.95 31.98
C ASP A 795 -36.08 -8.25 30.74
N GLY A 796 -35.26 -7.37 30.16
CA GLY A 796 -35.55 -6.60 28.96
C GLY A 796 -35.14 -7.28 27.66
N THR A 797 -35.43 -6.61 26.54
CA THR A 797 -35.31 -7.18 25.20
C THR A 797 -34.04 -6.76 24.47
N VAL A 798 -33.21 -7.73 24.08
CA VAL A 798 -32.12 -7.54 23.10
C VAL A 798 -32.56 -8.09 21.75
N THR A 799 -32.74 -7.22 20.75
CA THR A 799 -33.29 -7.55 19.43
C THR A 799 -32.37 -7.10 18.30
N GLY A 800 -32.64 -7.59 17.10
CA GLY A 800 -31.94 -7.18 15.89
C GLY A 800 -32.83 -7.32 14.67
N LYS A 801 -32.51 -6.58 13.61
CA LYS A 801 -33.28 -6.56 12.35
C LYS A 801 -33.53 -7.98 11.83
N LYS A 802 -34.75 -8.23 11.34
CA LYS A 802 -35.22 -9.56 10.88
C LYS A 802 -34.31 -10.12 9.79
N CYS A 803 -33.59 -11.20 10.12
CA CYS A 803 -32.57 -11.76 9.24
C CYS A 803 -33.17 -12.37 7.96
N PRO A 804 -32.47 -12.28 6.81
CA PRO A 804 -32.91 -12.86 5.55
C PRO A 804 -32.94 -14.41 5.58
N LYS A 805 -33.28 -15.04 4.45
CA LYS A 805 -33.15 -16.50 4.27
C LYS A 805 -31.71 -16.95 4.64
N GLY A 806 -31.55 -18.17 5.16
CA GLY A 806 -30.25 -18.75 5.55
C GLY A 806 -29.63 -18.27 6.87
N LEU A 807 -29.98 -17.07 7.36
CA LEU A 807 -29.41 -16.45 8.57
C LEU A 807 -30.42 -16.38 9.74
N TYR A 808 -29.95 -16.45 11.00
CA TYR A 808 -30.75 -16.35 12.22
C TYR A 808 -30.03 -15.61 13.37
N GLY A 809 -30.74 -15.39 14.48
CA GLY A 809 -30.21 -14.73 15.68
C GLY A 809 -30.13 -13.21 15.59
N THR A 810 -29.78 -12.55 16.69
CA THR A 810 -29.70 -11.08 16.80
C THR A 810 -28.66 -10.46 15.84
N PHE A 811 -27.58 -11.21 15.58
CA PHE A 811 -26.44 -10.81 14.77
C PHE A 811 -26.44 -11.43 13.36
N CYS A 812 -27.56 -12.05 12.94
CA CYS A 812 -27.73 -12.73 11.66
C CYS A 812 -26.56 -13.69 11.31
N THR A 813 -26.31 -14.65 12.19
CA THR A 813 -25.39 -15.77 12.01
C THR A 813 -25.98 -16.84 11.08
N GLU A 814 -25.12 -17.59 10.41
CA GLU A 814 -25.51 -18.65 9.47
C GLU A 814 -26.20 -19.83 10.18
N CYS A 815 -27.31 -20.34 9.62
CA CYS A 815 -27.94 -21.56 10.12
C CYS A 815 -26.95 -22.75 10.12
N PRO A 816 -26.99 -23.65 11.12
CA PRO A 816 -26.04 -24.74 11.26
C PRO A 816 -26.08 -25.73 10.07
N VAL A 817 -24.93 -26.32 9.76
CA VAL A 817 -24.76 -27.25 8.63
C VAL A 817 -25.74 -28.42 8.72
N GLY A 818 -26.40 -28.75 7.61
CA GLY A 818 -27.49 -29.74 7.57
C GLY A 818 -28.87 -29.18 7.94
N THR A 819 -29.01 -27.85 8.03
CA THR A 819 -30.32 -27.16 8.12
C THR A 819 -30.48 -26.12 7.02
N TYR A 820 -31.73 -25.74 6.71
CA TYR A 820 -32.09 -24.69 5.75
C TYR A 820 -33.13 -23.73 6.34
N LYS A 821 -33.19 -22.49 5.83
CA LYS A 821 -34.15 -21.46 6.26
C LYS A 821 -34.65 -20.64 5.07
N ASN A 822 -35.86 -20.96 4.62
CA ASN A 822 -36.53 -20.34 3.47
C ASN A 822 -37.34 -19.08 3.80
N VAL A 823 -37.47 -18.72 5.08
CA VAL A 823 -38.25 -17.56 5.57
C VAL A 823 -37.37 -16.46 6.18
N VAL A 824 -37.86 -15.22 6.12
CA VAL A 824 -37.26 -14.05 6.77
C VAL A 824 -37.69 -14.00 8.25
N GLY A 825 -36.76 -13.67 9.15
CA GLY A 825 -36.96 -13.68 10.60
C GLY A 825 -35.71 -14.15 11.35
N SER A 826 -35.62 -13.88 12.66
CA SER A 826 -34.39 -14.10 13.43
C SER A 826 -34.46 -15.25 14.45
N ASN A 827 -35.61 -15.92 14.61
CA ASN A 827 -35.73 -17.03 15.56
C ASN A 827 -34.92 -18.26 15.11
N SER A 828 -34.22 -18.91 16.03
CA SER A 828 -33.40 -20.12 15.76
C SER A 828 -34.24 -21.32 15.30
N SER A 829 -35.50 -21.40 15.73
CA SER A 829 -36.47 -22.42 15.30
C SER A 829 -36.86 -22.34 13.81
N LEU A 830 -36.37 -21.34 13.08
CA LEU A 830 -36.58 -21.20 11.63
C LEU A 830 -35.49 -21.93 10.79
N CYS A 831 -34.44 -22.46 11.40
CA CYS A 831 -33.47 -23.35 10.75
C CYS A 831 -33.98 -24.80 10.82
N ILE A 832 -34.47 -25.35 9.70
CA ILE A 832 -35.13 -26.65 9.61
C ILE A 832 -34.14 -27.73 9.13
N PRO A 833 -34.05 -28.93 9.74
CA PRO A 833 -33.12 -29.97 9.31
C PRO A 833 -33.47 -30.57 7.94
N CYS A 834 -32.43 -30.97 7.20
CA CYS A 834 -32.52 -31.58 5.86
C CYS A 834 -32.76 -33.09 5.92
N SER A 835 -33.50 -33.67 4.96
CA SER A 835 -33.75 -35.12 4.92
C SER A 835 -32.55 -35.92 4.38
N VAL A 836 -32.16 -36.94 5.16
CA VAL A 836 -31.04 -37.84 4.86
C VAL A 836 -31.36 -38.82 3.72
N ASP A 837 -32.63 -39.15 3.49
CA ASP A 837 -33.04 -40.14 2.46
C ASP A 837 -32.74 -39.69 1.02
N SER A 838 -32.42 -38.40 0.84
CA SER A 838 -32.02 -37.80 -0.45
C SER A 838 -30.50 -37.79 -0.69
N LEU A 839 -29.70 -38.25 0.27
CA LEU A 839 -28.24 -38.13 0.26
C LEU A 839 -27.57 -39.39 -0.35
N PRO A 840 -26.73 -39.26 -1.40
CA PRO A 840 -25.98 -40.40 -1.96
C PRO A 840 -25.04 -41.06 -0.95
N ASN A 841 -24.83 -42.39 -1.08
CA ASN A 841 -23.98 -43.22 -0.20
C ASN A 841 -22.50 -42.76 -0.02
N ARG A 842 -22.04 -41.78 -0.81
CA ARG A 842 -20.68 -41.20 -0.75
C ARG A 842 -20.72 -39.66 -0.59
N ALA A 843 -21.74 -39.10 0.03
CA ALA A 843 -21.95 -37.64 0.16
C ALA A 843 -22.12 -37.14 1.60
N GLU A 844 -21.87 -35.85 1.81
CA GLU A 844 -22.04 -35.09 3.05
C GLU A 844 -22.63 -33.70 2.78
N PHE A 845 -23.41 -33.14 3.72
CA PHE A 845 -23.91 -31.76 3.63
C PHE A 845 -22.76 -30.76 3.78
N ILE A 846 -22.74 -29.72 2.94
CA ILE A 846 -21.67 -28.70 2.99
C ILE A 846 -22.05 -27.47 3.80
N TYR A 847 -21.03 -26.86 4.41
CA TYR A 847 -21.08 -25.46 4.78
C TYR A 847 -21.26 -24.60 3.53
N ILE A 848 -22.24 -23.69 3.55
CA ILE A 848 -22.42 -22.63 2.56
C ILE A 848 -22.44 -21.29 3.28
N ARG A 849 -21.68 -20.35 2.73
CA ARG A 849 -21.58 -18.96 3.18
C ARG A 849 -22.91 -18.24 2.98
N GLY A 850 -23.40 -17.57 4.02
CA GLY A 850 -24.76 -17.02 4.11
C GLY A 850 -25.85 -18.02 4.52
N GLY A 851 -25.52 -19.30 4.72
CA GLY A 851 -26.45 -20.36 5.08
C GLY A 851 -27.35 -20.86 3.92
N VAL A 852 -28.02 -22.00 4.14
CA VAL A 852 -28.85 -22.64 3.10
C VAL A 852 -30.25 -22.03 3.09
N THR A 853 -30.70 -21.57 1.92
CA THR A 853 -31.97 -20.86 1.75
C THR A 853 -33.12 -21.75 1.29
N GLU A 854 -32.86 -22.77 0.46
CA GLU A 854 -33.89 -23.55 -0.25
C GLU A 854 -33.51 -25.05 -0.34
N LEU A 855 -34.47 -25.90 -0.72
CA LEU A 855 -34.29 -27.36 -0.87
C LEU A 855 -34.08 -27.75 -2.34
N PRO A 856 -33.33 -28.82 -2.64
CA PRO A 856 -32.65 -29.73 -1.71
C PRO A 856 -31.39 -29.11 -1.11
N CYS A 857 -31.06 -29.49 0.12
CA CYS A 857 -29.88 -28.96 0.80
C CYS A 857 -28.58 -29.38 0.08
N PRO A 858 -27.62 -28.45 -0.09
CA PRO A 858 -26.41 -28.70 -0.86
C PRO A 858 -25.51 -29.71 -0.14
N TYR A 859 -25.02 -30.66 -0.93
CA TYR A 859 -24.09 -31.71 -0.50
C TYR A 859 -22.89 -31.76 -1.46
N ARG A 860 -21.76 -32.29 -0.98
CA ARG A 860 -20.63 -32.70 -1.82
C ARG A 860 -20.40 -34.19 -1.66
N CYS A 861 -19.69 -34.80 -2.60
CA CYS A 861 -19.15 -36.13 -2.37
C CYS A 861 -17.97 -36.04 -1.38
N ILE A 862 -17.76 -37.09 -0.56
CA ILE A 862 -16.71 -37.16 0.49
C ILE A 862 -15.29 -36.93 -0.06
N SER A 863 -15.09 -37.09 -1.37
CA SER A 863 -13.88 -36.69 -2.08
C SER A 863 -14.22 -36.20 -3.49
N ASP A 864 -13.49 -35.20 -3.99
CA ASP A 864 -13.63 -34.62 -5.34
C ASP A 864 -13.39 -35.63 -6.48
N LYS A 865 -12.88 -36.83 -6.17
CA LYS A 865 -12.77 -37.96 -7.11
C LYS A 865 -14.15 -38.44 -7.63
N TYR A 866 -15.21 -38.19 -6.88
CA TYR A 866 -16.57 -38.64 -7.18
C TYR A 866 -17.42 -37.51 -7.75
N LYS A 867 -18.21 -37.80 -8.80
CA LYS A 867 -19.06 -36.82 -9.47
C LYS A 867 -20.50 -36.84 -8.96
N MET A 868 -20.99 -35.67 -8.54
CA MET A 868 -22.42 -35.41 -8.38
C MET A 868 -23.17 -35.62 -9.71
N PRO A 869 -24.46 -36.05 -9.69
CA PRO A 869 -25.30 -36.24 -8.50
C PRO A 869 -24.98 -37.49 -7.66
N ASN A 870 -24.74 -38.64 -8.29
CA ASN A 870 -24.74 -39.94 -7.59
C ASN A 870 -23.43 -40.31 -6.87
N CYS A 871 -22.38 -39.49 -6.99
CA CYS A 871 -21.03 -39.76 -6.47
C CYS A 871 -20.38 -41.03 -7.05
N TYR A 872 -20.57 -41.28 -8.35
CA TYR A 872 -19.83 -42.27 -9.14
C TYR A 872 -18.45 -41.75 -9.56
N THR A 873 -17.54 -42.66 -9.89
CA THR A 873 -16.28 -42.31 -10.56
C THR A 873 -16.54 -41.95 -12.05
N PRO A 874 -15.67 -41.19 -12.71
CA PRO A 874 -15.95 -40.73 -14.09
C PRO A 874 -15.83 -41.81 -15.17
N LEU A 875 -15.15 -42.92 -14.89
CA LEU A 875 -15.09 -44.09 -15.76
C LEU A 875 -16.37 -44.93 -15.62
N GLU A 876 -16.85 -45.09 -14.39
CA GLU A 876 -18.13 -45.71 -14.03
C GLU A 876 -19.33 -44.92 -14.61
N GLU A 877 -19.31 -43.59 -14.52
CA GLU A 877 -20.27 -42.68 -15.20
C GLU A 877 -20.32 -42.99 -16.71
N LEU A 878 -19.18 -43.10 -17.38
CA LEU A 878 -19.11 -43.46 -18.81
C LEU A 878 -19.68 -44.86 -19.07
N MET A 879 -19.25 -45.87 -18.31
CA MET A 879 -19.69 -47.26 -18.51
C MET A 879 -21.20 -47.41 -18.30
N TYR A 880 -21.78 -46.81 -17.25
CA TYR A 880 -23.23 -46.85 -17.03
C TYR A 880 -24.03 -46.03 -18.04
N THR A 881 -23.50 -44.95 -18.64
CA THR A 881 -24.20 -44.27 -19.75
C THR A 881 -24.39 -45.15 -20.99
N PHE A 882 -23.55 -46.17 -21.18
CA PHE A 882 -23.72 -47.20 -22.22
C PHE A 882 -24.44 -48.47 -21.73
N GLY A 883 -25.08 -48.44 -20.57
CA GLY A 883 -25.81 -49.58 -20.00
C GLY A 883 -24.96 -50.56 -19.19
N GLY A 884 -23.69 -50.26 -18.94
CA GLY A 884 -22.81 -51.03 -18.06
C GLY A 884 -21.48 -51.48 -18.68
N PRO A 885 -20.68 -52.28 -17.94
CA PRO A 885 -19.32 -52.68 -18.36
C PRO A 885 -19.27 -53.50 -19.66
N TRP A 886 -20.23 -54.41 -19.83
CA TRP A 886 -20.23 -55.40 -20.91
C TRP A 886 -20.57 -54.81 -22.27
N SER A 887 -21.60 -53.96 -22.34
CA SER A 887 -22.01 -53.26 -23.57
C SER A 887 -20.92 -52.32 -24.08
N PHE A 888 -20.30 -51.54 -23.17
CA PHE A 888 -19.20 -50.62 -23.51
C PHE A 888 -18.03 -51.34 -24.20
N SER A 889 -17.61 -52.48 -23.65
CA SER A 889 -16.45 -53.26 -24.16
C SER A 889 -16.67 -53.81 -25.57
N ILE A 890 -17.88 -54.31 -25.86
CA ILE A 890 -18.23 -54.85 -27.19
C ILE A 890 -18.23 -53.73 -28.23
N ILE A 891 -18.87 -52.60 -27.93
CA ILE A 891 -18.96 -51.44 -28.83
C ILE A 891 -17.55 -50.92 -29.18
N LEU A 892 -16.66 -50.79 -28.19
CA LEU A 892 -15.30 -50.33 -28.40
C LEU A 892 -14.54 -51.23 -29.40
N SER A 893 -14.60 -52.55 -29.24
CA SER A 893 -13.87 -53.49 -30.10
C SER A 893 -14.25 -53.37 -31.59
N LEU A 894 -15.54 -53.19 -31.88
CA LEU A 894 -16.07 -53.09 -33.25
C LEU A 894 -15.67 -51.76 -33.91
N THR A 895 -15.66 -50.65 -33.15
CA THR A 895 -15.22 -49.35 -33.68
C THR A 895 -13.74 -49.32 -34.05
N VAL A 896 -12.86 -49.98 -33.29
CA VAL A 896 -11.41 -50.04 -33.58
C VAL A 896 -11.13 -50.76 -34.91
N ILE A 897 -11.77 -51.90 -35.16
CA ILE A 897 -11.59 -52.68 -36.39
C ILE A 897 -12.10 -51.88 -37.61
N LEU A 898 -13.29 -51.28 -37.50
CA LEU A 898 -13.86 -50.45 -38.56
C LEU A 898 -12.94 -49.28 -38.91
N LEU A 899 -12.42 -48.57 -37.90
CA LEU A 899 -11.55 -47.42 -38.08
C LEU A 899 -10.20 -47.81 -38.70
N ALA A 900 -9.65 -48.99 -38.38
CA ALA A 900 -8.42 -49.50 -38.98
C ALA A 900 -8.58 -49.78 -40.49
N LEU A 901 -9.70 -50.38 -40.89
CA LEU A 901 -10.04 -50.59 -42.30
C LEU A 901 -10.24 -49.25 -43.04
N VAL A 902 -10.92 -48.28 -42.41
CA VAL A 902 -11.10 -46.93 -42.97
C VAL A 902 -9.76 -46.20 -43.14
N LEU A 903 -8.84 -46.26 -42.17
CA LEU A 903 -7.50 -45.67 -42.32
C LEU A 903 -6.68 -46.32 -43.44
N SER A 904 -6.76 -47.65 -43.58
CA SER A 904 -6.11 -48.37 -44.70
C SER A 904 -6.68 -47.93 -46.05
N ALA A 905 -8.01 -47.90 -46.18
CA ALA A 905 -8.70 -47.48 -47.40
C ALA A 905 -8.43 -46.01 -47.75
N LEU A 906 -8.44 -45.09 -46.78
CA LEU A 906 -8.02 -43.70 -47.00
C LEU A 906 -6.58 -43.63 -47.52
N ARG A 907 -5.66 -44.39 -46.90
CA ARG A 907 -4.26 -44.39 -47.30
C ARG A 907 -4.05 -44.91 -48.73
N ILE A 908 -4.77 -45.95 -49.15
CA ILE A 908 -4.73 -46.46 -50.54
C ILE A 908 -5.35 -45.44 -51.50
N LYS A 909 -6.49 -44.85 -51.16
CA LYS A 909 -7.20 -43.86 -52.00
C LYS A 909 -6.43 -42.54 -52.16
N ILE A 910 -5.70 -42.11 -51.13
CA ILE A 910 -4.73 -41.01 -51.20
C ILE A 910 -3.44 -41.48 -51.93
N GLY A 911 -3.17 -42.79 -51.94
CA GLY A 911 -2.04 -43.44 -52.62
C GLY A 911 -2.10 -43.34 -54.14
N GLU A 912 -3.21 -43.78 -54.73
CA GLU A 912 -3.36 -43.88 -56.20
C GLU A 912 -3.29 -42.53 -56.93
N SER A 913 -3.75 -41.43 -56.31
CA SER A 913 -3.92 -40.13 -57.00
C SER A 913 -2.64 -39.50 -57.56
N ASP A 914 -1.46 -39.91 -57.07
CA ASP A 914 -0.16 -39.36 -57.52
C ASP A 914 0.49 -40.21 -58.63
N ILE A 915 0.13 -41.48 -58.78
CA ILE A 915 0.77 -42.41 -59.74
C ILE A 915 0.42 -42.01 -61.17
N THR A 916 -0.83 -41.62 -61.41
CA THR A 916 -1.33 -41.08 -62.69
C THR A 916 -0.66 -39.77 -63.12
N TYR A 917 0.03 -39.05 -62.23
CA TYR A 917 0.67 -37.76 -62.53
C TYR A 917 2.19 -37.84 -62.76
N ARG A 918 2.82 -39.01 -62.58
CA ARG A 918 4.28 -39.18 -62.71
C ARG A 918 4.75 -39.96 -63.94
N ALA A 919 3.86 -40.52 -64.73
CA ALA A 919 4.20 -41.28 -65.94
C ALA A 919 4.43 -40.41 -67.19
N THR A 920 4.06 -39.13 -67.15
CA THR A 920 3.82 -38.30 -68.34
C THR A 920 4.60 -36.97 -68.38
N ASN A 921 5.84 -36.97 -67.90
CA ASN A 921 6.90 -36.11 -68.47
C ASN A 921 8.29 -36.56 -68.02
N ALA A 922 9.15 -36.82 -69.00
CA ALA A 922 10.59 -36.96 -68.83
C ALA A 922 11.30 -35.87 -69.67
N ILE A 923 12.60 -35.69 -69.41
CA ILE A 923 13.55 -34.86 -70.18
C ILE A 923 13.54 -33.35 -69.84
N HIS A 924 14.77 -32.82 -69.68
CA HIS A 924 15.25 -31.43 -69.54
C HIS A 924 14.91 -30.58 -68.29
N ASN A 925 15.92 -30.54 -67.41
CA ASN A 925 16.67 -29.37 -66.86
C ASN A 925 15.97 -28.13 -66.26
N ASP A 926 16.61 -27.71 -65.16
CA ASP A 926 16.65 -26.39 -64.52
C ASP A 926 15.37 -25.72 -64.01
N GLY A 927 15.39 -25.50 -62.69
CA GLY A 927 14.56 -24.50 -62.02
C GLY A 927 13.40 -25.06 -61.20
N CYS A 928 13.01 -24.28 -60.19
CA CYS A 928 11.76 -24.35 -59.43
C CYS A 928 11.48 -25.64 -58.60
N SER A 929 10.85 -25.56 -57.43
CA SER A 929 10.58 -24.39 -56.59
C SER A 929 10.18 -24.82 -55.17
N PHE A 930 10.79 -24.20 -54.16
CA PHE A 930 10.16 -24.00 -52.84
C PHE A 930 10.35 -22.53 -52.46
N PRO A 931 9.44 -21.63 -52.88
CA PRO A 931 9.48 -20.24 -52.48
C PRO A 931 8.84 -20.13 -51.10
N PHE A 932 9.65 -19.95 -50.07
CA PHE A 932 9.17 -19.46 -48.78
C PHE A 932 9.83 -18.11 -48.52
N LEU A 933 9.00 -17.11 -48.22
CA LEU A 933 9.37 -15.70 -48.33
C LEU A 933 10.48 -15.32 -47.34
N LEU A 934 11.63 -14.92 -47.88
CA LEU A 934 12.78 -14.40 -47.14
C LEU A 934 13.45 -13.31 -47.99
N SER A 935 13.33 -12.07 -47.51
CA SER A 935 13.90 -10.78 -47.98
C SER A 935 14.19 -10.54 -49.48
N LEU A 936 13.76 -9.38 -49.99
CA LEU A 936 14.16 -8.80 -51.29
C LEU A 936 15.64 -8.32 -51.33
N ALA A 937 16.55 -8.98 -50.61
CA ALA A 937 17.91 -8.49 -50.32
C ALA A 937 19.06 -9.27 -50.95
N GLU A 938 18.88 -10.54 -51.37
CA GLU A 938 19.94 -11.32 -52.03
C GLU A 938 19.61 -11.63 -53.50
N VAL A 939 20.03 -10.74 -54.40
CA VAL A 939 20.15 -11.06 -55.83
C VAL A 939 21.37 -11.97 -56.03
N PRO A 940 21.22 -13.16 -56.66
CA PRO A 940 22.32 -14.13 -56.77
C PRO A 940 23.41 -13.68 -57.77
N GLY A 941 24.47 -13.04 -57.25
CA GLY A 941 25.60 -12.55 -58.04
C GLY A 941 26.40 -13.64 -58.77
N ALA A 942 27.01 -13.27 -59.90
CA ALA A 942 27.55 -14.21 -60.91
C ALA A 942 28.94 -14.84 -60.59
N SER A 943 29.38 -14.90 -59.32
CA SER A 943 30.77 -15.20 -58.93
C SER A 943 31.25 -16.65 -59.10
N ARG A 944 30.37 -17.59 -59.46
CA ARG A 944 30.61 -19.05 -59.31
C ARG A 944 31.81 -19.60 -60.07
N ALA A 945 32.24 -18.99 -61.18
CA ALA A 945 33.43 -19.40 -61.91
C ALA A 945 34.71 -18.85 -61.25
N GLU A 946 34.72 -17.56 -60.92
CA GLU A 946 35.84 -16.83 -60.30
C GLU A 946 36.22 -17.42 -58.93
N GLU A 947 35.23 -17.90 -58.17
CA GLU A 947 35.45 -18.61 -56.89
C GLU A 947 36.36 -19.84 -57.04
N THR A 948 36.33 -20.55 -58.17
CA THR A 948 37.18 -21.74 -58.35
C THR A 948 38.66 -21.41 -58.59
N GLN A 949 38.95 -20.27 -59.20
CA GLN A 949 40.32 -19.82 -59.49
C GLN A 949 40.94 -19.05 -58.32
N SER A 950 40.12 -18.33 -57.55
CA SER A 950 40.53 -17.56 -56.38
C SER A 950 40.69 -18.41 -55.10
N HIS A 951 40.10 -19.61 -55.05
CA HIS A 951 40.23 -20.55 -53.93
C HIS A 951 41.68 -21.02 -53.71
N VAL A 952 42.17 -20.95 -52.47
CA VAL A 952 43.54 -21.32 -52.08
C VAL A 952 43.59 -22.70 -51.40
N HIS A 953 42.87 -22.87 -50.29
CA HIS A 953 42.95 -24.05 -49.42
C HIS A 953 41.65 -24.28 -48.65
N ARG A 954 41.35 -25.57 -48.36
CA ARG A 954 40.23 -26.03 -47.53
C ARG A 954 40.74 -26.62 -46.21
N MET A 955 40.41 -25.97 -45.10
CA MET A 955 40.84 -26.33 -43.75
C MET A 955 39.67 -26.98 -42.98
N TYR A 956 39.81 -28.25 -42.58
CA TYR A 956 38.74 -28.96 -41.85
C TYR A 956 38.75 -28.65 -40.35
N PHE A 957 37.55 -28.53 -39.76
CA PHE A 957 37.37 -28.47 -38.31
C PHE A 957 37.58 -29.85 -37.68
N MET A 958 38.27 -29.88 -36.54
CA MET A 958 38.59 -31.07 -35.78
C MET A 958 37.49 -31.43 -34.76
N GLY A 959 37.26 -32.73 -34.54
CA GLY A 959 36.34 -33.25 -33.52
C GLY A 959 35.00 -33.82 -34.03
N PRO A 960 34.25 -34.57 -33.20
CA PRO A 960 32.99 -35.25 -33.54
C PRO A 960 31.73 -34.33 -33.51
N ASN A 961 31.91 -33.01 -33.42
CA ASN A 961 30.85 -32.02 -33.22
C ASN A 961 29.89 -32.40 -32.08
N THR A 962 30.40 -32.65 -30.87
CA THR A 962 29.58 -32.96 -29.70
C THR A 962 29.69 -31.87 -28.65
N PHE A 963 28.72 -31.80 -27.73
CA PHE A 963 28.76 -30.82 -26.64
C PHE A 963 29.95 -30.96 -25.67
N ARG A 964 30.70 -32.07 -25.73
CA ARG A 964 31.98 -32.26 -24.99
C ARG A 964 33.21 -31.96 -25.85
N GLU A 965 33.09 -32.11 -27.16
CA GLU A 965 34.16 -31.90 -28.13
C GLU A 965 33.58 -31.13 -29.34
N PRO A 966 33.51 -29.78 -29.24
CA PRO A 966 33.08 -28.93 -30.34
C PRO A 966 34.09 -28.97 -31.50
N TRP A 967 33.63 -28.47 -32.66
CA TRP A 967 34.53 -28.13 -33.75
C TRP A 967 35.54 -27.06 -33.32
N HIS A 968 36.80 -27.25 -33.71
CA HIS A 968 37.89 -26.29 -33.49
C HIS A 968 38.93 -26.37 -34.62
N LEU A 969 39.75 -25.33 -34.74
CA LEU A 969 40.86 -25.21 -35.68
C LEU A 969 42.20 -25.04 -34.92
N PRO A 970 43.32 -25.58 -35.45
CA PRO A 970 44.64 -25.45 -34.84
C PRO A 970 45.23 -24.03 -34.96
N TYR A 971 45.98 -23.63 -33.93
CA TYR A 971 46.67 -22.34 -33.75
C TYR A 971 47.94 -22.16 -34.61
N SER A 972 47.90 -22.58 -35.87
CA SER A 972 49.01 -22.38 -36.80
C SER A 972 48.47 -22.30 -38.23
N PRO A 973 48.71 -21.21 -38.98
CA PRO A 973 48.31 -21.13 -40.38
C PRO A 973 49.05 -22.21 -41.19
N PRO A 974 48.35 -23.05 -41.98
CA PRO A 974 49.02 -23.99 -42.89
C PRO A 974 49.96 -23.28 -43.87
N ASP A 975 51.02 -23.97 -44.30
CA ASP A 975 52.06 -23.46 -45.20
C ASP A 975 51.48 -22.83 -46.50
N ALA A 976 50.29 -23.28 -46.92
CA ALA A 976 49.57 -22.78 -48.08
C ALA A 976 48.93 -21.38 -47.93
N ILE A 977 48.74 -20.87 -46.70
CA ILE A 977 48.08 -19.57 -46.44
C ILE A 977 48.95 -18.56 -45.67
N ILE A 978 50.07 -18.97 -45.09
CA ILE A 978 50.93 -18.11 -44.25
C ILE A 978 51.38 -16.80 -44.94
N GLY A 979 51.53 -16.81 -46.27
CA GLY A 979 51.93 -15.63 -47.05
C GLY A 979 50.86 -14.54 -47.23
N ILE A 980 49.57 -14.90 -47.20
CA ILE A 980 48.42 -14.00 -47.44
C ILE A 980 47.81 -13.43 -46.15
N VAL A 981 48.40 -13.78 -45.00
CA VAL A 981 47.82 -13.60 -43.67
C VAL A 981 48.80 -12.94 -42.70
N TYR A 982 48.31 -12.14 -41.76
CA TYR A 982 49.06 -11.67 -40.59
C TYR A 982 48.90 -12.66 -39.44
N GLU A 983 49.98 -13.30 -39.00
CA GLU A 983 49.97 -14.43 -38.06
C GLU A 983 49.32 -14.08 -36.71
N ASP A 984 49.63 -12.92 -36.12
CA ASP A 984 49.02 -12.47 -34.86
C ASP A 984 47.50 -12.27 -34.96
N ALA A 985 47.03 -11.75 -36.09
CA ALA A 985 45.60 -11.54 -36.35
C ALA A 985 44.90 -12.84 -36.77
N PHE A 986 45.63 -13.79 -37.35
CA PHE A 986 45.13 -15.14 -37.59
C PHE A 986 44.92 -15.90 -36.28
N ASN A 987 45.88 -15.82 -35.35
CA ASN A 987 45.75 -16.52 -34.08
C ASN A 987 44.55 -15.97 -33.27
N ARG A 988 44.32 -14.65 -33.28
CA ARG A 988 43.09 -14.03 -32.75
C ARG A 988 41.83 -14.50 -33.47
N PHE A 989 41.84 -14.58 -34.80
CA PHE A 989 40.72 -15.16 -35.57
C PHE A 989 40.46 -16.63 -35.20
N ILE A 990 41.51 -17.42 -34.93
CA ILE A 990 41.39 -18.81 -34.47
C ILE A 990 40.83 -18.88 -33.05
N ASP A 991 41.24 -18.01 -32.12
CA ASP A 991 40.60 -17.86 -30.81
C ASP A 991 39.11 -17.53 -30.95
N GLU A 992 38.77 -16.46 -31.68
CA GLU A 992 37.40 -15.99 -31.86
C GLU A 992 36.51 -17.04 -32.54
N ILE A 993 36.98 -17.69 -33.62
CA ILE A 993 36.17 -18.71 -34.32
C ILE A 993 36.06 -20.02 -33.54
N ASN A 994 37.07 -20.39 -32.74
CA ASN A 994 36.98 -21.52 -31.81
C ASN A 994 35.96 -21.21 -30.69
N LEU A 995 35.90 -19.97 -30.20
CA LEU A 995 34.89 -19.51 -29.24
C LEU A 995 33.47 -19.48 -29.84
N VAL A 996 33.32 -19.08 -31.11
CA VAL A 996 32.02 -19.16 -31.83
C VAL A 996 31.58 -20.61 -32.03
N ALA A 997 32.50 -21.50 -32.41
CA ALA A 997 32.26 -22.93 -32.62
C ALA A 997 32.02 -23.72 -31.33
N ALA A 998 32.61 -23.28 -30.20
CA ALA A 998 32.46 -23.92 -28.90
C ALA A 998 30.99 -24.01 -28.46
N TYR A 999 30.59 -25.13 -27.86
CA TYR A 999 29.29 -25.24 -27.22
C TYR A 999 29.34 -24.64 -25.82
N GLU A 1000 28.38 -23.79 -25.49
CA GLU A 1000 28.17 -23.35 -24.11
C GLU A 1000 27.72 -24.54 -23.27
N TRP A 1001 28.24 -24.66 -22.03
CA TRP A 1001 28.08 -25.83 -21.17
C TRP A 1001 26.62 -26.30 -21.02
N TRP A 1002 25.69 -25.35 -20.96
CA TRP A 1002 24.26 -25.59 -20.79
C TRP A 1002 23.60 -26.22 -22.03
N GLU A 1003 24.13 -26.06 -23.24
CA GLU A 1003 23.62 -26.76 -24.42
C GLU A 1003 23.82 -28.28 -24.29
N GLY A 1004 24.98 -28.66 -23.74
CA GLY A 1004 25.31 -30.04 -23.38
C GLY A 1004 24.46 -30.55 -22.22
N SER A 1005 24.22 -29.73 -21.19
CA SER A 1005 23.31 -30.06 -20.09
C SER A 1005 21.89 -30.33 -20.59
N ILE A 1006 21.34 -29.48 -21.47
CA ILE A 1006 20.01 -29.70 -22.08
C ILE A 1006 19.99 -30.99 -22.90
N HIS A 1007 21.03 -31.29 -23.69
CA HIS A 1007 21.09 -32.57 -24.40
C HIS A 1007 21.15 -33.77 -23.45
N SER A 1008 21.90 -33.67 -22.36
CA SER A 1008 21.98 -34.71 -21.32
C SER A 1008 20.62 -34.94 -20.65
N ILE A 1009 19.96 -33.86 -20.22
CA ILE A 1009 18.60 -33.88 -19.64
C ILE A 1009 17.60 -34.49 -20.63
N LEU A 1010 17.58 -34.01 -21.87
CA LEU A 1010 16.70 -34.57 -22.91
C LEU A 1010 17.03 -36.03 -23.23
N SER A 1011 18.28 -36.48 -23.14
CA SER A 1011 18.64 -37.88 -23.43
C SER A 1011 18.04 -38.87 -22.44
N VAL A 1012 17.81 -38.43 -21.19
CA VAL A 1012 17.11 -39.17 -20.14
C VAL A 1012 15.59 -38.97 -20.25
N LEU A 1013 15.13 -37.74 -20.47
CA LEU A 1013 13.69 -37.44 -20.56
C LEU A 1013 13.09 -37.92 -21.88
N ALA A 1014 13.46 -37.34 -23.02
CA ALA A 1014 12.86 -37.64 -24.32
C ALA A 1014 13.96 -37.84 -25.37
N TYR A 1015 14.54 -39.04 -25.44
CA TYR A 1015 15.63 -39.39 -26.35
C TYR A 1015 15.43 -38.95 -27.83
N PRO A 1016 14.23 -39.05 -28.44
CA PRO A 1016 13.99 -38.54 -29.80
C PRO A 1016 14.14 -37.01 -29.90
N CYS A 1017 13.69 -36.28 -28.87
CA CYS A 1017 13.89 -34.83 -28.75
C CYS A 1017 15.35 -34.48 -28.46
N ALA A 1018 16.08 -35.30 -27.71
CA ALA A 1018 17.51 -35.12 -27.44
C ALA A 1018 18.34 -35.15 -28.72
N TRP A 1019 18.07 -36.12 -29.61
CA TRP A 1019 18.69 -36.20 -30.92
C TRP A 1019 18.32 -34.99 -31.80
N SER A 1020 17.03 -34.63 -31.82
CA SER A 1020 16.53 -33.49 -32.60
C SER A 1020 17.15 -32.16 -32.13
N TRP A 1021 17.30 -31.95 -30.82
CA TRP A 1021 18.00 -30.80 -30.22
C TRP A 1021 19.47 -30.75 -30.60
N LYS A 1022 20.19 -31.88 -30.49
CA LYS A 1022 21.59 -32.01 -30.91
C LYS A 1022 21.75 -31.57 -32.37
N GLN A 1023 20.84 -32.02 -33.24
CA GLN A 1023 20.88 -31.68 -34.65
C GLN A 1023 20.50 -30.22 -34.94
N TRP A 1024 19.56 -29.64 -34.19
CA TRP A 1024 19.21 -28.21 -34.32
C TRP A 1024 20.32 -27.28 -33.83
N ARG A 1025 20.98 -27.59 -32.69
CA ARG A 1025 22.12 -26.79 -32.20
C ARG A 1025 23.32 -26.84 -33.14
N ARG A 1026 23.63 -28.01 -33.71
CA ARG A 1026 24.64 -28.15 -34.77
C ARG A 1026 24.32 -27.27 -35.98
N ARG A 1027 23.06 -27.17 -36.41
CA ARG A 1027 22.63 -26.24 -37.48
C ARG A 1027 22.84 -24.79 -37.08
N LYS A 1028 22.40 -24.38 -35.88
CA LYS A 1028 22.54 -22.98 -35.43
C LYS A 1028 24.00 -22.56 -35.29
N LYS A 1029 24.88 -23.43 -34.76
CA LYS A 1029 26.33 -23.16 -34.69
C LYS A 1029 26.97 -23.08 -36.07
N ASN A 1030 26.59 -23.95 -37.01
CA ASN A 1030 27.04 -23.83 -38.41
C ASN A 1030 26.62 -22.51 -39.06
N HIS A 1031 25.35 -22.10 -38.91
CA HIS A 1031 24.90 -20.80 -39.43
C HIS A 1031 25.63 -19.63 -38.78
N ARG A 1032 25.82 -19.63 -37.44
CA ARG A 1032 26.57 -18.56 -36.78
C ARG A 1032 28.04 -18.51 -37.23
N LEU A 1033 28.69 -19.64 -37.50
CA LEU A 1033 30.02 -19.67 -38.09
C LEU A 1033 30.05 -19.10 -39.52
N GLN A 1034 29.00 -19.32 -40.31
CA GLN A 1034 28.85 -18.71 -41.63
C GLN A 1034 28.57 -17.20 -41.57
N GLU A 1035 27.76 -16.75 -40.61
CA GLU A 1035 27.40 -15.34 -40.39
C GLU A 1035 28.59 -14.53 -39.84
N TYR A 1036 29.28 -15.06 -38.82
CA TYR A 1036 30.48 -14.43 -38.24
C TYR A 1036 31.55 -14.18 -39.31
N VAL A 1037 31.84 -15.19 -40.14
CA VAL A 1037 32.83 -15.10 -41.24
C VAL A 1037 32.35 -14.29 -42.45
N LYS A 1038 31.03 -14.08 -42.64
CA LYS A 1038 30.46 -13.29 -43.75
C LYS A 1038 30.27 -11.80 -43.40
N SER A 1039 30.05 -11.46 -42.12
CA SER A 1039 29.57 -10.11 -41.76
C SER A 1039 29.94 -9.57 -40.37
N GLU A 1040 30.45 -10.38 -39.42
CA GLU A 1040 30.87 -9.85 -38.10
C GLU A 1040 32.39 -9.61 -38.03
N TYR A 1041 33.20 -10.40 -38.75
CA TYR A 1041 34.65 -10.31 -38.72
C TYR A 1041 35.21 -9.49 -39.91
N ASP A 1042 35.94 -8.41 -39.63
CA ASP A 1042 36.55 -7.48 -40.62
C ASP A 1042 37.66 -8.08 -41.51
N HIS A 1043 37.80 -9.41 -41.53
CA HIS A 1043 38.87 -10.16 -42.18
C HIS A 1043 40.28 -9.64 -41.86
N SER A 1044 40.48 -9.05 -40.67
CA SER A 1044 41.70 -8.31 -40.30
C SER A 1044 42.98 -9.14 -40.37
N CYS A 1045 42.88 -10.48 -40.33
CA CYS A 1045 43.97 -11.41 -40.60
C CYS A 1045 44.46 -11.42 -42.05
N LEU A 1046 43.67 -10.99 -43.05
CA LEU A 1046 44.05 -11.01 -44.47
C LEU A 1046 44.87 -9.76 -44.85
N ARG A 1047 45.93 -9.94 -45.64
CA ARG A 1047 46.79 -8.83 -46.07
C ARG A 1047 46.11 -7.93 -47.11
N SER A 1048 45.45 -8.49 -48.12
CA SER A 1048 44.64 -7.75 -49.10
C SER A 1048 43.66 -6.76 -48.45
N CYS A 1049 43.67 -5.51 -48.92
CA CYS A 1049 42.72 -4.49 -48.47
C CYS A 1049 41.31 -4.76 -49.02
N ARG A 1050 41.19 -5.18 -50.28
CA ARG A 1050 39.93 -5.55 -50.95
C ARG A 1050 39.26 -6.80 -50.39
N SER A 1051 40.01 -7.82 -49.93
CA SER A 1051 39.39 -8.95 -49.21
C SER A 1051 38.69 -8.49 -47.92
N ARG A 1052 39.28 -7.51 -47.24
CA ARG A 1052 38.74 -6.88 -46.01
C ARG A 1052 37.55 -6.00 -46.33
N ALA A 1053 37.74 -4.99 -47.19
CA ALA A 1053 36.70 -4.01 -47.54
C ALA A 1053 35.44 -4.60 -48.22
N LEU A 1054 35.53 -5.79 -48.83
CA LEU A 1054 34.41 -6.46 -49.50
C LEU A 1054 33.87 -7.69 -48.74
N TYR A 1055 34.43 -8.05 -47.58
CA TYR A 1055 34.06 -9.23 -46.77
C TYR A 1055 33.94 -10.54 -47.59
N LYS A 1056 34.98 -10.84 -48.39
CA LYS A 1056 34.95 -11.91 -49.41
C LYS A 1056 36.11 -12.91 -49.40
N GLY A 1057 37.03 -12.80 -48.45
CA GLY A 1057 38.24 -13.64 -48.43
C GLY A 1057 38.10 -15.04 -47.81
N LEU A 1058 36.97 -15.35 -47.15
CA LEU A 1058 36.75 -16.58 -46.38
C LEU A 1058 35.33 -17.11 -46.56
N LYS A 1059 35.12 -18.43 -46.45
CA LYS A 1059 33.80 -19.09 -46.57
C LYS A 1059 33.73 -20.36 -45.73
N VAL A 1060 32.58 -20.67 -45.11
CA VAL A 1060 32.41 -21.86 -44.24
C VAL A 1060 31.35 -22.82 -44.79
N GLY A 1061 31.64 -24.13 -44.77
CA GLY A 1061 30.73 -25.18 -45.24
C GLY A 1061 30.77 -26.46 -44.38
N SER A 1062 29.78 -27.34 -44.54
CA SER A 1062 29.64 -28.55 -43.72
C SER A 1062 28.72 -29.61 -44.32
N THR A 1063 28.85 -30.82 -43.77
CA THR A 1063 28.08 -32.02 -44.13
C THR A 1063 26.60 -31.93 -43.70
N PRO A 1064 25.63 -32.54 -44.42
CA PRO A 1064 24.19 -32.45 -44.10
C PRO A 1064 23.77 -33.12 -42.78
N ASP A 1065 24.57 -34.07 -42.28
CA ASP A 1065 24.43 -34.62 -40.92
C ASP A 1065 25.21 -33.79 -39.87
N LEU A 1066 26.10 -32.88 -40.29
CA LEU A 1066 26.85 -31.94 -39.46
C LEU A 1066 27.86 -32.61 -38.52
N MET A 1067 28.47 -33.73 -38.92
CA MET A 1067 29.64 -34.29 -38.20
C MET A 1067 30.93 -33.54 -38.59
N VAL A 1068 31.05 -33.12 -39.85
CA VAL A 1068 32.25 -32.47 -40.41
C VAL A 1068 31.92 -31.09 -40.98
N ALA A 1069 32.80 -30.11 -40.74
CA ALA A 1069 32.80 -28.77 -41.31
C ALA A 1069 34.20 -28.36 -41.79
N TYR A 1070 34.27 -27.29 -42.59
CA TYR A 1070 35.52 -26.75 -43.16
C TYR A 1070 35.43 -25.24 -43.45
N ILE A 1071 36.58 -24.59 -43.60
CA ILE A 1071 36.74 -23.22 -44.11
C ILE A 1071 37.53 -23.23 -45.42
N ASP A 1072 37.04 -22.50 -46.41
CA ASP A 1072 37.67 -22.26 -47.71
C ASP A 1072 38.22 -20.81 -47.75
N PHE A 1073 39.46 -20.63 -48.22
CA PHE A 1073 40.18 -19.33 -48.30
C PHE A 1073 40.26 -18.81 -49.75
N PHE A 1074 40.15 -17.49 -49.96
CA PHE A 1074 40.10 -16.86 -51.29
C PHE A 1074 40.96 -15.58 -51.41
N LEU A 1075 41.57 -15.36 -52.59
CA LEU A 1075 42.40 -14.18 -52.91
C LEU A 1075 41.56 -12.95 -53.31
N GLY A 1076 41.95 -11.76 -52.82
CA GLY A 1076 41.20 -10.51 -53.02
C GLY A 1076 41.54 -9.67 -54.27
N GLY A 1077 42.64 -9.97 -54.96
CA GLY A 1077 43.08 -9.30 -56.20
C GLY A 1077 43.97 -8.05 -56.03
N ASP A 1078 43.94 -7.36 -54.89
CA ASP A 1078 44.84 -6.20 -54.63
C ASP A 1078 46.32 -6.59 -54.54
N GLU A 1079 46.60 -7.83 -54.15
CA GLU A 1079 47.96 -8.34 -53.97
C GLU A 1079 48.59 -8.54 -55.35
N LYS A 1080 49.23 -7.48 -55.88
CA LYS A 1080 49.96 -7.46 -57.16
C LYS A 1080 51.26 -8.28 -57.12
N ARG A 1081 51.14 -9.56 -56.74
CA ARG A 1081 52.15 -10.62 -56.90
C ARG A 1081 51.50 -11.79 -57.61
N LEU A 1082 51.69 -11.85 -58.93
CA LEU A 1082 51.22 -12.96 -59.77
C LEU A 1082 51.75 -14.32 -59.31
N ASP A 1083 52.88 -14.33 -58.58
CA ASP A 1083 53.54 -15.53 -58.05
C ASP A 1083 52.78 -16.25 -56.93
N VAL A 1084 51.81 -15.58 -56.26
CA VAL A 1084 51.06 -16.15 -55.13
C VAL A 1084 49.95 -17.11 -55.58
N ALA A 1085 49.43 -16.95 -56.81
CA ALA A 1085 48.40 -17.81 -57.39
C ALA A 1085 48.95 -19.16 -57.94
N SER A 1086 49.88 -19.81 -57.22
CA SER A 1086 50.67 -20.91 -57.79
C SER A 1086 49.90 -22.23 -57.96
N THR A 1087 49.89 -22.71 -59.19
CA THR A 1087 49.50 -24.02 -59.78
C THR A 1087 48.89 -25.11 -58.87
N ILE A 1088 47.69 -25.58 -59.26
CA ILE A 1088 46.87 -26.60 -58.57
C ILE A 1088 47.61 -27.91 -58.24
N GLN A 1089 48.63 -28.33 -58.99
CA GLN A 1089 49.39 -29.55 -58.71
C GLN A 1089 50.03 -29.59 -57.31
N LYS A 1090 50.31 -28.44 -56.68
CA LYS A 1090 50.81 -28.37 -55.28
C LYS A 1090 49.75 -28.71 -54.22
N ARG A 1091 48.50 -29.02 -54.60
CA ARG A 1091 47.37 -29.24 -53.67
C ARG A 1091 47.07 -30.72 -53.35
N PHE A 1092 47.81 -31.67 -53.94
CA PHE A 1092 47.70 -33.11 -53.64
C PHE A 1092 48.84 -33.57 -52.69
N PRO A 1093 48.62 -34.60 -51.85
CA PRO A 1093 47.40 -35.42 -51.71
C PRO A 1093 46.25 -34.68 -50.99
N MET A 1094 45.02 -35.13 -51.22
CA MET A 1094 43.82 -34.55 -50.63
C MET A 1094 43.12 -35.56 -49.70
N CYS A 1095 42.76 -35.13 -48.49
CA CYS A 1095 42.03 -35.94 -47.51
C CYS A 1095 40.54 -35.56 -47.51
N LEU A 1096 39.65 -36.55 -47.57
CA LEU A 1096 38.20 -36.37 -47.52
C LEU A 1096 37.61 -37.20 -46.38
N ILE A 1097 36.84 -36.57 -45.50
CA ILE A 1097 36.34 -37.19 -44.26
C ILE A 1097 34.89 -37.66 -44.45
N PHE A 1098 34.54 -38.82 -43.88
CA PHE A 1098 33.16 -39.33 -43.89
C PHE A 1098 32.26 -38.56 -42.90
N GLY A 1099 30.99 -38.42 -43.25
CA GLY A 1099 29.92 -38.13 -42.30
C GLY A 1099 29.42 -39.41 -41.61
N GLY A 1100 28.61 -39.23 -40.58
CA GLY A 1100 28.01 -40.29 -39.77
C GLY A 1100 28.86 -40.77 -38.58
N ASP A 1101 28.20 -41.47 -37.65
CA ASP A 1101 28.81 -42.11 -36.46
C ASP A 1101 28.50 -43.61 -36.34
N GLY A 1102 27.77 -44.18 -37.30
CA GLY A 1102 27.38 -45.60 -37.32
C GLY A 1102 26.22 -45.94 -36.39
N SER A 1103 25.49 -44.95 -35.90
CA SER A 1103 24.31 -45.13 -35.06
C SER A 1103 23.04 -45.47 -35.87
N TYR A 1104 21.94 -45.80 -35.18
CA TYR A 1104 20.63 -45.97 -35.81
C TYR A 1104 20.01 -44.65 -36.35
N MET A 1105 20.64 -43.49 -36.13
CA MET A 1105 20.20 -42.21 -36.73
C MET A 1105 21.15 -41.72 -37.82
N SER A 1106 22.46 -41.78 -37.59
CA SER A 1106 23.51 -41.27 -38.48
C SER A 1106 24.44 -42.40 -38.97
N PRO A 1107 24.03 -43.22 -39.96
CA PRO A 1107 24.93 -44.17 -40.61
C PRO A 1107 26.09 -43.45 -41.29
N TYR A 1108 27.23 -44.13 -41.46
CA TYR A 1108 28.38 -43.58 -42.18
C TYR A 1108 28.08 -43.33 -43.67
N TYR A 1109 28.64 -42.26 -44.23
CA TYR A 1109 28.54 -41.93 -45.65
C TYR A 1109 29.67 -40.97 -46.09
N LEU A 1110 30.02 -41.01 -47.38
CA LEU A 1110 30.89 -40.03 -48.04
C LEU A 1110 30.06 -38.89 -48.63
N HIS A 1111 30.50 -37.65 -48.43
CA HIS A 1111 29.86 -36.43 -48.93
C HIS A 1111 30.71 -35.78 -50.02
N SER A 1112 30.07 -35.20 -51.05
CA SER A 1112 30.76 -34.46 -52.11
C SER A 1112 30.00 -33.19 -52.48
N ASP A 1113 30.67 -32.06 -52.28
CA ASP A 1113 30.17 -30.72 -52.66
C ASP A 1113 30.30 -30.48 -54.17
N THR A 1114 29.62 -29.45 -54.69
CA THR A 1114 29.85 -28.96 -56.05
C THR A 1114 31.28 -28.43 -56.26
N LEU A 1115 31.86 -27.72 -55.27
CA LEU A 1115 33.25 -27.28 -55.34
C LEU A 1115 34.21 -28.48 -55.46
N LEU A 1116 34.04 -29.49 -54.59
CA LEU A 1116 34.86 -30.69 -54.60
C LEU A 1116 34.69 -31.51 -55.89
N SER A 1117 33.45 -31.67 -56.35
CA SER A 1117 33.12 -32.38 -57.60
C SER A 1117 33.70 -31.67 -58.82
N ASN A 1118 33.77 -30.34 -58.82
CA ASN A 1118 34.39 -29.56 -59.89
C ASN A 1118 35.93 -29.57 -59.83
N LEU A 1119 36.52 -29.58 -58.62
CA LEU A 1119 37.96 -29.72 -58.42
C LEU A 1119 38.47 -31.10 -58.83
N LEU A 1120 37.79 -32.17 -58.41
CA LEU A 1120 38.06 -33.54 -58.86
C LEU A 1120 37.66 -33.75 -60.34
N GLY A 1121 36.67 -32.98 -60.82
CA GLY A 1121 36.23 -32.92 -62.21
C GLY A 1121 37.31 -32.52 -63.22
N GLN A 1122 38.44 -31.96 -62.75
CA GLN A 1122 39.63 -31.70 -63.57
C GLN A 1122 40.48 -32.96 -63.85
N TYR A 1123 40.18 -34.09 -63.19
CA TYR A 1123 40.91 -35.36 -63.32
C TYR A 1123 39.99 -36.57 -63.60
N VAL A 1124 38.78 -36.61 -63.02
CA VAL A 1124 37.82 -37.73 -63.14
C VAL A 1124 36.43 -37.18 -63.44
N SER A 1125 35.69 -37.82 -64.36
CA SER A 1125 34.32 -37.37 -64.69
C SER A 1125 33.38 -37.41 -63.48
N THR A 1126 32.54 -36.39 -63.34
CA THR A 1126 31.63 -36.22 -62.20
C THR A 1126 30.61 -37.36 -62.08
N ALA A 1127 30.22 -37.99 -63.20
CA ALA A 1127 29.31 -39.15 -63.21
C ALA A 1127 29.92 -40.38 -62.52
N ILE A 1128 31.16 -40.75 -62.85
CA ILE A 1128 31.86 -41.90 -62.25
C ILE A 1128 32.03 -41.70 -60.75
N TRP A 1129 32.45 -40.49 -60.34
CA TRP A 1129 32.59 -40.12 -58.94
C TRP A 1129 31.27 -40.27 -58.16
N ASN A 1130 30.15 -39.78 -58.72
CA ASN A 1130 28.85 -39.83 -58.07
C ASN A 1130 28.30 -41.27 -57.91
N ARG A 1131 28.47 -42.17 -58.90
CA ARG A 1131 28.06 -43.59 -58.75
C ARG A 1131 28.92 -44.33 -57.74
N LEU A 1132 30.23 -44.03 -57.65
CA LEU A 1132 31.13 -44.58 -56.62
C LEU A 1132 30.69 -44.19 -55.20
N VAL A 1133 30.38 -42.91 -54.99
CA VAL A 1133 29.85 -42.39 -53.71
C VAL A 1133 28.53 -43.09 -53.33
N ALA A 1134 27.62 -43.30 -54.28
CA ALA A 1134 26.34 -43.97 -54.03
C ALA A 1134 26.50 -45.43 -53.58
N GLY A 1135 27.37 -46.21 -54.25
CA GLY A 1135 27.64 -47.61 -53.90
C GLY A 1135 28.29 -47.76 -52.51
N LEU A 1136 29.28 -46.91 -52.21
CA LEU A 1136 29.96 -46.91 -50.91
C LEU A 1136 28.98 -46.65 -49.76
N ASN A 1137 28.08 -45.67 -49.94
CA ASN A 1137 27.08 -45.29 -48.95
C ASN A 1137 26.04 -46.40 -48.67
N ALA A 1138 25.69 -47.21 -49.67
CA ALA A 1138 24.78 -48.35 -49.49
C ALA A 1138 25.36 -49.43 -48.56
N GLN A 1139 26.66 -49.72 -48.68
CA GLN A 1139 27.36 -50.68 -47.81
C GLN A 1139 27.57 -50.10 -46.39
N LEU A 1140 28.02 -48.84 -46.30
CA LEU A 1140 28.26 -48.14 -45.04
C LEU A 1140 27.00 -48.06 -44.14
N ARG A 1141 25.78 -48.04 -44.68
CA ARG A 1141 24.51 -48.10 -43.90
C ARG A 1141 24.45 -49.30 -42.95
N THR A 1142 25.09 -50.42 -43.31
CA THR A 1142 25.05 -51.66 -42.52
C THR A 1142 26.05 -51.69 -41.37
N VAL A 1143 27.03 -50.77 -41.37
CA VAL A 1143 28.02 -50.62 -40.31
C VAL A 1143 27.35 -50.11 -39.04
N ARG A 1144 27.64 -50.75 -37.90
CA ARG A 1144 27.08 -50.40 -36.59
C ARG A 1144 28.18 -50.03 -35.62
N GLN A 1145 28.01 -48.89 -34.93
CA GLN A 1145 28.95 -48.35 -33.94
C GLN A 1145 29.36 -49.37 -32.86
N GLY A 1146 28.40 -50.13 -32.30
CA GLY A 1146 28.68 -51.19 -31.32
C GLY A 1146 29.37 -52.46 -31.86
N SER A 1147 29.61 -52.55 -33.18
CA SER A 1147 30.21 -53.73 -33.84
C SER A 1147 30.97 -53.37 -35.13
N VAL A 1148 31.72 -52.26 -35.13
CA VAL A 1148 32.43 -51.75 -36.31
C VAL A 1148 33.39 -52.80 -36.90
N ARG A 1149 34.17 -53.49 -36.05
CA ARG A 1149 35.18 -54.49 -36.45
C ARG A 1149 34.61 -55.63 -37.32
N SER A 1150 33.38 -56.08 -37.07
CA SER A 1150 32.72 -57.14 -37.86
C SER A 1150 31.93 -56.61 -39.05
N THR A 1151 31.75 -55.29 -39.18
CA THR A 1151 30.89 -54.69 -40.22
C THR A 1151 31.63 -53.81 -41.24
N LEU A 1152 32.88 -53.38 -40.98
CA LEU A 1152 33.72 -52.71 -41.99
C LEU A 1152 34.41 -53.66 -42.99
N GLY A 1153 34.62 -54.94 -42.65
CA GLY A 1153 35.27 -55.91 -43.57
C GLY A 1153 34.60 -56.01 -44.96
N PRO A 1154 33.25 -56.10 -45.04
CA PRO A 1154 32.51 -56.01 -46.31
C PRO A 1154 32.69 -54.71 -47.09
N VAL A 1155 33.09 -53.61 -46.44
CA VAL A 1155 33.29 -52.31 -47.09
C VAL A 1155 34.69 -52.21 -47.71
N VAL A 1156 35.73 -52.67 -47.01
CA VAL A 1156 37.11 -52.68 -47.53
C VAL A 1156 37.23 -53.58 -48.76
N SER A 1157 36.65 -54.78 -48.69
CA SER A 1157 36.59 -55.72 -49.82
C SER A 1157 35.77 -55.18 -51.00
N TRP A 1158 34.71 -54.40 -50.76
CA TRP A 1158 33.97 -53.69 -51.82
C TRP A 1158 34.81 -52.60 -52.51
N ILE A 1159 35.53 -51.75 -51.75
CA ILE A 1159 36.39 -50.69 -52.34
C ILE A 1159 37.45 -51.30 -53.27
N ASN A 1160 38.10 -52.40 -52.85
CA ASN A 1160 39.16 -53.05 -53.62
C ASN A 1160 38.65 -53.79 -54.87
N SER A 1161 37.42 -54.32 -54.84
CA SER A 1161 36.85 -55.08 -55.97
C SER A 1161 36.07 -54.20 -56.96
N HIS A 1162 35.34 -53.20 -56.49
CA HIS A 1162 34.44 -52.39 -57.33
C HIS A 1162 35.00 -50.99 -57.63
N GLY A 1163 35.74 -50.38 -56.69
CA GLY A 1163 36.10 -48.96 -56.74
C GLY A 1163 37.43 -48.66 -57.44
N ASN A 1164 38.55 -49.06 -56.82
CA ASN A 1164 39.89 -48.73 -57.31
C ASN A 1164 40.17 -49.13 -58.78
N PRO A 1165 39.74 -50.30 -59.29
CA PRO A 1165 39.99 -50.70 -60.68
C PRO A 1165 39.45 -49.75 -61.77
N GLN A 1166 38.48 -48.87 -61.46
CA GLN A 1166 38.00 -47.84 -62.38
C GLN A 1166 38.71 -46.49 -62.20
N LEU A 1167 39.15 -46.16 -60.98
CA LEU A 1167 39.83 -44.90 -60.66
C LEU A 1167 41.29 -44.89 -61.12
N GLU A 1168 42.00 -46.01 -60.97
CA GLU A 1168 43.42 -46.12 -61.34
C GLU A 1168 43.65 -45.85 -62.83
N ARG A 1169 42.64 -46.09 -63.69
CA ARG A 1169 42.61 -45.72 -65.12
C ARG A 1169 42.76 -44.22 -65.40
N HIS A 1170 42.48 -43.38 -64.40
CA HIS A 1170 42.58 -41.91 -64.47
C HIS A 1170 43.79 -41.37 -63.69
N GLY A 1171 44.70 -42.24 -63.21
CA GLY A 1171 45.86 -41.84 -62.40
C GLY A 1171 45.53 -41.40 -60.97
N VAL A 1172 44.30 -41.68 -60.51
CA VAL A 1172 43.79 -41.36 -59.16
C VAL A 1172 43.59 -42.66 -58.39
N ARG A 1173 44.01 -42.71 -57.13
CA ARG A 1173 43.84 -43.89 -56.27
C ARG A 1173 43.24 -43.51 -54.92
N VAL A 1174 42.37 -44.38 -54.38
CA VAL A 1174 41.56 -44.12 -53.19
C VAL A 1174 41.77 -45.22 -52.15
N GLU A 1175 42.25 -44.83 -50.96
CA GLU A 1175 42.44 -45.74 -49.84
C GLU A 1175 41.69 -45.25 -48.60
N LEU A 1176 41.11 -46.18 -47.85
CA LEU A 1176 40.40 -45.89 -46.60
C LEU A 1176 41.40 -45.46 -45.55
N GLY A 1177 41.16 -44.31 -44.91
CA GLY A 1177 42.04 -43.73 -43.90
C GLY A 1177 41.34 -43.51 -42.57
N TRP A 1178 42.14 -43.42 -41.51
CA TRP A 1178 41.75 -42.83 -40.23
C TRP A 1178 42.63 -41.62 -39.93
N PHE A 1179 42.02 -40.57 -39.40
CA PHE A 1179 42.67 -39.31 -39.07
C PHE A 1179 42.52 -39.04 -37.58
N GLN A 1180 43.61 -38.71 -36.88
CA GLN A 1180 43.54 -38.34 -35.46
C GLN A 1180 43.17 -36.87 -35.35
N SER A 1181 41.87 -36.59 -35.16
CA SER A 1181 41.40 -35.20 -35.04
C SER A 1181 41.59 -34.61 -33.64
N THR A 1182 41.66 -35.42 -32.58
CA THR A 1182 41.67 -34.88 -31.20
C THR A 1182 42.68 -35.56 -30.28
N ALA A 1183 43.05 -34.85 -29.21
CA ALA A 1183 43.86 -35.37 -28.11
C ALA A 1183 43.14 -36.49 -27.32
N SER A 1184 41.80 -36.51 -27.34
CA SER A 1184 40.95 -37.55 -26.70
C SER A 1184 40.89 -38.88 -27.46
N ALA A 1185 41.70 -39.04 -28.51
CA ALA A 1185 41.76 -40.23 -29.37
C ALA A 1185 40.45 -40.57 -30.12
N TYR A 1186 39.64 -39.56 -30.44
CA TYR A 1186 38.61 -39.73 -31.47
C TYR A 1186 39.27 -39.86 -32.85
N TYR A 1187 38.84 -40.86 -33.62
CA TYR A 1187 39.31 -41.16 -34.96
C TYR A 1187 38.22 -40.85 -35.98
N GLN A 1188 38.51 -39.94 -36.91
CA GLN A 1188 37.65 -39.69 -38.06
C GLN A 1188 37.99 -40.68 -39.17
N LEU A 1189 36.99 -41.40 -39.69
CA LEU A 1189 37.14 -42.23 -40.88
C LEU A 1189 36.99 -41.37 -42.14
N GLY A 1190 37.68 -41.75 -43.22
CA GLY A 1190 37.58 -41.07 -44.50
C GLY A 1190 38.38 -41.78 -45.59
N ILE A 1191 38.67 -41.06 -46.67
CA ILE A 1191 39.51 -41.53 -47.76
C ILE A 1191 40.65 -40.55 -48.05
N ILE A 1192 41.78 -41.09 -48.48
CA ILE A 1192 42.90 -40.34 -49.04
C ILE A 1192 42.82 -40.44 -50.56
N VAL A 1193 42.84 -39.30 -51.24
CA VAL A 1193 42.87 -39.19 -52.70
C VAL A 1193 44.27 -38.73 -53.11
N ALA A 1194 45.01 -39.63 -53.74
CA ALA A 1194 46.38 -39.39 -54.19
C ALA A 1194 46.48 -39.39 -55.73
N VAL A 1195 47.38 -38.56 -56.24
CA VAL A 1195 47.75 -38.46 -57.67
C VAL A 1195 49.27 -38.62 -57.74
N ASN A 1196 49.74 -39.42 -58.71
CA ASN A 1196 51.16 -39.73 -58.98
C ASN A 1196 51.86 -40.70 -57.98
N GLU A 1197 52.71 -41.60 -58.48
CA GLU A 1197 53.29 -42.73 -57.73
C GLU A 1197 54.30 -42.34 -56.64
N ASN A 1198 54.98 -41.20 -56.78
CA ASN A 1198 56.12 -40.87 -55.92
C ASN A 1198 55.75 -40.78 -54.42
N PHE A 1199 54.49 -40.48 -54.11
CA PHE A 1199 53.97 -40.53 -52.74
C PHE A 1199 54.05 -41.94 -52.13
N TYR A 1200 53.77 -42.98 -52.94
CA TYR A 1200 53.77 -44.37 -52.52
C TYR A 1200 55.18 -44.99 -52.41
N LYS A 1201 56.15 -44.53 -53.20
CA LYS A 1201 57.56 -44.97 -53.09
C LYS A 1201 58.17 -44.60 -51.74
N ASN A 1202 57.92 -43.38 -51.25
CA ASN A 1202 58.31 -42.96 -49.90
C ASN A 1202 57.50 -43.65 -48.79
N LEU A 1203 56.34 -44.25 -49.10
CA LEU A 1203 55.52 -44.93 -48.11
C LEU A 1203 56.07 -46.33 -47.75
N ARG A 1204 56.58 -47.08 -48.75
CA ARG A 1204 56.99 -48.49 -48.62
C ARG A 1204 58.37 -48.73 -47.98
N HIS A 1205 59.28 -47.76 -47.96
CA HIS A 1205 60.66 -47.95 -47.50
C HIS A 1205 60.86 -48.10 -45.97
N HIS A 1206 59.79 -48.28 -45.18
CA HIS A 1206 59.85 -48.32 -43.71
C HIS A 1206 59.07 -49.48 -43.05
N GLU A 1207 58.65 -50.51 -43.80
CA GLU A 1207 57.92 -51.66 -43.24
C GLU A 1207 58.80 -52.92 -43.00
N HIS A 1208 60.11 -52.86 -43.25
CA HIS A 1208 61.05 -53.96 -43.00
C HIS A 1208 61.93 -53.73 -41.76
N ALA A 1209 61.39 -54.07 -40.58
CA ALA A 1209 62.15 -54.25 -39.33
C ALA A 1209 61.42 -55.18 -38.35
N THR A 1210 61.69 -56.49 -38.48
CA THR A 1210 61.51 -57.63 -37.54
C THR A 1210 60.92 -57.33 -36.13
N GLU A 1211 59.83 -57.95 -35.68
CA GLU A 1211 59.58 -59.40 -35.42
C GLU A 1211 60.40 -60.03 -34.27
N PHE A 1212 59.86 -59.99 -33.05
CA PHE A 1212 60.03 -60.92 -31.91
C PHE A 1212 58.93 -60.53 -30.88
N CYS A 1213 58.18 -61.41 -30.20
CA CYS A 1213 58.16 -62.87 -30.10
C CYS A 1213 56.70 -63.40 -29.92
N GLU A 1214 56.50 -64.72 -29.89
CA GLU A 1214 55.19 -65.41 -29.78
C GLU A 1214 55.18 -66.48 -28.65
N ARG A 1215 54.01 -66.82 -28.09
CA ARG A 1215 53.72 -67.96 -27.15
C ARG A 1215 54.28 -67.78 -25.72
N SER A 1216 53.85 -68.50 -24.66
CA SER A 1216 52.96 -69.67 -24.44
C SER A 1216 52.13 -69.40 -23.14
N ARG A 1217 50.85 -69.79 -22.89
CA ARG A 1217 49.96 -70.94 -23.21
C ARG A 1217 50.06 -72.11 -22.19
N LYS A 1218 48.89 -72.61 -21.73
CA LYS A 1218 48.59 -73.69 -20.73
C LYS A 1218 48.53 -73.26 -19.24
N ASN A 1219 47.80 -73.90 -18.31
CA ASN A 1219 46.46 -74.55 -18.25
C ASN A 1219 46.20 -75.04 -16.79
N VAL A 1220 44.95 -75.44 -16.45
CA VAL A 1220 44.53 -76.12 -15.18
C VAL A 1220 44.45 -75.21 -13.93
N ALA A 1221 43.68 -75.51 -12.88
CA ALA A 1221 42.20 -75.50 -12.74
C ALA A 1221 41.79 -75.91 -11.30
N VAL A 1222 40.99 -75.09 -10.60
CA VAL A 1222 40.44 -75.33 -9.25
C VAL A 1222 39.00 -74.74 -9.21
N PRO A 1223 38.01 -75.34 -8.51
CA PRO A 1223 36.60 -75.02 -8.73
C PRO A 1223 36.04 -73.89 -7.84
N LEU A 1224 34.93 -73.35 -8.34
CA LEU A 1224 33.83 -72.60 -7.73
C LEU A 1224 34.02 -71.86 -6.37
N GLN A 1225 33.54 -70.61 -6.40
CA GLN A 1225 32.95 -69.81 -5.31
C GLN A 1225 33.79 -68.68 -4.69
N ASP A 1226 33.13 -67.52 -4.67
CA ASP A 1226 33.37 -66.25 -3.99
C ASP A 1226 34.63 -65.39 -4.23
N PHE A 1227 34.35 -64.09 -4.13
CA PHE A 1227 35.19 -62.93 -4.41
C PHE A 1227 36.55 -62.94 -3.70
N ASN A 1228 37.61 -62.50 -4.40
CA ASN A 1228 38.80 -61.96 -3.76
C ASN A 1228 39.51 -60.89 -4.61
N GLN A 1229 40.31 -60.06 -3.95
CA GLN A 1229 41.01 -58.89 -4.53
C GLN A 1229 42.48 -59.21 -4.87
N ALA A 1230 43.05 -58.53 -5.86
CA ALA A 1230 44.50 -58.39 -6.03
C ALA A 1230 44.83 -57.09 -6.81
N ASN A 1231 46.04 -56.55 -6.60
CA ASN A 1231 46.58 -55.36 -7.28
C ASN A 1231 47.77 -55.74 -8.19
N LEU A 1232 48.12 -54.84 -9.13
CA LEU A 1232 49.24 -54.93 -10.10
C LEU A 1232 49.09 -56.11 -11.10
N ASP A 1233 49.45 -55.98 -12.38
CA ASP A 1233 50.72 -55.43 -12.86
C ASP A 1233 50.68 -54.94 -14.34
N GLN A 1234 51.81 -54.44 -14.83
CA GLN A 1234 51.98 -53.83 -16.16
C GLN A 1234 52.59 -54.81 -17.20
N PRO A 1235 52.03 -54.90 -18.43
CA PRO A 1235 52.86 -55.28 -19.58
C PRO A 1235 52.61 -54.49 -20.88
N CYS A 1236 53.71 -53.88 -21.34
CA CYS A 1236 54.25 -53.77 -22.70
C CYS A 1236 53.54 -54.33 -23.96
N THR A 1237 54.10 -53.90 -25.11
CA THR A 1237 53.85 -54.32 -26.51
C THR A 1237 52.57 -53.75 -27.17
N SER A 1238 52.59 -53.36 -28.45
CA SER A 1238 53.73 -53.08 -29.34
C SER A 1238 53.37 -52.11 -30.47
N TYR A 1239 54.38 -51.34 -30.87
CA TYR A 1239 54.66 -50.75 -32.20
C TYR A 1239 53.54 -50.35 -33.19
N ALA A 1240 53.74 -49.14 -33.72
CA ALA A 1240 53.56 -48.81 -35.14
C ALA A 1240 52.19 -49.09 -35.78
N VAL A 1241 51.22 -48.21 -35.49
CA VAL A 1241 50.76 -47.39 -36.62
C VAL A 1241 51.72 -46.21 -36.72
N SER A 1242 52.54 -46.18 -37.77
CA SER A 1242 53.51 -45.10 -37.95
C SER A 1242 52.76 -43.76 -38.09
N ARG A 1243 52.95 -42.84 -37.13
CA ARG A 1243 52.50 -41.44 -37.24
C ARG A 1243 53.30 -40.75 -38.34
N LYS A 1244 52.92 -41.00 -39.60
CA LYS A 1244 53.40 -40.25 -40.75
C LYS A 1244 52.64 -38.92 -40.76
N ARG A 1245 53.39 -37.81 -40.72
CA ARG A 1245 52.83 -36.46 -40.80
C ARG A 1245 52.49 -36.22 -42.28
N LEU A 1246 51.22 -36.29 -42.65
CA LEU A 1246 50.81 -35.93 -44.01
C LEU A 1246 50.89 -34.40 -44.18
N THR A 1247 50.95 -33.96 -45.44
CA THR A 1247 51.15 -32.56 -45.85
C THR A 1247 50.21 -31.60 -45.11
N GLY A 1248 50.75 -30.49 -44.59
CA GLY A 1248 49.99 -29.53 -43.77
C GLY A 1248 49.87 -29.90 -42.28
N GLY A 1249 50.56 -30.94 -41.81
CA GLY A 1249 50.75 -31.20 -40.37
C GLY A 1249 49.77 -32.18 -39.72
N VAL A 1250 48.86 -32.79 -40.50
CA VAL A 1250 47.82 -33.71 -39.99
C VAL A 1250 48.40 -35.11 -39.70
N ASN A 1251 47.94 -35.71 -38.60
CA ASN A 1251 48.30 -37.07 -38.18
C ASN A 1251 47.22 -38.09 -38.60
N GLY A 1252 47.60 -39.19 -39.26
CA GLY A 1252 46.67 -40.26 -39.65
C GLY A 1252 47.36 -41.54 -40.09
N GLY A 1253 46.56 -42.52 -40.52
CA GLY A 1253 47.01 -43.82 -41.01
C GLY A 1253 46.00 -44.46 -41.97
N ILE A 1254 46.42 -45.50 -42.70
CA ILE A 1254 45.62 -46.20 -43.72
C ILE A 1254 45.01 -47.48 -43.13
N ILE A 1255 43.79 -47.84 -43.56
CA ILE A 1255 43.04 -49.03 -43.13
C ILE A 1255 42.99 -50.06 -44.28
N ASN A 1256 43.90 -51.02 -44.21
CA ASN A 1256 43.87 -52.26 -44.98
C ASN A 1256 43.33 -53.43 -44.13
N GLU A 1257 43.03 -54.58 -44.75
CA GLU A 1257 42.40 -55.74 -44.08
C GLU A 1257 43.22 -56.29 -42.89
N GLY A 1258 44.56 -56.19 -42.94
CA GLY A 1258 45.44 -56.52 -41.81
C GLY A 1258 45.22 -55.58 -40.63
N THR A 1259 45.35 -54.27 -40.85
CA THR A 1259 45.17 -53.21 -39.84
C THR A 1259 43.75 -53.11 -39.28
N LEU A 1260 42.73 -53.63 -39.99
CA LEU A 1260 41.37 -53.71 -39.46
C LEU A 1260 41.30 -54.56 -38.17
N LYS A 1261 42.22 -55.52 -38.00
CA LYS A 1261 42.24 -56.40 -36.83
C LYS A 1261 42.75 -55.72 -35.56
N SER A 1262 43.55 -54.65 -35.64
CA SER A 1262 44.13 -53.93 -34.50
C SER A 1262 43.29 -52.71 -34.04
N LEU A 1263 42.18 -52.40 -34.72
CA LEU A 1263 41.37 -51.22 -34.43
C LEU A 1263 40.44 -51.48 -33.21
N HIS A 1264 40.69 -50.75 -32.12
CA HIS A 1264 40.06 -50.97 -30.81
C HIS A 1264 38.80 -50.11 -30.62
N TYR A 1265 37.73 -50.67 -30.04
CA TYR A 1265 36.46 -49.94 -29.82
C TYR A 1265 35.70 -50.44 -28.58
N LYS A 1266 34.83 -49.60 -27.99
CA LYS A 1266 34.11 -49.84 -26.71
C LYS A 1266 32.65 -50.23 -26.95
N ARG A 1267 32.04 -51.02 -26.06
CA ARG A 1267 30.60 -51.39 -26.11
C ARG A 1267 29.75 -50.44 -25.27
N ASP A 1268 28.51 -50.19 -25.71
CA ASP A 1268 27.55 -49.28 -25.07
C ASP A 1268 26.54 -49.98 -24.14
N TYR A 1269 26.09 -49.25 -23.12
CA TYR A 1269 25.11 -49.73 -22.12
C TYR A 1269 23.69 -49.96 -22.66
N LEU A 1270 23.29 -49.31 -23.77
CA LEU A 1270 21.94 -49.38 -24.34
C LEU A 1270 21.69 -50.67 -25.16
N PHE A 1271 22.47 -51.72 -24.91
CA PHE A 1271 22.42 -52.99 -25.65
C PHE A 1271 21.01 -53.63 -25.77
N PRO A 1272 20.17 -53.75 -24.73
CA PRO A 1272 18.84 -54.38 -24.88
C PRO A 1272 17.93 -53.61 -25.85
N PHE A 1273 18.00 -52.28 -25.87
CA PHE A 1273 17.25 -51.48 -26.85
C PHE A 1273 17.83 -51.60 -28.27
N SER A 1274 19.13 -51.87 -28.41
CA SER A 1274 19.77 -52.17 -29.71
C SER A 1274 19.39 -53.54 -30.31
N LEU A 1275 18.68 -54.39 -29.56
CA LEU A 1275 18.04 -55.59 -30.11
C LEU A 1275 16.71 -55.23 -30.80
N LEU A 1276 16.01 -54.20 -30.30
CA LEU A 1276 14.74 -53.70 -30.83
C LEU A 1276 14.92 -52.64 -31.95
N LEU A 1277 16.00 -51.85 -31.97
CA LEU A 1277 16.37 -50.99 -33.11
C LEU A 1277 17.51 -51.62 -33.93
N ARG A 1278 17.28 -51.87 -35.23
CA ARG A 1278 18.34 -52.36 -36.12
C ARG A 1278 18.18 -51.89 -37.57
N ASN A 1279 19.23 -51.25 -38.10
CA ASN A 1279 19.43 -51.15 -39.56
C ASN A 1279 19.40 -52.58 -40.13
N SER A 1280 18.49 -52.84 -41.05
CA SER A 1280 18.22 -54.14 -41.66
C SER A 1280 18.16 -54.02 -43.19
N ARG A 1281 18.27 -55.16 -43.88
CA ARG A 1281 18.11 -55.23 -45.35
C ARG A 1281 16.61 -55.19 -45.71
N PRO A 1282 16.23 -54.64 -46.87
CA PRO A 1282 14.83 -54.57 -47.31
C PRO A 1282 14.21 -55.96 -47.57
N LEU A 1283 12.88 -56.03 -47.51
CA LEU A 1283 12.07 -57.26 -47.59
C LEU A 1283 11.01 -57.29 -48.71
N GLY A 1284 10.87 -56.20 -49.49
CA GLY A 1284 9.96 -56.13 -50.65
C GLY A 1284 8.48 -55.91 -50.32
N TYR A 1285 7.89 -56.68 -49.39
CA TYR A 1285 6.46 -56.59 -49.08
C TYR A 1285 6.12 -55.34 -48.24
N ALA A 1286 5.62 -54.28 -48.90
CA ALA A 1286 5.35 -53.00 -48.24
C ALA A 1286 3.94 -52.89 -47.61
N GLU A 1287 2.90 -53.36 -48.29
CA GLU A 1287 1.51 -52.96 -48.01
C GLU A 1287 0.85 -53.74 -46.87
N THR A 1288 0.99 -55.07 -46.86
CA THR A 1288 0.47 -55.95 -45.80
C THR A 1288 1.07 -55.59 -44.44
N LEU A 1289 2.36 -55.24 -44.43
CA LEU A 1289 3.09 -54.74 -43.27
C LEU A 1289 2.46 -53.45 -42.70
N GLN A 1290 1.92 -52.59 -43.57
CA GLN A 1290 1.34 -51.29 -43.19
C GLN A 1290 -0.08 -51.43 -42.62
N LEU A 1291 -0.92 -52.33 -43.16
CA LEU A 1291 -2.23 -52.65 -42.58
C LEU A 1291 -2.10 -53.20 -41.15
N LEU A 1292 -1.15 -54.12 -40.92
CA LEU A 1292 -0.92 -54.69 -39.58
C LEU A 1292 -0.48 -53.61 -38.58
N ILE A 1293 0.38 -52.67 -39.01
CA ILE A 1293 0.76 -51.51 -38.19
C ILE A 1293 -0.47 -50.65 -37.85
N CYS A 1294 -1.40 -50.40 -38.79
CA CYS A 1294 -2.61 -49.60 -38.52
C CYS A 1294 -3.52 -50.20 -37.43
N ILE A 1295 -3.76 -51.52 -37.46
CA ILE A 1295 -4.62 -52.20 -36.47
C ILE A 1295 -3.98 -52.13 -35.07
N VAL A 1296 -2.70 -52.50 -34.98
CA VAL A 1296 -1.93 -52.51 -33.71
C VAL A 1296 -1.86 -51.11 -33.11
N LEU A 1297 -1.64 -50.08 -33.95
CA LEU A 1297 -1.52 -48.68 -33.53
C LEU A 1297 -2.84 -48.08 -33.00
N LEU A 1298 -3.99 -48.47 -33.56
CA LEU A 1298 -5.31 -48.05 -33.03
C LEU A 1298 -5.66 -48.79 -31.73
N GLY A 1299 -5.35 -50.09 -31.65
CA GLY A 1299 -5.50 -50.86 -30.41
C GLY A 1299 -4.70 -50.26 -29.26
N ASP A 1300 -3.41 -50.00 -29.50
CA ASP A 1300 -2.51 -49.27 -28.58
C ASP A 1300 -3.13 -47.95 -28.11
N PHE A 1301 -3.54 -47.08 -29.05
CA PHE A 1301 -4.13 -45.79 -28.70
C PHE A 1301 -5.39 -45.91 -27.83
N SER A 1302 -6.33 -46.80 -28.17
CA SER A 1302 -7.55 -46.98 -27.39
C SER A 1302 -7.28 -47.41 -25.93
N ILE A 1303 -6.31 -48.30 -25.71
CA ILE A 1303 -5.96 -48.82 -24.39
C ILE A 1303 -5.08 -47.82 -23.63
N THR A 1304 -4.19 -47.07 -24.30
CA THR A 1304 -3.47 -45.94 -23.65
C THR A 1304 -4.44 -44.91 -23.09
N LEU A 1305 -5.51 -44.57 -23.83
CA LEU A 1305 -6.49 -43.58 -23.41
C LEU A 1305 -7.26 -44.06 -22.18
N LEU A 1306 -7.76 -45.29 -22.17
CA LEU A 1306 -8.47 -45.86 -21.01
C LEU A 1306 -7.57 -45.95 -19.77
N MET A 1307 -6.32 -46.40 -19.92
CA MET A 1307 -5.36 -46.50 -18.82
C MET A 1307 -5.01 -45.12 -18.25
N LEU A 1308 -4.72 -44.14 -19.12
CA LEU A 1308 -4.47 -42.76 -18.69
C LEU A 1308 -5.70 -42.14 -17.99
N VAL A 1309 -6.91 -42.39 -18.48
CA VAL A 1309 -8.16 -41.97 -17.81
C VAL A 1309 -8.27 -42.62 -16.43
N GLN A 1310 -8.05 -43.94 -16.30
CA GLN A 1310 -8.14 -44.63 -15.01
C GLN A 1310 -7.14 -44.06 -13.98
N TYR A 1311 -5.86 -43.94 -14.35
CA TYR A 1311 -4.84 -43.42 -13.44
C TYR A 1311 -5.01 -41.92 -13.13
N TYR A 1312 -5.59 -41.12 -14.04
CA TYR A 1312 -5.90 -39.70 -13.78
C TYR A 1312 -6.89 -39.52 -12.62
N TRP A 1313 -7.92 -40.38 -12.53
CA TRP A 1313 -8.88 -40.34 -11.44
C TRP A 1313 -8.36 -40.97 -10.14
N ILE A 1314 -7.46 -41.96 -10.22
CA ILE A 1314 -6.78 -42.52 -9.04
C ILE A 1314 -5.90 -41.45 -8.38
N SER A 1315 -5.02 -40.81 -9.16
CA SER A 1315 -4.16 -39.73 -8.71
C SER A 1315 -3.59 -38.98 -9.90
N VAL A 1316 -3.76 -37.65 -9.93
CA VAL A 1316 -3.10 -36.78 -10.91
C VAL A 1316 -1.57 -36.96 -10.86
N GLY A 1317 -0.98 -37.21 -9.69
CA GLY A 1317 0.43 -37.55 -9.55
C GLY A 1317 0.83 -38.89 -10.21
N ALA A 1318 -0.08 -39.88 -10.21
CA ALA A 1318 0.14 -41.15 -10.90
C ALA A 1318 0.06 -40.99 -12.42
N PHE A 1319 -0.99 -40.32 -12.91
CA PHE A 1319 -1.14 -39.98 -14.32
C PHE A 1319 0.03 -39.13 -14.83
N LEU A 1320 0.47 -38.12 -14.07
CA LEU A 1320 1.64 -37.34 -14.42
C LEU A 1320 2.92 -38.17 -14.35
N ALA A 1321 3.13 -39.07 -13.39
CA ALA A 1321 4.29 -39.97 -13.41
C ALA A 1321 4.30 -40.84 -14.68
N ILE A 1322 3.16 -41.46 -15.03
CA ILE A 1322 3.02 -42.34 -16.20
C ILE A 1322 3.11 -41.57 -17.52
N LEU A 1323 2.62 -40.33 -17.58
CA LEU A 1323 2.62 -39.51 -18.78
C LEU A 1323 3.91 -38.68 -18.96
N LEU A 1324 4.59 -38.30 -17.88
CA LEU A 1324 5.80 -37.47 -17.88
C LEU A 1324 7.11 -38.28 -17.80
N ILE A 1325 7.08 -39.55 -17.42
CA ILE A 1325 8.28 -40.39 -17.27
C ILE A 1325 8.26 -41.57 -18.24
N PRO A 1326 8.99 -41.50 -19.38
CA PRO A 1326 9.41 -40.32 -20.14
C PRO A 1326 8.24 -39.52 -20.78
N PRO A 1327 8.38 -38.22 -21.09
CA PRO A 1327 7.23 -37.33 -21.28
C PRO A 1327 6.55 -37.45 -22.64
N LEU A 1328 5.22 -37.58 -22.59
CA LEU A 1328 4.32 -37.91 -23.71
C LEU A 1328 4.71 -39.17 -24.49
N ALA A 1329 5.66 -39.97 -23.97
CA ALA A 1329 6.15 -41.15 -24.66
C ALA A 1329 5.07 -42.23 -24.80
N LEU A 1330 4.05 -42.28 -23.93
CA LEU A 1330 2.95 -43.23 -24.09
C LEU A 1330 2.04 -42.93 -25.32
N LEU A 1331 1.81 -41.66 -25.64
CA LEU A 1331 0.86 -41.19 -26.68
C LEU A 1331 1.53 -40.83 -28.01
N SER A 1332 2.77 -40.33 -27.98
CA SER A 1332 3.55 -39.97 -29.17
C SER A 1332 3.78 -41.10 -30.20
N PRO A 1333 3.78 -42.42 -29.87
CA PRO A 1333 3.87 -43.48 -30.86
C PRO A 1333 2.68 -43.47 -31.82
N PHE A 1334 1.47 -43.13 -31.36
CA PHE A 1334 0.30 -43.01 -32.23
C PHE A 1334 0.50 -41.90 -33.27
N LEU A 1335 0.85 -40.69 -32.82
CA LEU A 1335 1.06 -39.53 -33.69
C LEU A 1335 2.26 -39.71 -34.64
N ALA A 1336 3.39 -40.19 -34.12
CA ALA A 1336 4.58 -40.46 -34.93
C ALA A 1336 4.34 -41.62 -35.92
N GLY A 1337 3.55 -42.61 -35.54
CA GLY A 1337 3.17 -43.73 -36.40
C GLY A 1337 2.23 -43.35 -37.53
N LEU A 1338 1.21 -42.52 -37.27
CA LEU A 1338 0.39 -41.93 -38.34
C LEU A 1338 1.26 -41.11 -39.31
N ASN A 1339 2.12 -40.23 -38.81
CA ASN A 1339 3.02 -39.44 -39.65
C ASN A 1339 3.98 -40.34 -40.47
N ALA A 1340 4.50 -41.41 -39.87
CA ALA A 1340 5.30 -42.44 -40.53
C ALA A 1340 4.53 -43.27 -41.60
N LEU A 1341 3.21 -43.42 -41.46
CA LEU A 1341 2.33 -44.10 -42.43
C LEU A 1341 1.97 -43.21 -43.64
N PHE A 1342 1.80 -41.90 -43.43
CA PHE A 1342 1.34 -40.95 -44.46
C PHE A 1342 2.45 -40.19 -45.20
N SER A 1343 3.61 -39.91 -44.59
CA SER A 1343 4.70 -39.13 -45.21
C SER A 1343 5.31 -39.81 -46.47
N ARG A 1344 5.83 -39.03 -47.43
CA ARG A 1344 6.36 -39.50 -48.74
C ARG A 1344 7.80 -39.03 -49.01
N GLY A 1345 8.48 -39.71 -49.94
CA GLY A 1345 9.84 -39.37 -50.41
C GLY A 1345 10.98 -39.79 -49.47
N LEU A 1346 12.23 -39.52 -49.84
CA LEU A 1346 13.43 -39.92 -49.07
C LEU A 1346 13.41 -39.44 -47.60
N LYS A 1347 12.82 -38.26 -47.34
CA LYS A 1347 12.65 -37.69 -46.00
C LYS A 1347 11.77 -38.54 -45.07
N ARG A 1348 11.01 -39.52 -45.60
CA ARG A 1348 10.19 -40.45 -44.80
C ARG A 1348 11.03 -41.30 -43.85
N SER A 1349 12.27 -41.64 -44.20
CA SER A 1349 13.05 -42.58 -43.41
C SER A 1349 13.41 -42.05 -42.03
N SER A 1350 13.81 -40.79 -41.91
CA SER A 1350 14.08 -40.14 -40.63
C SER A 1350 12.83 -40.04 -39.75
N VAL A 1351 11.65 -39.78 -40.34
CA VAL A 1351 10.36 -39.79 -39.61
C VAL A 1351 10.03 -41.19 -39.09
N THR A 1352 10.15 -42.23 -39.93
CA THR A 1352 9.94 -43.63 -39.51
C THR A 1352 10.96 -44.12 -38.48
N ARG A 1353 12.22 -43.66 -38.55
CA ARG A 1353 13.27 -43.91 -37.55
C ARG A 1353 12.91 -43.26 -36.20
N ILE A 1354 12.39 -42.03 -36.20
CA ILE A 1354 11.93 -41.31 -35.00
C ILE A 1354 10.71 -42.01 -34.36
N PHE A 1355 9.76 -42.50 -35.15
CA PHE A 1355 8.64 -43.30 -34.64
C PHE A 1355 9.10 -44.57 -33.90
N ALA A 1356 10.09 -45.29 -34.43
CA ALA A 1356 10.65 -46.46 -33.75
C ALA A 1356 11.29 -46.12 -32.39
N LEU A 1357 11.94 -44.97 -32.26
CA LEU A 1357 12.47 -44.49 -30.97
C LEU A 1357 11.34 -44.19 -29.97
N TRP A 1358 10.29 -43.47 -30.39
CA TRP A 1358 9.16 -43.14 -29.52
C TRP A 1358 8.45 -44.38 -28.97
N ASN A 1359 8.20 -45.38 -29.83
CA ASN A 1359 7.58 -46.64 -29.40
C ASN A 1359 8.42 -47.33 -28.30
N ILE A 1360 9.75 -47.27 -28.37
CA ILE A 1360 10.62 -47.89 -27.37
C ILE A 1360 10.71 -47.06 -26.08
N THR A 1361 10.76 -45.72 -26.15
CA THR A 1361 10.67 -44.90 -24.93
C THR A 1361 9.37 -45.16 -24.15
N SER A 1362 8.28 -45.41 -24.86
CA SER A 1362 6.95 -45.64 -24.27
C SER A 1362 6.84 -46.89 -23.40
N VAL A 1363 7.73 -47.88 -23.58
CA VAL A 1363 7.75 -49.11 -22.77
C VAL A 1363 8.14 -48.80 -21.32
N VAL A 1364 8.95 -47.76 -21.09
CA VAL A 1364 9.35 -47.30 -19.76
C VAL A 1364 8.14 -46.80 -18.97
N ASN A 1365 7.24 -46.03 -19.60
CA ASN A 1365 6.00 -45.53 -18.98
C ASN A 1365 5.09 -46.66 -18.48
N ILE A 1366 5.05 -47.80 -19.18
CA ILE A 1366 4.23 -48.97 -18.79
C ILE A 1366 4.77 -49.59 -17.50
N ILE A 1367 6.10 -49.72 -17.39
CA ILE A 1367 6.77 -50.21 -16.20
C ILE A 1367 6.50 -49.25 -15.02
N VAL A 1368 6.55 -47.94 -15.25
CA VAL A 1368 6.19 -46.91 -14.25
C VAL A 1368 4.73 -47.06 -13.79
N ALA A 1369 3.78 -47.35 -14.68
CA ALA A 1369 2.37 -47.52 -14.33
C ALA A 1369 2.12 -48.71 -13.38
N ILE A 1370 2.76 -49.86 -13.68
CA ILE A 1370 2.68 -51.07 -12.86
C ILE A 1370 3.27 -50.81 -11.47
N ILE A 1371 4.45 -50.16 -11.40
CA ILE A 1371 5.09 -49.80 -10.13
C ILE A 1371 4.21 -48.85 -9.31
N TYR A 1372 3.73 -47.75 -9.90
CA TYR A 1372 2.95 -46.73 -9.16
C TYR A 1372 1.66 -47.32 -8.60
N GLY A 1373 0.91 -48.11 -9.39
CA GLY A 1373 -0.33 -48.73 -8.93
C GLY A 1373 -0.12 -49.63 -7.71
N SER A 1374 0.98 -50.41 -7.70
CA SER A 1374 1.30 -51.27 -6.56
C SER A 1374 1.62 -50.49 -5.28
N LEU A 1375 2.32 -49.35 -5.40
CA LEU A 1375 2.62 -48.45 -4.28
C LEU A 1375 1.36 -47.74 -3.76
N TYR A 1376 0.47 -47.26 -4.63
CA TYR A 1376 -0.77 -46.59 -4.23
C TYR A 1376 -1.68 -47.53 -3.43
N PHE A 1377 -1.83 -48.79 -3.87
CA PHE A 1377 -2.61 -49.80 -3.16
C PHE A 1377 -2.04 -50.08 -1.76
N TRP A 1378 -0.71 -50.22 -1.64
CA TRP A 1378 -0.05 -50.45 -0.36
C TRP A 1378 -0.20 -49.25 0.60
N LEU A 1379 0.10 -48.03 0.16
CA LEU A 1379 -0.02 -46.80 0.96
C LEU A 1379 -1.44 -46.57 1.47
N SER A 1380 -2.45 -46.82 0.62
CA SER A 1380 -3.86 -46.67 0.99
C SER A 1380 -4.29 -47.57 2.15
N SER A 1381 -3.62 -48.72 2.34
CA SER A 1381 -3.93 -49.66 3.44
C SER A 1381 -3.36 -49.24 4.81
N LEU A 1382 -2.30 -48.42 4.84
CA LEU A 1382 -1.68 -47.96 6.09
C LEU A 1382 -2.41 -46.75 6.70
N ALA A 1383 -2.87 -45.82 5.87
CA ALA A 1383 -3.34 -44.50 6.33
C ALA A 1383 -4.60 -44.52 7.22
N VAL A 1384 -5.37 -45.61 7.21
CA VAL A 1384 -6.65 -45.73 7.94
C VAL A 1384 -6.45 -46.03 9.44
N SER A 1385 -5.24 -46.42 9.86
CA SER A 1385 -5.01 -46.99 11.21
C SER A 1385 -4.67 -45.99 12.33
N SER A 1386 -4.58 -44.68 12.06
CA SER A 1386 -3.85 -43.75 12.95
C SER A 1386 -4.59 -42.52 13.49
N VAL A 1387 -5.88 -42.30 13.16
CA VAL A 1387 -6.63 -41.12 13.65
C VAL A 1387 -7.93 -41.53 14.34
N HIS A 1388 -8.17 -40.89 15.49
CA HIS A 1388 -9.11 -41.20 16.58
C HIS A 1388 -10.45 -41.90 16.29
N GLN A 1389 -10.83 -42.76 17.25
CA GLN A 1389 -12.21 -43.11 17.55
C GLN A 1389 -13.02 -41.85 17.92
N VAL A 1390 -14.29 -41.78 17.50
CA VAL A 1390 -15.50 -41.49 18.33
C VAL A 1390 -16.70 -41.21 17.39
N TYR A 1391 -17.86 -41.81 17.70
CA TYR A 1391 -19.19 -41.62 17.07
C TYR A 1391 -19.32 -41.61 15.52
N ASN A 1392 -19.21 -42.79 14.89
CA ASN A 1392 -20.41 -43.45 14.30
C ASN A 1392 -20.11 -44.85 13.71
N THR A 1393 -20.82 -45.87 14.17
CA THR A 1393 -20.57 -47.29 13.84
C THR A 1393 -21.56 -47.86 12.81
N LYS A 1394 -21.44 -47.51 11.52
CA LYS A 1394 -22.32 -48.12 10.48
C LYS A 1394 -21.87 -48.20 9.00
N SER A 1395 -20.76 -47.59 8.56
CA SER A 1395 -20.43 -47.43 7.11
C SER A 1395 -19.37 -48.39 6.52
N PHE A 1396 -19.04 -49.49 7.20
CA PHE A 1396 -17.86 -50.35 6.90
C PHE A 1396 -17.99 -51.27 5.65
N LYS A 1397 -18.64 -50.83 4.54
CA LYS A 1397 -19.17 -51.76 3.53
C LYS A 1397 -19.13 -51.34 2.03
N SER A 1398 -18.15 -50.54 1.58
CA SER A 1398 -17.83 -50.40 0.15
C SER A 1398 -16.36 -50.72 -0.12
N ARG A 1399 -16.07 -51.68 -1.02
CA ARG A 1399 -14.73 -52.25 -1.23
C ARG A 1399 -14.47 -52.53 -2.72
N GLU A 1400 -14.36 -51.47 -3.51
CA GLU A 1400 -14.38 -51.53 -4.99
C GLU A 1400 -13.07 -51.07 -5.67
N ASP A 1401 -12.15 -50.42 -4.95
CA ASP A 1401 -10.90 -49.83 -5.49
C ASP A 1401 -9.79 -50.84 -5.91
N ASN A 1402 -10.14 -52.10 -6.21
CA ASN A 1402 -9.18 -53.20 -6.36
C ASN A 1402 -8.65 -53.47 -7.79
N GLU A 1403 -9.25 -52.91 -8.84
CA GLU A 1403 -9.10 -53.40 -10.24
C GLU A 1403 -8.12 -52.60 -11.14
N TRP A 1404 -7.13 -51.92 -10.55
CA TRP A 1404 -6.26 -50.97 -11.27
C TRP A 1404 -5.22 -51.60 -12.23
N TRP A 1405 -4.90 -52.88 -12.07
CA TRP A 1405 -3.71 -53.51 -12.69
C TRP A 1405 -3.91 -54.07 -14.11
N ILE A 1406 -5.15 -54.13 -14.59
CA ILE A 1406 -5.50 -54.87 -15.83
C ILE A 1406 -4.94 -54.17 -17.07
N LEU A 1407 -5.22 -52.88 -17.27
CA LEU A 1407 -4.91 -52.17 -18.52
C LEU A 1407 -3.39 -52.04 -18.85
N PRO A 1408 -2.48 -51.78 -17.88
CA PRO A 1408 -1.04 -51.68 -18.18
C PRO A 1408 -0.43 -52.96 -18.78
N THR A 1409 -0.89 -54.14 -18.35
CA THR A 1409 -0.31 -55.43 -18.78
C THR A 1409 -0.56 -55.71 -20.26
N ILE A 1410 -1.78 -55.41 -20.74
CA ILE A 1410 -2.19 -55.60 -22.14
C ILE A 1410 -1.34 -54.72 -23.07
N LEU A 1411 -1.03 -53.48 -22.64
CA LEU A 1411 -0.29 -52.53 -23.46
C LEU A 1411 1.15 -52.96 -23.78
N PHE A 1412 1.84 -53.63 -22.84
CA PHE A 1412 3.22 -54.06 -23.00
C PHE A 1412 3.43 -55.02 -24.20
N LEU A 1413 2.47 -55.92 -24.39
CA LEU A 1413 2.49 -56.92 -25.47
C LEU A 1413 2.35 -56.26 -26.84
N ILE A 1414 1.42 -55.31 -26.96
CA ILE A 1414 1.08 -54.59 -28.20
C ILE A 1414 2.30 -53.83 -28.74
N LYS A 1415 2.97 -53.05 -27.88
CA LYS A 1415 4.11 -52.22 -28.29
C LYS A 1415 5.36 -53.01 -28.71
N SER A 1416 5.54 -54.20 -28.13
CA SER A 1416 6.63 -55.10 -28.46
C SER A 1416 6.52 -55.64 -29.90
N LEU A 1417 5.30 -56.01 -30.32
CA LEU A 1417 5.00 -56.41 -31.70
C LEU A 1417 5.25 -55.26 -32.70
N GLN A 1418 4.79 -54.05 -32.36
CA GLN A 1418 4.92 -52.84 -33.16
C GLN A 1418 6.37 -52.49 -33.53
N ALA A 1419 7.34 -52.68 -32.62
CA ALA A 1419 8.75 -52.35 -32.85
C ALA A 1419 9.37 -53.19 -34.00
N GLY A 1420 9.01 -54.47 -34.11
CA GLY A 1420 9.55 -55.35 -35.15
C GLY A 1420 9.17 -54.90 -36.57
N LEU A 1421 7.89 -54.56 -36.76
CA LEU A 1421 7.31 -54.19 -38.05
C LEU A 1421 7.93 -52.90 -38.64
N VAL A 1422 8.24 -51.91 -37.79
CA VAL A 1422 8.75 -50.60 -38.24
C VAL A 1422 10.18 -50.68 -38.78
N ASN A 1423 11.06 -51.51 -38.19
CA ASN A 1423 12.45 -51.66 -38.67
C ASN A 1423 12.53 -52.12 -40.13
N TRP A 1424 11.65 -53.05 -40.53
CA TRP A 1424 11.55 -53.52 -41.92
C TRP A 1424 10.99 -52.46 -42.86
N HIS A 1425 10.05 -51.63 -42.40
CA HIS A 1425 9.56 -50.51 -43.20
C HIS A 1425 10.67 -49.46 -43.46
N VAL A 1426 11.47 -49.11 -42.45
CA VAL A 1426 12.64 -48.20 -42.57
C VAL A 1426 13.69 -48.73 -43.57
N ALA A 1427 13.86 -50.05 -43.67
CA ALA A 1427 14.80 -50.65 -44.62
C ALA A 1427 14.39 -50.35 -46.07
N ASN A 1428 13.12 -50.60 -46.41
CA ASN A 1428 12.53 -50.45 -47.75
C ASN A 1428 12.46 -49.00 -48.28
N LEU A 1429 12.70 -47.97 -47.45
CA LEU A 1429 12.46 -46.56 -47.82
C LEU A 1429 13.68 -45.80 -48.33
N GLU A 1430 14.88 -46.12 -47.81
CA GLU A 1430 16.12 -45.38 -48.13
C GLU A 1430 16.81 -45.90 -49.38
N ILE A 1431 16.62 -47.18 -49.70
CA ILE A 1431 17.28 -47.85 -50.82
C ILE A 1431 16.17 -48.43 -51.69
N GLN A 1432 15.89 -47.70 -52.77
CA GLN A 1432 14.87 -48.03 -53.77
C GLN A 1432 15.51 -48.75 -54.98
N ASP A 1433 16.75 -48.38 -55.32
CA ASP A 1433 17.59 -49.11 -56.27
C ASP A 1433 18.20 -50.35 -55.60
N TYR A 1434 17.61 -51.51 -55.87
CA TYR A 1434 18.12 -52.80 -55.38
C TYR A 1434 19.42 -53.25 -56.08
N SER A 1435 19.84 -52.63 -57.20
CA SER A 1435 21.10 -52.95 -57.89
C SER A 1435 22.34 -52.61 -57.07
N LEU A 1436 22.23 -51.66 -56.13
CA LEU A 1436 23.31 -51.27 -55.21
C LEU A 1436 23.75 -52.40 -54.25
N PHE A 1437 22.97 -53.48 -54.16
CA PHE A 1437 23.33 -54.71 -53.43
C PHE A 1437 23.64 -55.90 -54.36
N SER A 1438 23.88 -55.65 -55.65
CA SER A 1438 24.46 -56.63 -56.58
C SER A 1438 25.83 -57.11 -56.04
N PRO A 1439 26.13 -58.43 -56.07
CA PRO A 1439 27.47 -58.94 -55.81
C PRO A 1439 28.39 -58.85 -57.05
N ASP A 1440 27.83 -58.49 -58.21
CA ASP A 1440 28.48 -58.44 -59.52
C ASP A 1440 28.86 -56.98 -59.87
N PRO A 1441 30.15 -56.67 -60.12
CA PRO A 1441 30.63 -55.31 -60.32
C PRO A 1441 30.22 -54.70 -61.67
N ASP A 1442 30.09 -55.49 -62.74
CA ASP A 1442 29.68 -54.95 -64.04
C ASP A 1442 28.21 -54.53 -63.98
N ARG A 1443 27.38 -55.31 -63.28
CA ARG A 1443 25.99 -54.95 -62.97
C ARG A 1443 25.85 -53.78 -62.00
N PHE A 1444 26.88 -53.46 -61.21
CA PHE A 1444 26.91 -52.24 -60.39
C PHE A 1444 27.25 -50.99 -61.21
N TRP A 1445 28.19 -51.10 -62.15
CA TRP A 1445 28.63 -49.99 -63.00
C TRP A 1445 27.72 -49.72 -64.22
N ALA A 1446 26.92 -50.71 -64.64
CA ALA A 1446 25.81 -50.49 -65.57
C ALA A 1446 24.81 -49.45 -65.03
N MET A 1447 24.43 -48.50 -65.90
CA MET A 1447 23.43 -47.45 -65.70
C MET A 1447 22.39 -47.51 -66.82
#